data_AF-A0A9D3MVU8-F1
#
_entry.id   AF-A0A9D3MVU8-F1
#
_cell.length_a   1.000
_cell.length_b   1.000
_cell.length_c   1.000
_cell.angle_alpha   90.00
_cell.angle_beta   90.00
_cell.angle_gamma   90.00
#
_symmetry.space_group_name_H-M   'P 1'
#
loop_
_entity.id
_entity.type
_entity.pdbx_description
1 polymer ?
#
loop_
_entity_poly.entity_id
_entity_poly.type
_entity_poly.pdbx_seq_one_letter_code
_entity_poly.pdbx_strand_id
1 'polypeptide(L)'
;MFWAALLLLILGVSHALPPHWLPGNFTSDEVGAEKFVSDYNTTAEEVFFYSTNASWNYNTNLTDHNSQLQIAASLDEQTFTEAWGKKAKELFSDALMDNFTNPMLNNLIKKINVLGAANLPQQERETYNAILSKMDSIYSTAKVCPPGVTENCWSLEPELTDIMANSRSYKKLLYAWEGWHNTSGVPLKKFYPEFVELSNKASRMDGFADTGDYWRSWYESPTFEDDLMKLYKQVEPLYLNLHAFVRRKLYNHYGPKYINLKGPIPAHLLGNMWAQTWNNVYDMMIPFPSKPNVDVTNSMVSQNWNATRMFRVSEEFFTSLGLLPMPQKFWDLSMLEKPTDGREVVCHASAWDFYNREDFRIKQCTTVTMEQLFTVHHEMGHIEYYLQYKDQPVSFRRGANPGFHEAVGDVLSLSVSTPKHLQKIGLLEQLTNDNESDINYLLKMALEKIAFLPFGYLIDQWRWGVFNSNTPPERYNAEWWYLRTKYQGICPPTKRTEEHFDAGAKYHVPGNTPYIRYFVSFILQFQFHEKLCEAAKQDGPLHSCDIYQSKEAGMILAKVLQAGSSKPWPEVLMEALGTNKMDARPLMKYFQPIIDWLKEQNKNETLGWPDFEWRPPLPEGYPEDTDKISDEEKAKQFLEQFNSTAEKVWNAYTEASWAYNTNITDTNKEIMLQKSLEMSNHTNAYGVEARKFDPTDFQDASVKRILKKLGDIERAVLPEEELKEYNNLLANMETKYSVAEACREDGTCHPLDPDLNEIMARSRDYDELLFAWEGWRNASGRILRDDYKKYVQLANKAARLNGHADNGAFWRSLYETPTFEQDLEKLWKELEPLYLDLHAYVRRALYKKYGPSRINLKGPIPAHLLGNMWAQTWSGIMDLVVPFPDATQVDATPAMIAKGWDATKMFQTSDDFFTSLGLLPMPPEFWSKSMLEKPNDGRKVVCHASAWDFYNRKDFRIKQCTVVTMDDLITVHHEMGHVQYFLQYKDQHISFRDGANPGFHEAIGDVLALSVSTPKHLNSIGLLDKVESNSESDINYLISVALDKIAFLPFGYLMDQWRWKVFDGRISENEYNKEWWNLRLKYQGLCPPVARSEKDFDPGAKFHIPANVPYVRYFVSFIIQFQFHQALCNAANHVGPLHTCDIYKSEAAGKLLGDVMKLGFSKPWPEAMAMITGQPHMSALPLMEYFKPLSTWLKEENKRNQEELGWPDYDWEPQSKVDVVDFLGMSVDSAGAAAGQWILLVLGLVFLVTTIYLGYNYRKSKKRGKSSSTMELK
;
A
#
# COMPACT_ATOMS: atom_id res chain seq x y z
N MET A 1 -42.06 27.15 42.24
CA MET A 1 -41.72 27.05 43.68
C MET A 1 -42.63 26.12 44.50
N PHE A 2 -43.63 25.43 43.93
CA PHE A 2 -44.43 24.42 44.66
C PHE A 2 -44.17 22.95 44.24
N TRP A 3 -43.31 22.71 43.24
CA TRP A 3 -42.92 21.36 42.80
C TRP A 3 -41.56 20.90 43.34
N ALA A 4 -40.75 21.80 43.86
CA ALA A 4 -39.45 21.47 44.46
C ALA A 4 -39.55 20.93 45.90
N ALA A 5 -40.71 21.11 46.56
CA ALA A 5 -40.94 20.65 47.93
C ALA A 5 -41.45 19.20 48.02
N LEU A 6 -41.94 18.60 46.92
CA LEU A 6 -42.38 17.20 46.89
C LEU A 6 -41.24 16.23 46.53
N LEU A 7 -40.19 16.71 45.84
CA LEU A 7 -39.01 15.91 45.48
C LEU A 7 -37.99 15.77 46.63
N LEU A 8 -38.08 16.59 47.68
CA LEU A 8 -37.21 16.54 48.87
C LEU A 8 -37.72 15.59 49.96
N LEU A 9 -38.87 14.93 49.78
CA LEU A 9 -39.48 14.02 50.76
C LEU A 9 -39.28 12.52 50.47
N ILE A 10 -38.55 12.15 49.40
CA ILE A 10 -38.27 10.73 49.06
C ILE A 10 -36.80 10.34 49.33
N LEU A 11 -35.92 11.30 49.63
CA LEU A 11 -34.54 11.02 50.03
C LEU A 11 -34.44 10.90 51.56
N GLY A 12 -34.81 9.74 52.09
CA GLY A 12 -34.63 9.45 53.53
C GLY A 12 -35.56 8.43 54.17
N VAL A 13 -36.11 7.47 53.43
CA VAL A 13 -36.88 6.36 54.04
C VAL A 13 -36.16 5.06 53.71
N SER A 14 -35.54 4.45 54.73
CA SER A 14 -35.19 3.03 54.69
C SER A 14 -36.49 2.28 54.36
N HIS A 15 -36.63 1.79 53.13
CA HIS A 15 -37.74 0.91 52.81
C HIS A 15 -37.48 -0.39 53.56
N ALA A 16 -38.15 -0.54 54.70
CA ALA A 16 -38.13 -1.80 55.42
C ALA A 16 -38.67 -2.88 54.48
N LEU A 17 -37.98 -4.02 54.40
CA LEU A 17 -38.43 -5.15 53.60
C LEU A 17 -39.90 -5.46 53.91
N PRO A 18 -40.69 -5.86 52.89
CA PRO A 18 -42.03 -6.37 53.12
C PRO A 18 -42.02 -7.41 54.25
N PRO A 19 -42.96 -7.37 55.22
CA PRO A 19 -42.93 -8.29 56.36
C PRO A 19 -42.93 -9.78 56.00
N HIS A 20 -43.48 -10.14 54.83
CA HIS A 20 -43.47 -11.51 54.33
C HIS A 20 -42.13 -11.96 53.75
N TRP A 21 -41.19 -11.03 53.47
CA TRP A 21 -39.83 -11.34 53.04
C TRP A 21 -38.85 -11.55 54.19
N LEU A 22 -39.26 -11.22 55.43
CA LEU A 22 -38.42 -11.41 56.61
C LEU A 22 -38.53 -12.85 57.15
N PRO A 23 -37.44 -13.40 57.73
CA PRO A 23 -37.49 -14.72 58.34
C PRO A 23 -38.46 -14.75 59.53
N GLY A 24 -39.23 -15.83 59.63
CA GLY A 24 -40.10 -16.10 60.77
C GLY A 24 -39.35 -16.54 62.04
N ASN A 25 -40.09 -17.06 63.01
CA ASN A 25 -39.52 -17.70 64.20
C ASN A 25 -39.36 -19.21 63.96
N PHE A 26 -38.15 -19.71 64.18
CA PHE A 26 -37.78 -21.12 64.01
C PHE A 26 -37.12 -21.66 65.27
N THR A 27 -37.25 -22.96 65.53
CA THR A 27 -36.55 -23.66 66.61
C THR A 27 -35.10 -23.96 66.20
N SER A 28 -34.18 -24.01 67.17
CA SER A 28 -32.77 -24.36 66.96
C SER A 28 -32.59 -25.89 67.04
N ASP A 29 -33.25 -26.60 66.12
CA ASP A 29 -33.21 -28.06 65.95
C ASP A 29 -33.42 -28.43 64.48
N GLU A 30 -33.31 -29.71 64.14
CA GLU A 30 -33.41 -30.18 62.75
C GLU A 30 -34.79 -29.88 62.12
N VAL A 31 -35.88 -30.00 62.88
CA VAL A 31 -37.25 -29.67 62.41
C VAL A 31 -37.39 -28.18 62.12
N GLY A 32 -36.83 -27.32 62.98
CA GLY A 32 -36.77 -25.88 62.76
C GLY A 32 -35.93 -25.51 61.54
N ALA A 33 -34.82 -26.22 61.31
CA ALA A 33 -33.96 -26.07 60.14
C ALA A 33 -34.68 -26.46 58.84
N GLU A 34 -35.44 -27.56 58.80
CA GLU A 34 -36.24 -27.96 57.64
C GLU A 34 -37.26 -26.88 57.26
N LYS A 35 -37.98 -26.36 58.27
CA LYS A 35 -38.94 -25.28 58.06
C LYS A 35 -38.26 -23.99 57.60
N PHE A 36 -37.12 -23.64 58.21
CA PHE A 36 -36.33 -22.47 57.83
C PHE A 36 -35.94 -22.51 56.34
N VAL A 37 -35.41 -23.65 55.88
CA VAL A 37 -34.98 -23.81 54.48
C VAL A 37 -36.18 -23.79 53.51
N SER A 38 -37.30 -24.40 53.88
CA SER A 38 -38.53 -24.36 53.07
C SER A 38 -39.08 -22.94 52.91
N ASP A 39 -39.17 -22.20 54.01
CA ASP A 39 -39.68 -20.82 54.02
C ASP A 39 -38.70 -19.88 53.30
N TYR A 40 -37.38 -20.07 53.48
CA TYR A 40 -36.34 -19.36 52.74
C TYR A 40 -36.51 -19.59 51.24
N ASN A 41 -36.66 -20.85 50.81
CA ASN A 41 -36.72 -21.19 49.40
C ASN A 41 -37.89 -20.50 48.70
N THR A 42 -39.08 -20.56 49.30
CA THR A 42 -40.28 -19.93 48.72
C THR A 42 -40.12 -18.42 48.62
N THR A 43 -39.60 -17.79 49.67
CA THR A 43 -39.38 -16.34 49.70
C THR A 43 -38.26 -15.89 48.76
N ALA A 44 -37.19 -16.67 48.66
CA ALA A 44 -36.05 -16.37 47.80
C ALA A 44 -36.44 -16.39 46.32
N GLU A 45 -37.34 -17.29 45.89
CA GLU A 45 -37.86 -17.31 44.51
C GLU A 45 -38.52 -15.97 44.14
N GLU A 46 -39.27 -15.34 45.06
CA GLU A 46 -39.91 -14.04 44.83
C GLU A 46 -38.91 -12.88 44.80
N VAL A 47 -38.01 -12.81 45.80
CA VAL A 47 -37.05 -11.72 45.93
C VAL A 47 -36.03 -11.74 44.79
N PHE A 48 -35.52 -12.92 44.44
CA PHE A 48 -34.54 -13.07 43.36
C PHE A 48 -35.17 -12.83 41.99
N PHE A 49 -36.45 -13.20 41.80
CA PHE A 49 -37.19 -12.81 40.59
C PHE A 49 -37.27 -11.29 40.44
N TYR A 50 -37.62 -10.57 41.50
CA TYR A 50 -37.73 -9.11 41.49
C TYR A 50 -36.38 -8.44 41.15
N SER A 51 -35.31 -8.86 41.81
CA SER A 51 -33.96 -8.35 41.57
C SER A 51 -33.45 -8.67 40.17
N THR A 52 -33.60 -9.93 39.73
CA THR A 52 -33.17 -10.37 38.40
C THR A 52 -33.92 -9.62 37.29
N ASN A 53 -35.22 -9.37 37.48
CA ASN A 53 -36.01 -8.60 36.51
C ASN A 53 -35.56 -7.14 36.41
N ALA A 54 -35.21 -6.49 37.53
CA ALA A 54 -34.65 -5.13 37.50
C ALA A 54 -33.28 -5.11 36.79
N SER A 55 -32.42 -6.09 37.06
CA SER A 55 -31.12 -6.24 36.41
C SER A 55 -31.22 -6.50 34.90
N TRP A 56 -32.17 -7.35 34.49
CA TRP A 56 -32.48 -7.61 33.08
C TRP A 56 -32.89 -6.31 32.35
N ASN A 57 -33.79 -5.52 32.96
CA ASN A 57 -34.26 -4.26 32.38
C ASN A 57 -33.13 -3.24 32.21
N TYR A 58 -32.18 -3.18 33.15
CA TYR A 58 -30.99 -2.35 32.99
C TYR A 58 -30.08 -2.87 31.88
N ASN A 59 -29.75 -4.17 31.87
CA ASN A 59 -28.87 -4.78 30.89
C ASN A 59 -29.39 -4.70 29.44
N THR A 60 -30.71 -4.66 29.27
CA THR A 60 -31.38 -4.56 27.97
C THR A 60 -31.87 -3.16 27.63
N ASN A 61 -31.63 -2.18 28.52
CA ASN A 61 -31.93 -0.76 28.30
C ASN A 61 -31.16 0.11 29.32
N LEU A 62 -29.94 0.51 28.95
CA LEU A 62 -29.02 1.25 29.81
C LEU A 62 -29.49 2.71 30.00
N THR A 63 -30.14 2.99 31.12
CA THR A 63 -30.58 4.34 31.52
C THR A 63 -30.30 4.58 33.00
N ASP A 64 -30.15 5.85 33.40
CA ASP A 64 -29.99 6.23 34.80
C ASP A 64 -31.19 5.77 35.65
N HIS A 65 -32.40 5.82 35.08
CA HIS A 65 -33.61 5.33 35.73
C HIS A 65 -33.54 3.82 36.01
N ASN A 66 -33.21 3.01 35.00
CA ASN A 66 -33.08 1.56 35.18
C ASN A 66 -31.91 1.20 36.10
N SER A 67 -30.82 1.96 36.09
CA SER A 67 -29.70 1.79 37.03
C SER A 67 -30.16 2.00 38.47
N GLN A 68 -30.92 3.06 38.76
CA GLN A 68 -31.48 3.30 40.10
C GLN A 68 -32.45 2.19 40.54
N LEU A 69 -33.28 1.69 39.63
CA LEU A 69 -34.17 0.55 39.91
C LEU A 69 -33.40 -0.74 40.19
N GLN A 70 -32.35 -1.02 39.41
CA GLN A 70 -31.46 -2.15 39.63
C GLN A 70 -30.79 -2.04 41.01
N ILE A 71 -30.21 -0.89 41.35
CA ILE A 71 -29.55 -0.65 42.64
C ILE A 71 -30.55 -0.84 43.79
N ALA A 72 -31.75 -0.27 43.69
CA ALA A 72 -32.79 -0.44 44.70
C ALA A 72 -33.18 -1.90 44.90
N ALA A 73 -33.41 -2.65 43.81
CA ALA A 73 -33.74 -4.06 43.88
C ALA A 73 -32.58 -4.92 44.42
N SER A 74 -31.32 -4.62 44.06
CA SER A 74 -30.13 -5.25 44.64
C SER A 74 -30.01 -4.98 46.14
N LEU A 75 -30.37 -3.79 46.62
CA LEU A 75 -30.36 -3.47 48.05
C LEU A 75 -31.44 -4.25 48.81
N ASP A 76 -32.63 -4.42 48.24
CA ASP A 76 -33.69 -5.25 48.81
C ASP A 76 -33.24 -6.72 48.90
N GLU A 77 -32.66 -7.26 47.83
CA GLU A 77 -32.08 -8.62 47.81
C GLU A 77 -30.97 -8.79 48.86
N GLN A 78 -30.07 -7.82 48.99
CA GLN A 78 -29.00 -7.83 49.99
C GLN A 78 -29.54 -7.71 51.40
N THR A 79 -30.61 -6.93 51.63
CA THR A 79 -31.26 -6.84 52.94
C THR A 79 -31.96 -8.16 53.29
N PHE A 80 -32.58 -8.82 52.30
CA PHE A 80 -33.16 -10.16 52.46
C PHE A 80 -32.08 -11.18 52.83
N THR A 81 -30.97 -11.18 52.08
CA THR A 81 -29.81 -12.04 52.33
C THR A 81 -29.20 -11.80 53.71
N GLU A 82 -29.09 -10.54 54.13
CA GLU A 82 -28.62 -10.17 55.47
C GLU A 82 -29.54 -10.71 56.57
N ALA A 83 -30.87 -10.53 56.43
CA ALA A 83 -31.85 -10.96 57.43
C ALA A 83 -31.86 -12.49 57.59
N TRP A 84 -31.97 -13.22 56.48
CA TRP A 84 -32.00 -14.69 56.49
C TRP A 84 -30.65 -15.30 56.88
N GLY A 85 -29.54 -14.77 56.37
CA GLY A 85 -28.20 -15.23 56.69
C GLY A 85 -27.82 -14.97 58.15
N LYS A 86 -28.17 -13.81 58.73
CA LYS A 86 -27.99 -13.56 60.18
C LYS A 86 -28.83 -14.51 61.01
N LYS A 87 -30.08 -14.79 60.59
CA LYS A 87 -30.96 -15.71 61.32
C LYS A 87 -30.41 -17.15 61.29
N ALA A 88 -29.85 -17.57 60.16
CA ALA A 88 -29.19 -18.86 60.04
C ALA A 88 -27.92 -18.94 60.93
N LYS A 89 -27.08 -17.89 60.95
CA LYS A 89 -25.91 -17.79 61.85
C LYS A 89 -26.30 -17.81 63.34
N GLU A 90 -27.45 -17.23 63.70
CA GLU A 90 -27.98 -17.22 65.07
C GLU A 90 -28.47 -18.61 65.52
N LEU A 91 -29.23 -19.30 64.67
CA LEU A 91 -29.96 -20.51 65.04
C LEU A 91 -29.21 -21.82 64.78
N PHE A 92 -28.31 -21.87 63.79
CA PHE A 92 -27.73 -23.11 63.28
C PHE A 92 -26.20 -23.05 63.25
N SER A 93 -25.58 -23.32 64.41
CA SER A 93 -24.11 -23.44 64.51
C SER A 93 -23.61 -24.73 63.85
N ASP A 94 -22.35 -24.75 63.39
CA ASP A 94 -21.76 -25.94 62.76
C ASP A 94 -21.88 -27.19 63.66
N ALA A 95 -21.61 -27.04 64.96
CA ALA A 95 -21.73 -28.13 65.93
C ALA A 95 -23.17 -28.68 66.09
N LEU A 96 -24.20 -27.85 65.87
CA LEU A 96 -25.59 -28.30 65.86
C LEU A 96 -25.90 -29.04 64.56
N MET A 97 -25.51 -28.46 63.42
CA MET A 97 -25.78 -29.01 62.09
C MET A 97 -25.06 -30.34 61.84
N ASP A 98 -23.92 -30.59 62.48
CA ASP A 98 -23.20 -31.87 62.41
C ASP A 98 -23.98 -33.04 63.02
N ASN A 99 -24.99 -32.76 63.86
CA ASN A 99 -25.87 -33.77 64.45
C ASN A 99 -27.17 -34.01 63.66
N PHE A 100 -27.42 -33.28 62.56
CA PHE A 100 -28.60 -33.47 61.73
C PHE A 100 -28.56 -34.80 60.99
N THR A 101 -29.69 -35.50 60.94
CA THR A 101 -29.84 -36.74 60.17
C THR A 101 -29.86 -36.51 58.66
N ASN A 102 -30.30 -35.32 58.22
CA ASN A 102 -30.33 -34.92 56.81
C ASN A 102 -29.08 -34.10 56.42
N PRO A 103 -28.09 -34.69 55.70
CA PRO A 103 -26.87 -33.99 55.30
C PRO A 103 -27.12 -32.87 54.27
N MET A 104 -28.20 -32.93 53.49
CA MET A 104 -28.54 -31.85 52.54
C MET A 104 -28.91 -30.56 53.26
N LEU A 105 -29.50 -30.67 54.45
CA LEU A 105 -29.93 -29.52 55.23
C LEU A 105 -28.74 -28.68 55.70
N ASN A 106 -27.66 -29.34 56.12
CA ASN A 106 -26.39 -28.69 56.48
C ASN A 106 -25.82 -27.88 55.29
N ASN A 107 -25.78 -28.49 54.09
CA ASN A 107 -25.29 -27.82 52.90
C ASN A 107 -26.14 -26.61 52.48
N LEU A 108 -27.46 -26.70 52.56
CA LEU A 108 -28.37 -25.59 52.24
C LEU A 108 -28.16 -24.42 53.21
N ILE A 109 -28.12 -24.69 54.52
CA ILE A 109 -27.92 -23.66 55.55
C ILE A 109 -26.54 -23.02 55.42
N LYS A 110 -25.48 -23.81 55.17
CA LYS A 110 -24.14 -23.27 54.92
C LYS A 110 -24.09 -22.31 53.73
N LYS A 111 -24.87 -22.55 52.68
CA LYS A 111 -24.98 -21.62 51.54
C LYS A 111 -25.76 -20.35 51.88
N ILE A 112 -26.81 -20.46 52.69
CA ILE A 112 -27.59 -19.30 53.18
C ILE A 112 -26.77 -18.45 54.17
N ASN A 113 -25.86 -19.09 54.92
CA ASN A 113 -24.96 -18.43 55.88
C ASN A 113 -23.90 -17.52 55.25
N VAL A 114 -23.67 -17.58 53.93
CA VAL A 114 -22.72 -16.71 53.24
C VAL A 114 -23.46 -15.48 52.71
N LEU A 115 -23.17 -14.30 53.27
CA LEU A 115 -23.89 -13.06 52.96
C LEU A 115 -23.25 -12.28 51.80
N GLY A 116 -21.96 -12.46 51.55
CA GLY A 116 -21.21 -11.70 50.56
C GLY A 116 -21.29 -10.20 50.82
N ALA A 117 -21.60 -9.40 49.79
CA ALA A 117 -21.72 -7.95 49.89
C ALA A 117 -22.78 -7.50 50.92
N ALA A 118 -23.76 -8.35 51.25
CA ALA A 118 -24.77 -8.05 52.27
C ALA A 118 -24.18 -7.87 53.70
N ASN A 119 -22.94 -8.31 53.94
CA ASN A 119 -22.22 -8.04 55.19
C ASN A 119 -21.86 -6.56 55.39
N LEU A 120 -21.70 -5.80 54.30
CA LEU A 120 -21.27 -4.41 54.39
C LEU A 120 -22.37 -3.54 55.04
N PRO A 121 -22.00 -2.49 55.79
CA PRO A 121 -22.94 -1.44 56.20
C PRO A 121 -23.72 -0.90 55.01
N GLN A 122 -24.97 -0.47 55.21
CA GLN A 122 -25.85 0.00 54.13
C GLN A 122 -25.18 1.01 53.19
N GLN A 123 -24.50 2.04 53.72
CA GLN A 123 -23.83 3.05 52.91
C GLN A 123 -22.69 2.45 52.05
N GLU A 124 -21.93 1.51 52.60
CA GLU A 124 -20.86 0.83 51.85
C GLU A 124 -21.42 -0.12 50.78
N ARG A 125 -22.59 -0.75 51.03
CA ARG A 125 -23.32 -1.56 50.03
C ARG A 125 -23.80 -0.71 48.85
N GLU A 126 -24.37 0.45 49.15
CA GLU A 126 -24.79 1.42 48.12
C GLU A 126 -23.60 1.84 47.25
N THR A 127 -22.46 2.18 47.87
CA THR A 127 -21.21 2.49 47.14
C THR A 127 -20.73 1.32 46.30
N TYR A 128 -20.71 0.10 46.85
CA TYR A 128 -20.29 -1.11 46.14
C TYR A 128 -21.12 -1.35 44.86
N ASN A 129 -22.45 -1.29 44.98
CA ASN A 129 -23.36 -1.48 43.85
C ASN A 129 -23.25 -0.33 42.82
N ALA A 130 -23.10 0.91 43.28
CA ALA A 130 -22.91 2.07 42.41
C ALA A 130 -21.59 1.99 41.60
N ILE A 131 -20.50 1.52 42.23
CA ILE A 131 -19.22 1.32 41.55
C ILE A 131 -19.36 0.26 40.44
N LEU A 132 -19.98 -0.90 40.74
CA LEU A 132 -20.19 -1.95 39.75
C LEU A 132 -21.02 -1.46 38.56
N SER A 133 -22.17 -0.82 38.81
CA SER A 133 -23.00 -0.24 37.74
C SER A 133 -22.24 0.79 36.91
N LYS A 134 -21.38 1.61 37.56
CA LYS A 134 -20.56 2.60 36.85
C LYS A 134 -19.49 1.95 35.97
N MET A 135 -18.83 0.90 36.45
CA MET A 135 -17.82 0.16 35.69
C MET A 135 -18.44 -0.53 34.47
N ASP A 136 -19.61 -1.17 34.63
CA ASP A 136 -20.36 -1.80 33.53
C ASP A 136 -20.81 -0.79 32.48
N SER A 137 -21.31 0.37 32.92
CA SER A 137 -21.72 1.46 32.04
C SER A 137 -20.55 2.00 31.21
N ILE A 138 -19.39 2.24 31.83
CA ILE A 138 -18.19 2.71 31.13
C ILE A 138 -17.76 1.72 30.04
N TYR A 139 -17.72 0.43 30.36
CA TYR A 139 -17.35 -0.59 29.40
C TYR A 139 -18.33 -0.66 28.22
N SER A 140 -19.63 -0.70 28.52
CA SER A 140 -20.67 -0.95 27.52
C SER A 140 -20.92 0.23 26.58
N THR A 141 -20.57 1.44 26.99
CA THR A 141 -20.78 2.67 26.21
C THR A 141 -19.52 3.23 25.56
N ALA A 142 -18.36 2.59 25.80
CA ALA A 142 -17.09 3.01 25.21
C ALA A 142 -17.12 2.90 23.67
N LYS A 143 -16.60 3.94 23.00
CA LYS A 143 -16.48 4.03 21.54
C LYS A 143 -15.10 4.56 21.17
N VAL A 144 -14.59 4.17 20.00
CA VAL A 144 -13.29 4.60 19.48
C VAL A 144 -13.50 5.37 18.19
N CYS A 145 -13.10 6.64 18.16
CA CYS A 145 -13.29 7.47 16.98
C CYS A 145 -12.08 7.34 16.03
N PRO A 146 -12.28 7.30 14.70
CA PRO A 146 -11.17 7.32 13.74
C PRO A 146 -10.29 8.59 13.89
N PRO A 147 -9.01 8.57 13.48
CA PRO A 147 -8.16 9.76 13.56
C PRO A 147 -8.75 10.96 12.83
N GLY A 148 -8.75 12.12 13.48
CA GLY A 148 -9.26 13.37 12.91
C GLY A 148 -10.78 13.46 12.77
N VAL A 149 -11.53 12.44 13.21
CA VAL A 149 -13.00 12.41 13.11
C VAL A 149 -13.61 12.38 14.52
N THR A 150 -14.56 13.27 14.79
CA THR A 150 -15.29 13.35 16.08
C THR A 150 -16.68 12.72 16.04
N GLU A 151 -17.18 12.41 14.85
CA GLU A 151 -18.46 11.74 14.59
C GLU A 151 -18.21 10.32 14.05
N ASN A 152 -19.21 9.43 14.05
CA ASN A 152 -19.09 8.04 13.56
C ASN A 152 -18.02 7.17 14.28
N CYS A 153 -17.95 7.27 15.61
CA CYS A 153 -17.06 6.42 16.40
C CYS A 153 -17.49 4.95 16.39
N TRP A 154 -16.52 4.04 16.36
CA TRP A 154 -16.70 2.60 16.35
C TRP A 154 -17.07 2.07 17.73
N SER A 155 -18.15 1.30 17.82
CA SER A 155 -18.47 0.54 19.03
C SER A 155 -17.67 -0.76 19.04
N LEU A 156 -17.62 -1.43 20.20
CA LEU A 156 -16.99 -2.76 20.27
C LEU A 156 -17.65 -3.72 19.27
N GLU A 157 -18.98 -3.79 19.31
CA GLU A 157 -19.80 -4.61 18.42
C GLU A 157 -20.76 -3.73 17.58
N PRO A 158 -20.76 -3.87 16.24
CA PRO A 158 -19.93 -4.80 15.44
C PRO A 158 -18.59 -4.23 14.97
N GLU A 159 -18.35 -2.91 15.04
CA GLU A 159 -17.31 -2.27 14.21
C GLU A 159 -15.87 -2.66 14.61
N LEU A 160 -15.50 -2.55 15.88
CA LEU A 160 -14.13 -2.89 16.30
C LEU A 160 -13.86 -4.39 16.19
N THR A 161 -14.84 -5.23 16.52
CA THR A 161 -14.72 -6.69 16.33
C THR A 161 -14.51 -7.06 14.86
N ASP A 162 -15.24 -6.43 13.94
CA ASP A 162 -15.04 -6.61 12.49
C ASP A 162 -13.65 -6.15 12.04
N ILE A 163 -13.19 -4.98 12.49
CA ILE A 163 -11.84 -4.47 12.18
C ILE A 163 -10.78 -5.46 12.67
N MET A 164 -10.87 -5.92 13.93
CA MET A 164 -9.91 -6.86 14.49
C MET A 164 -9.92 -8.22 13.77
N ALA A 165 -11.09 -8.68 13.32
CA ALA A 165 -11.22 -9.96 12.64
C ALA A 165 -10.70 -9.92 11.19
N ASN A 166 -11.03 -8.86 10.44
CA ASN A 166 -10.89 -8.83 8.98
C ASN A 166 -9.75 -7.93 8.47
N SER A 167 -9.28 -6.97 9.26
CA SER A 167 -8.15 -6.13 8.85
C SER A 167 -6.82 -6.90 8.95
N ARG A 168 -5.93 -6.64 8.00
CA ARG A 168 -4.51 -7.05 8.07
C ARG A 168 -3.57 -5.84 8.12
N SER A 169 -4.09 -4.62 8.09
CA SER A 169 -3.29 -3.39 8.25
C SER A 169 -2.77 -3.27 9.69
N TYR A 170 -1.44 -3.33 9.87
CA TYR A 170 -0.79 -3.25 11.18
C TYR A 170 -1.22 -1.97 11.93
N LYS A 171 -1.12 -0.81 11.26
CA LYS A 171 -1.47 0.51 11.82
C LYS A 171 -2.94 0.58 12.25
N LYS A 172 -3.86 0.08 11.41
CA LYS A 172 -5.30 0.11 11.71
C LYS A 172 -5.67 -0.80 12.89
N LEU A 173 -5.09 -2.00 12.93
CA LEU A 173 -5.26 -2.92 14.06
C LEU A 173 -4.68 -2.32 15.35
N LEU A 174 -3.52 -1.67 15.27
CA LEU A 174 -2.89 -1.03 16.43
C LEU A 174 -3.77 0.09 16.98
N TYR A 175 -4.32 0.92 16.10
CA TYR A 175 -5.21 2.02 16.47
C TYR A 175 -6.50 1.53 17.13
N ALA A 176 -7.15 0.52 16.53
CA ALA A 176 -8.36 -0.08 17.09
C ALA A 176 -8.10 -0.68 18.48
N TRP A 177 -7.00 -1.42 18.63
CA TRP A 177 -6.61 -2.04 19.90
C TRP A 177 -6.29 -1.00 20.97
N GLU A 178 -5.43 -0.03 20.67
CA GLU A 178 -5.01 1.03 21.60
C GLU A 178 -6.20 1.91 22.00
N GLY A 179 -7.00 2.32 21.01
CA GLY A 179 -8.20 3.12 21.22
C GLY A 179 -9.16 2.44 22.20
N TRP A 180 -9.47 1.16 21.98
CA TRP A 180 -10.38 0.41 22.86
C TRP A 180 -9.85 0.32 24.29
N HIS A 181 -8.59 -0.06 24.47
CA HIS A 181 -8.03 -0.21 25.81
C HIS A 181 -7.93 1.13 26.54
N ASN A 182 -7.73 2.23 25.80
CA ASN A 182 -7.69 3.57 26.38
C ASN A 182 -9.10 4.07 26.77
N THR A 183 -10.11 3.89 25.92
CA THR A 183 -11.47 4.41 26.18
C THR A 183 -12.25 3.56 27.18
N SER A 184 -12.07 2.23 27.17
CA SER A 184 -12.74 1.33 28.11
C SER A 184 -11.95 1.12 29.41
N GLY A 185 -10.62 0.96 29.35
CA GLY A 185 -9.80 0.57 30.49
C GLY A 185 -9.41 1.72 31.41
N VAL A 186 -8.83 2.80 30.87
CA VAL A 186 -8.29 3.92 31.67
C VAL A 186 -9.31 4.51 32.65
N PRO A 187 -10.59 4.78 32.26
CA PRO A 187 -11.55 5.37 33.18
C PRO A 187 -11.95 4.46 34.36
N LEU A 188 -11.77 3.14 34.21
CA LEU A 188 -12.11 2.15 35.25
C LEU A 188 -11.07 2.13 36.38
N LYS A 189 -9.83 2.56 36.11
CA LYS A 189 -8.72 2.52 37.07
C LYS A 189 -9.05 3.20 38.40
N LYS A 190 -9.82 4.29 38.37
CA LYS A 190 -10.17 5.07 39.58
C LYS A 190 -11.18 4.38 40.49
N PHE A 191 -11.96 3.42 39.99
CA PHE A 191 -13.03 2.75 40.73
C PHE A 191 -12.61 1.37 41.25
N TYR A 192 -11.76 0.67 40.50
CA TYR A 192 -11.41 -0.71 40.80
C TYR A 192 -10.75 -0.93 42.18
N PRO A 193 -9.85 -0.04 42.69
CA PRO A 193 -9.27 -0.21 44.03
C PRO A 193 -10.30 -0.16 45.17
N GLU A 194 -11.25 0.78 45.13
CA GLU A 194 -12.31 0.91 46.14
C GLU A 194 -13.25 -0.30 46.08
N PHE A 195 -13.58 -0.76 44.87
CA PHE A 195 -14.32 -2.01 44.67
C PHE A 195 -13.61 -3.21 45.33
N VAL A 196 -12.29 -3.35 45.12
CA VAL A 196 -11.49 -4.45 45.70
C VAL A 196 -11.50 -4.39 47.23
N GLU A 197 -11.37 -3.20 47.81
CA GLU A 197 -11.41 -3.01 49.27
C GLU A 197 -12.74 -3.46 49.87
N LEU A 198 -13.86 -2.97 49.31
CA LEU A 198 -15.21 -3.31 49.75
C LEU A 198 -15.52 -4.80 49.57
N SER A 199 -15.15 -5.37 48.42
CA SER A 199 -15.33 -6.80 48.13
C SER A 199 -14.58 -7.69 49.13
N ASN A 200 -13.33 -7.33 49.45
CA ASN A 200 -12.53 -8.05 50.42
C ASN A 200 -13.05 -7.90 51.85
N LYS A 201 -13.53 -6.70 52.22
CA LYS A 201 -14.15 -6.46 53.52
C LYS A 201 -15.39 -7.36 53.70
N ALA A 202 -16.24 -7.42 52.68
CA ALA A 202 -17.42 -8.29 52.66
C ALA A 202 -17.04 -9.78 52.85
N SER A 203 -16.06 -10.26 52.09
CA SER A 203 -15.63 -11.66 52.13
C SER A 203 -14.99 -12.05 53.47
N ARG A 204 -14.21 -11.16 54.09
CA ARG A 204 -13.64 -11.37 55.43
C ARG A 204 -14.69 -11.50 56.53
N MET A 205 -15.82 -10.83 56.39
CA MET A 205 -16.93 -10.94 57.36
C MET A 205 -17.65 -12.30 57.28
N ASP A 206 -17.49 -13.04 56.20
CA ASP A 206 -17.93 -14.44 56.06
C ASP A 206 -16.83 -15.46 56.40
N GLY A 207 -15.66 -15.03 56.86
CA GLY A 207 -14.58 -15.90 57.31
C GLY A 207 -13.58 -16.31 56.23
N PHE A 208 -13.66 -15.76 55.02
CA PHE A 208 -12.67 -15.95 53.96
C PHE A 208 -11.49 -14.98 54.12
N ALA A 209 -10.32 -15.31 53.56
CA ALA A 209 -9.16 -14.40 53.61
C ALA A 209 -9.38 -13.12 52.78
N ASP A 210 -9.96 -13.29 51.59
CA ASP A 210 -10.25 -12.25 50.60
C ASP A 210 -11.32 -12.75 49.60
N THR A 211 -11.67 -11.92 48.62
CA THR A 211 -12.66 -12.28 47.58
C THR A 211 -12.19 -13.46 46.72
N GLY A 212 -10.89 -13.56 46.44
CA GLY A 212 -10.33 -14.66 45.65
C GLY A 212 -10.44 -15.99 46.38
N ASP A 213 -10.24 -16.00 47.70
CA ASP A 213 -10.41 -17.17 48.55
C ASP A 213 -11.85 -17.67 48.56
N TYR A 214 -12.81 -16.75 48.67
CA TYR A 214 -14.22 -17.06 48.49
C TYR A 214 -14.52 -17.71 47.13
N TRP A 215 -13.96 -17.19 46.04
CA TRP A 215 -14.17 -17.77 44.70
C TRP A 215 -13.54 -19.15 44.52
N ARG A 216 -12.34 -19.37 45.06
CA ARG A 216 -11.68 -20.68 45.01
C ARG A 216 -12.43 -21.73 45.85
N SER A 217 -13.10 -21.32 46.92
CA SER A 217 -13.89 -22.24 47.77
C SER A 217 -14.97 -23.00 47.01
N TRP A 218 -15.48 -22.45 45.90
CA TRP A 218 -16.52 -23.08 45.07
C TRP A 218 -16.08 -24.36 44.36
N TYR A 219 -14.77 -24.61 44.31
CA TYR A 219 -14.19 -25.82 43.72
C TYR A 219 -13.88 -26.89 44.78
N GLU A 220 -14.17 -26.64 46.06
CA GLU A 220 -14.07 -27.63 47.15
C GLU A 220 -12.70 -28.33 47.20
N SER A 221 -11.63 -27.64 46.79
CA SER A 221 -10.26 -28.16 46.74
C SER A 221 -9.29 -27.22 47.46
N PRO A 222 -8.59 -27.68 48.52
CA PRO A 222 -7.57 -26.88 49.20
C PRO A 222 -6.30 -26.69 48.35
N THR A 223 -6.11 -27.48 47.29
CA THR A 223 -4.95 -27.43 46.39
C THR A 223 -5.31 -26.90 45.00
N PHE A 224 -6.42 -26.16 44.88
CA PHE A 224 -6.99 -25.80 43.58
C PHE A 224 -6.00 -25.07 42.66
N GLU A 225 -5.19 -24.15 43.18
CA GLU A 225 -4.17 -23.44 42.38
C GLU A 225 -3.10 -24.38 41.81
N ASP A 226 -2.61 -25.32 42.63
CA ASP A 226 -1.65 -26.34 42.20
C ASP A 226 -2.26 -27.29 41.17
N ASP A 227 -3.55 -27.63 41.33
CA ASP A 227 -4.26 -28.50 40.41
C ASP A 227 -4.44 -27.84 39.04
N LEU A 228 -4.75 -26.54 39.00
CA LEU A 228 -4.78 -25.75 37.77
C LEU A 228 -3.40 -25.70 37.09
N MET A 229 -2.32 -25.49 37.85
CA MET A 229 -0.96 -25.49 37.31
C MET A 229 -0.58 -26.86 36.71
N LYS A 230 -0.94 -27.97 37.37
CA LYS A 230 -0.72 -29.32 36.83
C LYS A 230 -1.48 -29.54 35.52
N LEU A 231 -2.71 -29.04 35.41
CA LEU A 231 -3.51 -29.11 34.18
C LEU A 231 -2.88 -28.26 33.08
N TYR A 232 -2.47 -27.03 33.39
CA TYR A 232 -1.80 -26.15 32.43
C TYR A 232 -0.53 -26.79 31.86
N LYS A 233 0.30 -27.40 32.71
CA LYS A 233 1.52 -28.11 32.28
C LYS A 233 1.28 -29.30 31.36
N GLN A 234 0.10 -29.92 31.38
CA GLN A 234 -0.25 -30.98 30.44
C GLN A 234 -0.50 -30.42 29.03
N VAL A 235 -1.04 -29.21 28.91
CA VAL A 235 -1.40 -28.59 27.63
C VAL A 235 -0.28 -27.69 27.08
N GLU A 236 0.60 -27.19 27.94
CA GLU A 236 1.73 -26.30 27.58
C GLU A 236 2.52 -26.76 26.34
N PRO A 237 2.90 -28.05 26.16
CA PRO A 237 3.64 -28.46 24.97
C PRO A 237 2.91 -28.23 23.64
N LEU A 238 1.58 -28.40 23.60
CA LEU A 238 0.78 -28.11 22.41
C LEU A 238 0.68 -26.59 22.19
N TYR A 239 0.44 -25.82 23.25
CA TYR A 239 0.39 -24.37 23.16
C TYR A 239 1.69 -23.76 22.60
N LEU A 240 2.85 -24.21 23.09
CA LEU A 240 4.15 -23.70 22.62
C LEU A 240 4.38 -23.98 21.12
N ASN A 241 3.92 -25.13 20.63
CA ASN A 241 4.00 -25.47 19.21
C ASN A 241 3.03 -24.62 18.36
N LEU A 242 1.81 -24.41 18.84
CA LEU A 242 0.85 -23.53 18.17
C LEU A 242 1.37 -22.09 18.11
N HIS A 243 1.89 -21.56 19.22
CA HIS A 243 2.47 -20.23 19.31
C HIS A 243 3.63 -20.04 18.33
N ALA A 244 4.60 -20.96 18.30
CA ALA A 244 5.74 -20.89 17.39
C ALA A 244 5.31 -20.87 15.92
N PHE A 245 4.34 -21.71 15.54
CA PHE A 245 3.78 -21.76 14.19
C PHE A 245 3.12 -20.44 13.81
N VAL A 246 2.24 -19.90 14.67
CA VAL A 246 1.52 -18.63 14.45
C VAL A 246 2.50 -17.47 14.37
N ARG A 247 3.48 -17.41 15.27
CA ARG A 247 4.52 -16.36 15.27
C ARG A 247 5.31 -16.35 13.96
N ARG A 248 5.69 -17.51 13.43
CA ARG A 248 6.37 -17.60 12.13
C ARG A 248 5.49 -17.14 10.98
N LYS A 249 4.22 -17.53 10.96
CA LYS A 249 3.28 -17.08 9.92
C LYS A 249 3.08 -15.56 9.94
N LEU A 250 2.93 -14.98 11.13
CA LEU A 250 2.88 -13.52 11.30
C LEU A 250 4.20 -12.85 10.91
N TYR A 251 5.35 -13.45 11.20
CA TYR A 251 6.65 -12.95 10.76
C TYR A 251 6.75 -12.89 9.23
N ASN A 252 6.27 -13.92 8.54
CA ASN A 252 6.29 -13.94 7.07
C ASN A 252 5.39 -12.86 6.46
N HIS A 253 4.30 -12.45 7.15
CA HIS A 253 3.36 -11.45 6.67
C HIS A 253 3.76 -10.01 7.05
N TYR A 254 4.10 -9.77 8.33
CA TYR A 254 4.41 -8.44 8.87
C TYR A 254 5.90 -8.09 8.91
N GLY A 255 6.77 -9.07 8.64
CA GLY A 255 8.22 -8.90 8.59
C GLY A 255 8.92 -8.79 9.95
N PRO A 256 10.27 -8.76 9.94
CA PRO A 256 11.10 -8.75 11.14
C PRO A 256 11.01 -7.45 11.96
N LYS A 257 10.50 -6.36 11.37
CA LYS A 257 10.30 -5.08 12.07
C LYS A 257 9.28 -5.23 13.19
N TYR A 258 8.21 -5.97 12.93
CA TYR A 258 7.05 -6.06 13.81
C TYR A 258 6.88 -7.42 14.48
N ILE A 259 7.67 -8.42 14.13
CA ILE A 259 7.64 -9.75 14.75
C ILE A 259 9.07 -10.25 14.99
N ASN A 260 9.35 -10.71 16.22
CA ASN A 260 10.60 -11.39 16.56
C ASN A 260 10.35 -12.90 16.72
N LEU A 261 11.04 -13.74 15.94
CA LEU A 261 10.92 -15.21 15.99
C LEU A 261 11.35 -15.84 17.33
N LYS A 262 11.94 -15.07 18.24
CA LYS A 262 12.30 -15.47 19.61
C LYS A 262 11.53 -14.71 20.69
N GLY A 263 10.67 -13.77 20.30
CA GLY A 263 9.93 -12.89 21.21
C GLY A 263 8.44 -13.25 21.33
N PRO A 264 7.71 -12.52 22.18
CA PRO A 264 6.25 -12.60 22.25
C PRO A 264 5.56 -12.01 21.01
N ILE A 265 4.30 -12.36 20.78
CA ILE A 265 3.47 -11.83 19.68
C ILE A 265 2.75 -10.55 20.13
N PRO A 266 2.71 -9.47 19.33
CA PRO A 266 1.92 -8.28 19.65
C PRO A 266 0.41 -8.57 19.70
N ALA A 267 -0.27 -8.14 20.77
CA ALA A 267 -1.68 -8.49 21.02
C ALA A 267 -2.66 -8.13 19.88
N HIS A 268 -2.48 -6.97 19.25
CA HIS A 268 -3.38 -6.49 18.18
C HIS A 268 -3.40 -7.31 16.88
N LEU A 269 -2.51 -8.30 16.70
CA LEU A 269 -2.38 -9.05 15.45
C LEU A 269 -3.09 -10.41 15.43
N LEU A 270 -3.83 -10.73 16.49
CA LEU A 270 -4.36 -12.07 16.73
C LEU A 270 -5.86 -12.19 16.49
N GLY A 271 -6.43 -11.27 15.70
CA GLY A 271 -7.80 -11.41 15.19
C GLY A 271 -8.93 -11.10 16.18
N ASN A 272 -8.58 -10.79 17.44
CA ASN A 272 -9.51 -10.53 18.53
C ASN A 272 -9.01 -9.37 19.39
N MET A 273 -9.92 -8.52 19.90
CA MET A 273 -9.59 -7.33 20.70
C MET A 273 -8.64 -7.62 21.88
N TRP A 274 -8.78 -8.77 22.53
CA TRP A 274 -7.96 -9.15 23.68
C TRP A 274 -6.91 -10.21 23.35
N ALA A 275 -6.84 -10.68 22.11
CA ALA A 275 -6.07 -11.85 21.68
C ALA A 275 -6.39 -13.12 22.47
N GLN A 276 -7.63 -13.27 22.94
CA GLN A 276 -8.05 -14.45 23.71
C GLN A 276 -8.26 -15.69 22.82
N THR A 277 -8.66 -15.48 21.57
CA THR A 277 -8.83 -16.52 20.54
C THR A 277 -8.19 -16.01 19.26
N TRP A 278 -7.63 -16.91 18.45
CA TRP A 278 -6.82 -16.59 17.27
C TRP A 278 -7.42 -17.16 15.96
N ASN A 279 -8.67 -17.64 16.00
CA ASN A 279 -9.34 -18.24 14.84
C ASN A 279 -9.56 -17.25 13.69
N ASN A 280 -9.70 -15.95 13.98
CA ASN A 280 -9.91 -14.91 12.96
C ASN A 280 -8.68 -14.62 12.08
N VAL A 281 -7.51 -15.13 12.44
CA VAL A 281 -6.31 -15.08 11.58
C VAL A 281 -6.06 -16.38 10.81
N TYR A 282 -7.02 -17.31 10.82
CA TYR A 282 -6.85 -18.63 10.23
C TYR A 282 -6.55 -18.60 8.72
N ASP A 283 -7.04 -17.61 7.99
CA ASP A 283 -6.71 -17.35 6.57
C ASP A 283 -5.18 -17.26 6.32
N MET A 284 -4.42 -16.68 7.25
CA MET A 284 -2.96 -16.64 7.20
C MET A 284 -2.30 -17.94 7.70
N MET A 285 -3.04 -18.76 8.43
CA MET A 285 -2.53 -19.97 9.10
C MET A 285 -2.80 -21.25 8.32
N ILE A 286 -3.59 -21.23 7.23
CA ILE A 286 -4.03 -22.42 6.49
C ILE A 286 -2.84 -23.30 6.09
N PRO A 287 -2.77 -24.54 6.60
CA PRO A 287 -1.74 -25.52 6.22
C PRO A 287 -1.83 -25.96 4.77
N PHE A 288 -3.05 -26.28 4.31
CA PHE A 288 -3.33 -26.82 2.98
C PHE A 288 -4.39 -25.96 2.26
N PRO A 289 -3.98 -24.88 1.56
CA PRO A 289 -4.91 -23.91 0.94
C PRO A 289 -5.76 -24.45 -0.21
N SER A 290 -5.33 -25.55 -0.84
CA SER A 290 -6.08 -26.21 -1.93
C SER A 290 -7.29 -27.02 -1.42
N LYS A 291 -7.41 -27.22 -0.10
CA LYS A 291 -8.52 -27.93 0.53
C LYS A 291 -9.62 -26.95 0.97
N PRO A 292 -10.90 -27.35 0.90
CA PRO A 292 -12.00 -26.50 1.33
C PRO A 292 -11.87 -26.17 2.82
N ASN A 293 -12.10 -24.90 3.17
CA ASN A 293 -12.17 -24.46 4.56
C ASN A 293 -13.56 -24.72 5.12
N VAL A 294 -13.65 -25.17 6.37
CA VAL A 294 -14.90 -25.35 7.10
C VAL A 294 -15.30 -24.01 7.72
N ASP A 295 -15.78 -23.10 6.88
CA ASP A 295 -16.51 -21.90 7.30
C ASP A 295 -17.86 -21.83 6.60
N VAL A 296 -18.92 -21.91 7.38
CA VAL A 296 -20.30 -21.97 6.87
C VAL A 296 -21.01 -20.62 6.90
N THR A 297 -20.32 -19.54 7.26
CA THR A 297 -20.93 -18.19 7.35
C THR A 297 -21.57 -17.78 6.02
N ASN A 298 -20.85 -17.93 4.91
CA ASN A 298 -21.39 -17.62 3.58
C ASN A 298 -22.57 -18.52 3.21
N SER A 299 -22.54 -19.79 3.63
CA SER A 299 -23.65 -20.73 3.41
C SER A 299 -24.90 -20.28 4.18
N MET A 300 -24.75 -19.94 5.47
CA MET A 300 -25.84 -19.40 6.31
C MET A 300 -26.45 -18.12 5.70
N VAL A 301 -25.61 -17.19 5.25
CA VAL A 301 -26.06 -15.94 4.59
C VAL A 301 -26.77 -16.23 3.27
N SER A 302 -26.22 -17.09 2.41
CA SER A 302 -26.85 -17.48 1.13
C SER A 302 -28.20 -18.18 1.31
N GLN A 303 -28.37 -18.90 2.43
CA GLN A 303 -29.61 -19.58 2.80
C GLN A 303 -30.56 -18.69 3.62
N ASN A 304 -30.30 -17.39 3.74
CA ASN A 304 -31.09 -16.42 4.50
C ASN A 304 -31.35 -16.82 5.96
N TRP A 305 -30.31 -17.30 6.66
CA TRP A 305 -30.39 -17.51 8.11
C TRP A 305 -30.52 -16.17 8.85
N ASN A 306 -31.23 -16.18 9.98
CA ASN A 306 -31.32 -15.07 10.94
C ASN A 306 -31.06 -15.62 12.35
N ALA A 307 -30.97 -14.75 13.38
CA ALA A 307 -30.63 -15.22 14.73
C ALA A 307 -31.68 -16.20 15.26
N THR A 308 -32.97 -15.92 15.06
CA THR A 308 -34.05 -16.83 15.49
C THR A 308 -33.88 -18.24 14.92
N ARG A 309 -33.51 -18.38 13.63
CA ARG A 309 -33.22 -19.68 13.03
C ARG A 309 -32.03 -20.37 13.70
N MET A 310 -30.95 -19.65 14.03
CA MET A 310 -29.79 -20.21 14.74
C MET A 310 -30.19 -20.78 16.11
N PHE A 311 -31.00 -20.04 16.88
CA PHE A 311 -31.52 -20.52 18.17
C PHE A 311 -32.46 -21.72 18.02
N ARG A 312 -33.26 -21.78 16.94
CA ARG A 312 -34.15 -22.93 16.67
C ARG A 312 -33.37 -24.19 16.29
N VAL A 313 -32.31 -24.04 15.51
CA VAL A 313 -31.38 -25.16 15.21
C VAL A 313 -30.72 -25.66 16.49
N SER A 314 -30.34 -24.75 17.38
CA SER A 314 -29.82 -25.10 18.70
C SER A 314 -30.85 -25.87 19.54
N GLU A 315 -32.09 -25.38 19.68
CA GLU A 315 -33.20 -26.10 20.36
C GLU A 315 -33.43 -27.51 19.78
N GLU A 316 -33.37 -27.66 18.45
CA GLU A 316 -33.49 -28.95 17.79
C GLU A 316 -32.34 -29.90 18.18
N PHE A 317 -31.10 -29.40 18.24
CA PHE A 317 -29.97 -30.19 18.70
C PHE A 317 -30.20 -30.76 20.11
N PHE A 318 -30.62 -29.92 21.06
CA PHE A 318 -30.89 -30.34 22.44
C PHE A 318 -32.03 -31.36 22.54
N THR A 319 -33.15 -31.09 21.87
CA THR A 319 -34.30 -31.99 21.87
C THR A 319 -34.00 -33.31 21.17
N SER A 320 -33.09 -33.34 20.18
CA SER A 320 -32.60 -34.58 19.55
C SER A 320 -31.89 -35.52 20.53
N LEU A 321 -31.23 -34.97 21.56
CA LEU A 321 -30.60 -35.72 22.65
C LEU A 321 -31.62 -36.20 23.70
N GLY A 322 -32.88 -35.78 23.60
CA GLY A 322 -33.92 -36.06 24.59
C GLY A 322 -33.94 -35.09 25.78
N LEU A 323 -33.34 -33.91 25.64
CA LEU A 323 -33.42 -32.81 26.61
C LEU A 323 -34.71 -31.98 26.41
N LEU A 324 -34.92 -30.97 27.25
CA LEU A 324 -36.21 -30.29 27.36
C LEU A 324 -36.36 -29.20 26.28
N PRO A 325 -37.51 -29.07 25.60
CA PRO A 325 -37.72 -27.95 24.68
C PRO A 325 -37.72 -26.61 25.43
N MET A 326 -37.37 -25.52 24.74
CA MET A 326 -37.39 -24.20 25.37
C MET A 326 -38.84 -23.77 25.65
N PRO A 327 -39.12 -23.15 26.81
CA PRO A 327 -40.46 -22.68 27.14
C PRO A 327 -40.88 -21.50 26.23
N GLN A 328 -42.18 -21.30 26.04
CA GLN A 328 -42.67 -20.20 25.19
C GLN A 328 -42.20 -18.82 25.68
N LYS A 329 -42.13 -18.60 27.00
CA LYS A 329 -41.62 -17.36 27.61
C LYS A 329 -40.19 -17.03 27.18
N PHE A 330 -39.34 -18.04 26.94
CA PHE A 330 -37.98 -17.83 26.44
C PHE A 330 -38.00 -17.12 25.08
N TRP A 331 -38.83 -17.61 24.16
CA TRP A 331 -38.94 -17.06 22.81
C TRP A 331 -39.57 -15.66 22.81
N ASP A 332 -40.52 -15.41 23.70
CA ASP A 332 -41.26 -14.14 23.76
C ASP A 332 -40.44 -13.01 24.41
N LEU A 333 -39.54 -13.33 25.34
CA LEU A 333 -38.90 -12.33 26.22
C LEU A 333 -37.38 -12.22 26.08
N SER A 334 -36.70 -13.12 25.36
CA SER A 334 -35.26 -13.05 25.13
C SER A 334 -34.87 -11.94 24.16
N MET A 335 -33.66 -11.39 24.33
CA MET A 335 -33.04 -10.45 23.39
C MET A 335 -32.05 -11.23 22.52
N LEU A 336 -32.52 -11.78 21.41
CA LEU A 336 -31.72 -12.62 20.51
C LEU A 336 -30.91 -11.81 19.48
N GLU A 337 -31.24 -10.54 19.29
CA GLU A 337 -30.59 -9.59 18.37
C GLU A 337 -30.50 -8.20 19.03
N LYS A 338 -29.56 -7.37 18.56
CA LYS A 338 -29.42 -5.98 19.04
C LYS A 338 -30.65 -5.14 18.61
N PRO A 339 -31.33 -4.44 19.53
CA PRO A 339 -32.45 -3.57 19.16
C PRO A 339 -32.04 -2.45 18.20
N THR A 340 -32.88 -2.14 17.22
CA THR A 340 -32.66 -1.05 16.25
C THR A 340 -33.34 0.27 16.65
N ASP A 341 -33.91 0.34 17.85
CA ASP A 341 -34.65 1.49 18.37
C ASP A 341 -33.74 2.55 19.03
N GLY A 342 -32.42 2.37 18.94
CA GLY A 342 -31.42 3.33 19.40
C GLY A 342 -31.10 3.24 20.91
N ARG A 343 -31.68 2.29 21.65
CA ARG A 343 -31.32 2.09 23.06
C ARG A 343 -29.95 1.43 23.18
N GLU A 344 -29.18 1.85 24.20
CA GLU A 344 -27.91 1.23 24.54
C GLU A 344 -28.15 -0.03 25.40
N VAL A 345 -27.43 -1.11 25.12
CA VAL A 345 -27.60 -2.43 25.76
C VAL A 345 -26.25 -3.08 26.04
N VAL A 346 -26.21 -4.04 26.97
CA VAL A 346 -25.04 -4.90 27.16
C VAL A 346 -25.08 -6.03 26.13
N CYS A 347 -24.14 -6.03 25.17
CA CYS A 347 -24.10 -7.02 24.10
C CYS A 347 -23.38 -8.34 24.44
N HIS A 348 -22.69 -8.42 25.59
CA HIS A 348 -22.08 -9.68 26.02
C HIS A 348 -23.16 -10.76 26.20
N ALA A 349 -22.96 -11.90 25.53
CA ALA A 349 -23.86 -13.04 25.59
C ALA A 349 -24.01 -13.52 27.05
N SER A 350 -25.25 -13.81 27.45
CA SER A 350 -25.55 -14.35 28.78
C SER A 350 -26.92 -15.00 28.83
N ALA A 351 -27.02 -16.11 29.56
CA ALA A 351 -28.26 -16.76 29.96
C ALA A 351 -28.70 -16.35 31.37
N TRP A 352 -30.01 -16.31 31.60
CA TRP A 352 -30.63 -15.80 32.83
C TRP A 352 -31.72 -16.75 33.37
N ASP A 353 -31.61 -17.15 34.63
CA ASP A 353 -32.66 -17.81 35.43
C ASP A 353 -33.36 -16.75 36.29
N PHE A 354 -34.68 -16.58 36.11
CA PHE A 354 -35.48 -15.61 36.88
C PHE A 354 -36.02 -16.22 38.20
N TYR A 355 -35.60 -17.42 38.58
CA TYR A 355 -35.88 -18.11 39.84
C TYR A 355 -37.34 -18.50 40.09
N ASN A 356 -38.27 -18.14 39.21
CA ASN A 356 -39.69 -18.50 39.30
C ASN A 356 -40.05 -19.84 38.64
N ARG A 357 -39.04 -20.63 38.22
CA ARG A 357 -39.18 -21.96 37.56
C ARG A 357 -39.82 -21.95 36.17
N GLU A 358 -40.19 -20.78 35.63
CA GLU A 358 -40.92 -20.65 34.37
C GLU A 358 -40.22 -19.75 33.35
N ASP A 359 -39.49 -18.73 33.80
CA ASP A 359 -38.92 -17.67 32.98
C ASP A 359 -37.39 -17.80 32.90
N PHE A 360 -36.92 -18.08 31.69
CA PHE A 360 -35.50 -18.26 31.36
C PHE A 360 -35.24 -17.51 30.07
N ARG A 361 -34.16 -16.72 30.01
CA ARG A 361 -33.92 -15.81 28.87
C ARG A 361 -32.46 -15.77 28.47
N ILE A 362 -32.21 -15.45 27.19
CA ILE A 362 -30.87 -15.12 26.68
C ILE A 362 -30.82 -13.66 26.23
N LYS A 363 -29.70 -13.00 26.54
CA LYS A 363 -29.34 -11.67 26.04
C LYS A 363 -28.08 -11.80 25.20
N GLN A 364 -28.20 -11.62 23.88
CA GLN A 364 -27.10 -11.70 22.93
C GLN A 364 -27.34 -10.80 21.70
N CYS A 365 -26.33 -10.03 21.29
CA CYS A 365 -26.38 -9.25 20.05
C CYS A 365 -25.93 -10.11 18.86
N THR A 366 -26.72 -11.12 18.50
CA THR A 366 -26.33 -12.15 17.53
C THR A 366 -26.22 -11.59 16.10
N THR A 367 -25.12 -11.91 15.42
CA THR A 367 -24.94 -11.71 13.98
C THR A 367 -24.84 -13.06 13.27
N VAL A 368 -25.16 -13.13 11.98
CA VAL A 368 -25.20 -14.39 11.23
C VAL A 368 -23.78 -14.81 10.83
N THR A 369 -23.08 -15.48 11.75
CA THR A 369 -21.75 -16.05 11.53
C THR A 369 -21.63 -17.44 12.15
N MET A 370 -20.66 -18.23 11.68
CA MET A 370 -20.35 -19.53 12.27
C MET A 370 -19.91 -19.43 13.74
N GLU A 371 -19.15 -18.39 14.11
CA GLU A 371 -18.77 -18.13 15.50
C GLU A 371 -20.01 -17.92 16.39
N GLN A 372 -20.94 -17.07 15.94
CA GLN A 372 -22.17 -16.81 16.68
C GLN A 372 -23.08 -18.05 16.74
N LEU A 373 -23.04 -18.94 15.74
CA LEU A 373 -23.74 -20.22 15.79
C LEU A 373 -23.25 -21.06 16.97
N PHE A 374 -21.95 -21.06 17.24
CA PHE A 374 -21.38 -21.79 18.38
C PHE A 374 -21.74 -21.14 19.71
N THR A 375 -21.67 -19.81 19.80
CA THR A 375 -22.11 -19.05 20.98
C THR A 375 -23.58 -19.34 21.30
N VAL A 376 -24.46 -19.38 20.30
CA VAL A 376 -25.88 -19.72 20.48
C VAL A 376 -26.05 -21.12 21.09
N HIS A 377 -25.27 -22.12 20.68
CA HIS A 377 -25.32 -23.46 21.28
C HIS A 377 -24.77 -23.48 22.70
N HIS A 378 -23.72 -22.72 22.98
CA HIS A 378 -23.16 -22.56 24.31
C HIS A 378 -24.17 -21.95 25.29
N GLU A 379 -24.76 -20.80 24.95
CA GLU A 379 -25.72 -20.10 25.82
C GLU A 379 -27.03 -20.88 26.02
N MET A 380 -27.51 -21.58 24.99
CA MET A 380 -28.66 -22.48 25.11
C MET A 380 -28.37 -23.67 26.04
N GLY A 381 -27.12 -24.09 26.15
CA GLY A 381 -26.68 -25.09 27.13
C GLY A 381 -26.85 -24.62 28.57
N HIS A 382 -26.67 -23.33 28.85
CA HIS A 382 -26.97 -22.76 30.16
C HIS A 382 -28.47 -22.77 30.46
N ILE A 383 -29.32 -22.46 29.47
CA ILE A 383 -30.78 -22.54 29.64
C ILE A 383 -31.22 -23.97 29.94
N GLU A 384 -30.66 -24.97 29.27
CA GLU A 384 -30.91 -26.38 29.61
C GLU A 384 -30.48 -26.73 31.03
N TYR A 385 -29.34 -26.20 31.48
CA TYR A 385 -28.93 -26.34 32.88
C TYR A 385 -30.04 -25.82 33.82
N TYR A 386 -30.60 -24.64 33.52
CA TYR A 386 -31.66 -24.03 34.31
C TYR A 386 -32.94 -24.86 34.30
N LEU A 387 -33.35 -25.34 33.12
CA LEU A 387 -34.55 -26.15 32.96
C LEU A 387 -34.47 -27.48 33.72
N GLN A 388 -33.29 -28.10 33.78
CA GLN A 388 -33.10 -29.41 34.39
C GLN A 388 -33.06 -29.37 35.93
N TYR A 389 -32.55 -28.28 36.53
CA TYR A 389 -32.50 -28.15 37.99
C TYR A 389 -33.58 -27.24 38.59
N LYS A 390 -34.51 -26.72 37.78
CA LYS A 390 -35.49 -25.71 38.22
C LYS A 390 -36.30 -26.11 39.46
N ASP A 391 -36.43 -27.40 39.74
CA ASP A 391 -37.17 -27.93 40.89
C ASP A 391 -36.29 -28.15 42.14
N GLN A 392 -34.98 -27.96 42.03
CA GLN A 392 -34.07 -27.92 43.18
C GLN A 392 -34.33 -26.66 44.04
N PRO A 393 -33.96 -26.69 45.34
CA PRO A 393 -33.92 -25.47 46.14
C PRO A 393 -33.04 -24.40 45.51
N VAL A 394 -33.40 -23.12 45.67
CA VAL A 394 -32.72 -21.95 45.10
C VAL A 394 -31.20 -21.99 45.37
N SER A 395 -30.77 -22.35 46.59
CA SER A 395 -29.35 -22.46 46.95
C SER A 395 -28.59 -23.58 46.21
N PHE A 396 -29.29 -24.51 45.56
CA PHE A 396 -28.73 -25.58 44.73
C PHE A 396 -28.84 -25.34 43.21
N ARG A 397 -29.61 -24.32 42.76
CA ARG A 397 -29.79 -23.95 41.34
C ARG A 397 -28.57 -23.26 40.74
N ARG A 398 -27.48 -24.01 40.61
CA ARG A 398 -26.25 -23.63 39.92
C ARG A 398 -25.48 -24.89 39.56
N GLY A 399 -24.45 -24.79 38.72
CA GLY A 399 -23.59 -25.93 38.42
C GLY A 399 -22.89 -26.51 39.64
N ALA A 400 -22.49 -27.79 39.58
CA ALA A 400 -21.79 -28.47 40.67
C ALA A 400 -20.55 -27.68 41.15
N ASN A 401 -19.84 -27.08 40.19
CA ASN A 401 -18.98 -25.92 40.39
C ASN A 401 -19.13 -24.99 39.16
N PRO A 402 -18.54 -23.78 39.14
CA PRO A 402 -18.68 -22.87 38.01
C PRO A 402 -18.15 -23.45 36.69
N GLY A 403 -17.06 -24.22 36.72
CA GLY A 403 -16.49 -24.82 35.51
C GLY A 403 -17.36 -25.92 34.91
N PHE A 404 -18.13 -26.65 35.72
CA PHE A 404 -19.14 -27.60 35.24
C PHE A 404 -20.26 -26.91 34.45
N HIS A 405 -20.67 -25.73 34.91
CA HIS A 405 -21.73 -24.97 34.27
C HIS A 405 -21.34 -24.53 32.86
N GLU A 406 -20.11 -24.05 32.71
CA GLU A 406 -19.51 -23.67 31.42
C GLU A 406 -19.24 -24.89 30.52
N ALA A 407 -18.76 -26.01 31.09
CA ALA A 407 -18.34 -27.19 30.33
C ALA A 407 -19.47 -27.83 29.52
N VAL A 408 -20.71 -27.73 30.00
CA VAL A 408 -21.88 -28.26 29.29
C VAL A 408 -22.17 -27.41 28.04
N GLY A 409 -22.19 -26.08 28.14
CA GLY A 409 -22.38 -25.24 26.95
C GLY A 409 -21.28 -25.51 25.91
N ASP A 410 -20.04 -25.63 26.40
CA ASP A 410 -18.86 -25.88 25.57
C ASP A 410 -18.85 -27.25 24.86
N VAL A 411 -19.19 -28.35 25.55
CA VAL A 411 -19.17 -29.70 24.94
C VAL A 411 -20.16 -29.83 23.77
N LEU A 412 -21.28 -29.10 23.84
CA LEU A 412 -22.32 -29.14 22.82
C LEU A 412 -21.91 -28.31 21.60
N SER A 413 -21.32 -27.14 21.83
CA SER A 413 -20.69 -26.35 20.77
C SER A 413 -19.64 -27.15 19.99
N LEU A 414 -18.88 -28.01 20.69
CA LEU A 414 -17.84 -28.85 20.09
C LEU A 414 -18.44 -29.88 19.11
N SER A 415 -19.52 -30.56 19.48
CA SER A 415 -20.21 -31.51 18.59
C SER A 415 -20.78 -30.83 17.33
N VAL A 416 -21.33 -29.62 17.49
CA VAL A 416 -21.95 -28.85 16.41
C VAL A 416 -20.91 -28.29 15.44
N SER A 417 -19.69 -28.04 15.92
CA SER A 417 -18.57 -27.55 15.10
C SER A 417 -18.03 -28.57 14.10
N THR A 418 -18.42 -29.85 14.21
CA THR A 418 -17.87 -30.90 13.36
C THR A 418 -18.37 -30.79 11.92
N PRO A 419 -17.51 -31.04 10.91
CA PRO A 419 -17.93 -31.06 9.51
C PRO A 419 -19.10 -32.04 9.25
N LYS A 420 -19.11 -33.16 9.98
CA LYS A 420 -20.19 -34.16 9.96
C LYS A 420 -21.54 -33.57 10.38
N HIS A 421 -21.56 -32.78 11.47
CA HIS A 421 -22.77 -32.13 11.94
C HIS A 421 -23.22 -31.02 10.98
N LEU A 422 -22.29 -30.15 10.54
CA LEU A 422 -22.57 -29.06 9.60
C LEU A 422 -23.17 -29.56 8.28
N GLN A 423 -22.75 -30.74 7.81
CA GLN A 423 -23.37 -31.39 6.66
C GLN A 423 -24.80 -31.83 6.95
N LYS A 424 -25.06 -32.47 8.11
CA LYS A 424 -26.41 -32.94 8.48
C LYS A 424 -27.44 -31.81 8.55
N ILE A 425 -27.03 -30.63 9.03
CA ILE A 425 -27.90 -29.45 9.09
C ILE A 425 -27.95 -28.64 7.78
N GLY A 426 -27.34 -29.14 6.71
CA GLY A 426 -27.41 -28.56 5.37
C GLY A 426 -26.54 -27.33 5.13
N LEU A 427 -25.53 -27.09 5.97
CA LEU A 427 -24.60 -25.96 5.84
C LEU A 427 -23.34 -26.30 5.05
N LEU A 428 -22.99 -27.59 4.94
CA LEU A 428 -21.83 -28.09 4.20
C LEU A 428 -22.28 -29.10 3.12
N GLU A 429 -21.94 -28.85 1.85
CA GLU A 429 -22.39 -29.70 0.72
C GLU A 429 -21.63 -31.03 0.63
N GLN A 430 -20.30 -31.00 0.76
CA GLN A 430 -19.44 -32.17 0.65
C GLN A 430 -18.58 -32.35 1.89
N LEU A 431 -18.55 -33.58 2.41
CA LEU A 431 -17.67 -33.98 3.50
C LEU A 431 -16.37 -34.55 2.91
N THR A 432 -15.26 -33.84 3.09
CA THR A 432 -13.92 -34.36 2.76
C THR A 432 -13.28 -34.96 4.01
N ASN A 433 -13.22 -36.29 4.07
CA ASN A 433 -12.55 -37.02 5.15
C ASN A 433 -11.15 -37.45 4.71
N ASP A 434 -10.21 -36.51 4.70
CA ASP A 434 -8.80 -36.77 4.45
C ASP A 434 -7.92 -36.01 5.45
N ASN A 435 -6.71 -36.53 5.66
CA ASN A 435 -5.82 -36.05 6.71
C ASN A 435 -5.47 -34.55 6.58
N GLU A 436 -5.40 -34.00 5.35
CA GLU A 436 -5.09 -32.58 5.18
C GLU A 436 -6.26 -31.70 5.62
N SER A 437 -7.49 -32.10 5.30
CA SER A 437 -8.71 -31.44 5.78
C SER A 437 -8.89 -31.53 7.30
N ASP A 438 -8.56 -32.68 7.90
CA ASP A 438 -8.57 -32.86 9.36
C ASP A 438 -7.57 -31.93 10.05
N ILE A 439 -6.36 -31.79 9.50
CA ILE A 439 -5.33 -30.88 10.02
C ILE A 439 -5.78 -29.41 9.90
N ASN A 440 -6.38 -29.02 8.78
CA ASN A 440 -6.96 -27.69 8.60
C ASN A 440 -8.02 -27.40 9.69
N TYR A 441 -8.98 -28.30 9.89
CA TYR A 441 -10.02 -28.19 10.92
C TYR A 441 -9.43 -28.12 12.33
N LEU A 442 -8.54 -29.06 12.67
CA LEU A 442 -7.92 -29.15 13.99
C LEU A 442 -7.05 -27.92 14.32
N LEU A 443 -6.37 -27.33 13.33
CA LEU A 443 -5.64 -26.09 13.54
C LEU A 443 -6.59 -24.92 13.84
N LYS A 444 -7.69 -24.78 13.09
CA LYS A 444 -8.72 -23.76 13.38
C LYS A 444 -9.27 -23.93 14.80
N MET A 445 -9.59 -25.17 15.19
CA MET A 445 -10.03 -25.49 16.56
C MET A 445 -8.95 -25.22 17.61
N ALA A 446 -7.67 -25.44 17.30
CA ALA A 446 -6.56 -25.13 18.21
C ALA A 446 -6.39 -23.62 18.41
N LEU A 447 -6.50 -22.83 17.33
CA LEU A 447 -6.47 -21.36 17.40
C LEU A 447 -7.62 -20.78 18.22
N GLU A 448 -8.75 -21.49 18.33
CA GLU A 448 -9.87 -21.08 19.16
C GLU A 448 -9.72 -21.57 20.61
N LYS A 449 -9.57 -22.90 20.80
CA LYS A 449 -9.67 -23.52 22.12
C LYS A 449 -8.33 -23.58 22.87
N ILE A 450 -7.24 -23.91 22.18
CA ILE A 450 -5.91 -24.04 22.81
C ILE A 450 -5.30 -22.66 23.06
N ALA A 451 -5.44 -21.73 22.10
CA ALA A 451 -4.94 -20.36 22.26
C ALA A 451 -5.55 -19.63 23.47
N PHE A 452 -6.80 -19.97 23.80
CA PHE A 452 -7.55 -19.39 24.91
C PHE A 452 -7.10 -19.86 26.29
N LEU A 453 -6.67 -21.12 26.44
CA LEU A 453 -6.39 -21.71 27.76
C LEU A 453 -5.44 -20.88 28.63
N PRO A 454 -4.29 -20.38 28.15
CA PRO A 454 -3.43 -19.55 28.99
C PRO A 454 -4.05 -18.19 29.33
N PHE A 455 -4.97 -17.65 28.51
CA PHE A 455 -5.76 -16.46 28.85
C PHE A 455 -6.78 -16.75 29.95
N GLY A 456 -7.55 -17.82 29.80
CA GLY A 456 -8.48 -18.30 30.83
C GLY A 456 -7.80 -18.54 32.17
N TYR A 457 -6.58 -19.08 32.15
CA TYR A 457 -5.77 -19.34 33.34
C TYR A 457 -5.29 -18.06 34.03
N LEU A 458 -4.74 -17.10 33.28
CA LEU A 458 -3.99 -15.99 33.89
C LEU A 458 -4.86 -14.86 34.47
N ILE A 459 -6.09 -14.68 33.98
CA ILE A 459 -6.92 -13.53 34.39
C ILE A 459 -7.21 -13.60 35.89
N ASP A 460 -7.70 -14.73 36.37
CA ASP A 460 -8.02 -14.86 37.79
C ASP A 460 -6.77 -15.04 38.64
N GLN A 461 -5.66 -15.54 38.10
CA GLN A 461 -4.35 -15.49 38.78
C GLN A 461 -3.96 -14.04 39.08
N TRP A 462 -4.12 -13.13 38.12
CA TRP A 462 -3.93 -11.70 38.33
C TRP A 462 -4.93 -11.14 39.36
N ARG A 463 -6.23 -11.47 39.24
CA ARG A 463 -7.26 -10.97 40.18
C ARG A 463 -7.06 -11.49 41.60
N TRP A 464 -6.63 -12.73 41.79
CA TRP A 464 -6.29 -13.28 43.10
C TRP A 464 -5.10 -12.54 43.71
N GLY A 465 -4.09 -12.20 42.90
CA GLY A 465 -2.99 -11.31 43.30
C GLY A 465 -3.48 -9.91 43.72
N VAL A 466 -4.48 -9.36 43.03
CA VAL A 466 -5.10 -8.09 43.41
C VAL A 466 -5.89 -8.21 44.73
N PHE A 467 -6.72 -9.25 44.88
CA PHE A 467 -7.55 -9.44 46.07
C PHE A 467 -6.72 -9.74 47.32
N ASN A 468 -5.62 -10.48 47.21
CA ASN A 468 -4.73 -10.75 48.35
C ASN A 468 -3.63 -9.69 48.56
N SER A 469 -3.69 -8.58 47.81
CA SER A 469 -2.74 -7.46 47.86
C SER A 469 -1.30 -7.75 47.38
N ASN A 470 -1.02 -8.92 46.79
CA ASN A 470 0.27 -9.19 46.14
C ASN A 470 0.50 -8.34 44.89
N THR A 471 -0.58 -7.87 44.26
CA THR A 471 -0.57 -6.95 43.12
C THR A 471 -1.24 -5.64 43.54
N PRO A 472 -0.49 -4.66 44.06
CA PRO A 472 -1.08 -3.40 44.49
C PRO A 472 -1.45 -2.49 43.29
N PRO A 473 -2.30 -1.45 43.49
CA PRO A 473 -2.81 -0.59 42.41
C PRO A 473 -1.76 0.03 41.48
N GLU A 474 -0.58 0.34 42.01
CA GLU A 474 0.58 0.87 41.28
C GLU A 474 1.31 -0.17 40.41
N ARG A 475 0.87 -1.43 40.43
CA ARG A 475 1.41 -2.53 39.62
C ARG A 475 0.34 -3.30 38.85
N TYR A 476 -0.90 -2.82 38.85
CA TYR A 476 -2.00 -3.49 38.17
C TYR A 476 -1.66 -3.79 36.71
N ASN A 477 -1.13 -2.80 35.98
CA ASN A 477 -0.92 -2.96 34.55
C ASN A 477 0.37 -3.72 34.22
N ALA A 478 1.46 -3.45 34.95
CA ALA A 478 2.73 -4.16 34.79
C ALA A 478 2.59 -5.67 35.09
N GLU A 479 1.88 -6.03 36.17
CA GLU A 479 1.68 -7.44 36.52
C GLU A 479 0.75 -8.14 35.52
N TRP A 480 -0.27 -7.43 35.01
CA TRP A 480 -1.13 -7.94 33.94
C TRP A 480 -0.30 -8.33 32.71
N TRP A 481 0.55 -7.43 32.23
CA TRP A 481 1.40 -7.70 31.06
C TRP A 481 2.51 -8.71 31.32
N TYR A 482 3.04 -8.77 32.54
CA TYR A 482 3.97 -9.82 32.94
C TYR A 482 3.32 -11.19 32.83
N LEU A 483 2.12 -11.38 33.40
CA LEU A 483 1.40 -12.66 33.35
C LEU A 483 0.96 -13.01 31.92
N ARG A 484 0.47 -12.03 31.15
CA ARG A 484 0.18 -12.17 29.71
C ARG A 484 1.40 -12.67 28.94
N THR A 485 2.56 -12.07 29.15
CA THR A 485 3.79 -12.51 28.48
C THR A 485 4.24 -13.88 29.01
N LYS A 486 4.18 -14.13 30.32
CA LYS A 486 4.63 -15.38 30.97
C LYS A 486 3.83 -16.60 30.53
N TYR A 487 2.52 -16.50 30.41
CA TYR A 487 1.67 -17.65 30.10
C TYR A 487 1.23 -17.71 28.64
N GLN A 488 1.03 -16.57 27.97
CA GLN A 488 0.65 -16.56 26.54
C GLN A 488 1.79 -16.22 25.58
N GLY A 489 2.88 -15.62 26.04
CA GLY A 489 3.86 -15.07 25.12
C GLY A 489 3.26 -13.99 24.22
N ILE A 490 2.36 -13.17 24.78
CA ILE A 490 1.77 -12.01 24.12
C ILE A 490 2.24 -10.74 24.82
N CYS A 491 2.68 -9.76 24.04
CA CYS A 491 3.12 -8.46 24.53
C CYS A 491 2.18 -7.33 24.10
N PRO A 492 2.20 -6.19 24.82
CA PRO A 492 1.50 -5.01 24.35
C PRO A 492 2.16 -4.49 23.06
N PRO A 493 1.37 -4.01 22.09
CA PRO A 493 1.91 -3.56 20.81
C PRO A 493 2.45 -2.13 20.83
N THR A 494 2.23 -1.42 21.92
CA THR A 494 2.75 -0.08 22.22
C THR A 494 3.17 -0.04 23.68
N LYS A 495 3.89 1.02 24.08
CA LYS A 495 4.30 1.19 25.48
C LYS A 495 3.06 1.36 26.37
N ARG A 496 2.89 0.49 27.36
CA ARG A 496 1.84 0.60 28.39
C ARG A 496 2.47 0.93 29.73
N THR A 497 1.91 1.91 30.41
CA THR A 497 2.33 2.40 31.74
C THR A 497 1.25 2.11 32.77
N GLU A 498 1.51 2.43 34.03
CA GLU A 498 0.48 2.34 35.08
C GLU A 498 -0.62 3.40 34.94
N GLU A 499 -0.50 4.40 34.06
CA GLU A 499 -1.63 5.28 33.74
C GLU A 499 -2.76 4.51 33.01
N HIS A 500 -2.40 3.39 32.38
CA HIS A 500 -3.32 2.49 31.71
C HIS A 500 -3.88 1.42 32.67
N PHE A 501 -5.02 0.85 32.31
CA PHE A 501 -5.63 -0.26 33.04
C PHE A 501 -6.19 -1.30 32.06
N ASP A 502 -5.29 -2.07 31.46
CA ASP A 502 -5.62 -2.95 30.32
C ASP A 502 -6.46 -4.15 30.74
N ALA A 503 -6.31 -4.63 31.97
CA ALA A 503 -7.21 -5.64 32.55
C ALA A 503 -8.67 -5.15 32.57
N GLY A 504 -8.90 -3.85 32.86
CA GLY A 504 -10.23 -3.25 32.85
C GLY A 504 -10.90 -3.22 31.47
N ALA A 505 -10.12 -3.29 30.40
CA ALA A 505 -10.63 -3.32 29.03
C ALA A 505 -11.25 -4.67 28.63
N LYS A 506 -11.31 -5.66 29.54
CA LYS A 506 -11.98 -6.96 29.36
C LYS A 506 -13.20 -7.06 30.29
N TYR A 507 -14.40 -7.22 29.72
CA TYR A 507 -15.70 -7.19 30.42
C TYR A 507 -15.76 -7.89 31.78
N HIS A 508 -15.24 -9.11 31.90
CA HIS A 508 -15.33 -9.91 33.14
C HIS A 508 -14.62 -9.28 34.35
N VAL A 509 -13.71 -8.33 34.13
CA VAL A 509 -13.03 -7.57 35.20
C VAL A 509 -13.97 -6.50 35.79
N PRO A 510 -14.49 -5.50 35.05
CA PRO A 510 -15.49 -4.56 35.56
C PRO A 510 -16.83 -5.22 35.92
N GLY A 511 -17.27 -6.25 35.20
CA GLY A 511 -18.49 -7.03 35.50
C GLY A 511 -18.33 -8.07 36.61
N ASN A 512 -17.18 -8.08 37.30
CA ASN A 512 -16.86 -8.90 38.47
C ASN A 512 -17.22 -10.41 38.36
N THR A 513 -17.05 -11.01 37.18
CA THR A 513 -17.34 -12.44 36.98
C THR A 513 -16.04 -13.25 37.03
N PRO A 514 -15.92 -14.30 37.87
CA PRO A 514 -14.74 -15.15 37.93
C PRO A 514 -14.45 -15.81 36.59
N TYR A 515 -13.22 -15.70 36.10
CA TYR A 515 -12.83 -16.14 34.76
C TYR A 515 -12.22 -17.56 34.71
N ILE A 516 -11.70 -18.06 35.84
CA ILE A 516 -11.04 -19.38 35.89
C ILE A 516 -11.99 -20.54 35.53
N ARG A 517 -13.30 -20.29 35.62
CA ARG A 517 -14.36 -21.19 35.17
C ARG A 517 -14.17 -21.65 33.74
N TYR A 518 -13.70 -20.80 32.83
CA TYR A 518 -13.52 -21.14 31.42
C TYR A 518 -12.29 -22.03 31.20
N PHE A 519 -11.23 -21.87 32.00
CA PHE A 519 -10.09 -22.79 31.97
C PHE A 519 -10.52 -24.19 32.42
N VAL A 520 -11.22 -24.27 33.55
CA VAL A 520 -11.76 -25.55 34.07
C VAL A 520 -12.75 -26.16 33.09
N SER A 521 -13.62 -25.33 32.50
CA SER A 521 -14.57 -25.71 31.46
C SER A 521 -13.87 -26.45 30.33
N PHE A 522 -12.79 -25.87 29.80
CA PHE A 522 -12.12 -26.43 28.64
C PHE A 522 -11.42 -27.75 28.93
N ILE A 523 -11.06 -28.04 30.18
CA ILE A 523 -10.55 -29.36 30.55
C ILE A 523 -11.71 -30.36 30.64
N LEU A 524 -12.77 -29.99 31.36
CA LEU A 524 -13.94 -30.84 31.56
C LEU A 524 -14.69 -31.12 30.25
N GLN A 525 -14.77 -30.16 29.32
CA GLN A 525 -15.52 -30.31 28.06
C GLN A 525 -15.03 -31.53 27.27
N PHE A 526 -13.71 -31.78 27.22
CA PHE A 526 -13.17 -32.91 26.45
C PHE A 526 -13.30 -34.23 27.21
N GLN A 527 -13.31 -34.22 28.54
CA GLN A 527 -13.65 -35.40 29.34
C GLN A 527 -15.12 -35.79 29.14
N PHE A 528 -16.03 -34.82 29.14
CA PHE A 528 -17.43 -35.04 28.79
C PHE A 528 -17.57 -35.51 27.35
N HIS A 529 -16.92 -34.84 26.40
CA HIS A 529 -16.99 -35.18 24.98
C HIS A 529 -16.60 -36.64 24.73
N GLU A 530 -15.46 -37.08 25.26
CA GLU A 530 -15.01 -38.47 25.13
C GLU A 530 -16.08 -39.45 25.63
N LYS A 531 -16.67 -39.21 26.80
CA LYS A 531 -17.69 -40.10 27.36
C LYS A 531 -19.00 -40.08 26.60
N LEU A 532 -19.43 -38.90 26.12
CA LEU A 532 -20.66 -38.76 25.34
C LEU A 532 -20.50 -39.40 23.96
N CYS A 533 -19.31 -39.33 23.36
CA CYS A 533 -18.96 -40.03 22.12
C CYS A 533 -19.00 -41.55 22.27
N GLU A 534 -18.46 -42.08 23.38
CA GLU A 534 -18.60 -43.50 23.72
C GLU A 534 -20.08 -43.90 23.84
N ALA A 535 -20.89 -43.09 24.53
CA ALA A 535 -22.32 -43.35 24.69
C ALA A 535 -23.09 -43.26 23.36
N ALA A 536 -22.70 -42.35 22.47
CA ALA A 536 -23.23 -42.20 21.11
C ALA A 536 -22.75 -43.28 20.13
N LYS A 537 -21.87 -44.21 20.57
CA LYS A 537 -21.33 -45.31 19.76
C LYS A 537 -20.73 -44.83 18.43
N GLN A 538 -20.05 -43.69 18.46
CA GLN A 538 -19.38 -43.14 17.28
C GLN A 538 -17.99 -43.78 17.14
N ASP A 539 -17.71 -44.38 15.98
CA ASP A 539 -16.39 -44.90 15.63
C ASP A 539 -15.51 -43.80 14.98
N GLY A 540 -14.20 -43.86 15.23
CA GLY A 540 -13.22 -42.94 14.64
C GLY A 540 -12.49 -42.02 15.64
N PRO A 541 -11.71 -41.05 15.15
CA PRO A 541 -11.03 -40.08 16.00
C PRO A 541 -12.01 -39.20 16.77
N LEU A 542 -11.63 -38.80 17.99
CA LEU A 542 -12.49 -38.03 18.90
C LEU A 542 -12.97 -36.69 18.31
N HIS A 543 -12.18 -36.06 17.43
CA HIS A 543 -12.53 -34.80 16.76
C HIS A 543 -13.56 -34.92 15.64
N SER A 544 -13.89 -36.15 15.22
CA SER A 544 -14.92 -36.41 14.21
C SER A 544 -16.27 -36.80 14.84
N CYS A 545 -16.32 -36.91 16.17
CA CYS A 545 -17.50 -37.36 16.88
C CYS A 545 -18.60 -36.30 16.88
N ASP A 546 -19.81 -36.76 16.53
CA ASP A 546 -21.05 -36.00 16.59
C ASP A 546 -22.07 -36.76 17.45
N ILE A 547 -22.49 -36.17 18.57
CA ILE A 547 -23.43 -36.78 19.52
C ILE A 547 -24.89 -36.52 19.15
N TYR A 548 -25.16 -35.72 18.11
CA TYR A 548 -26.50 -35.41 17.64
C TYR A 548 -27.38 -36.66 17.48
N GLN A 549 -28.61 -36.60 17.96
CA GLN A 549 -29.59 -37.71 18.02
C GLN A 549 -29.23 -38.90 18.94
N SER A 550 -28.20 -38.80 19.77
CA SER A 550 -27.87 -39.81 20.79
C SER A 550 -28.62 -39.55 22.10
N LYS A 551 -29.72 -40.28 22.31
CA LYS A 551 -30.47 -40.21 23.57
C LYS A 551 -29.67 -40.77 24.74
N GLU A 552 -28.78 -41.73 24.50
CA GLU A 552 -27.85 -42.26 25.49
C GLU A 552 -26.88 -41.20 26.00
N ALA A 553 -26.32 -40.39 25.11
CA ALA A 553 -25.50 -39.24 25.49
C ALA A 553 -26.33 -38.19 26.24
N GLY A 554 -27.54 -37.89 25.76
CA GLY A 554 -28.45 -36.97 26.43
C GLY A 554 -28.87 -37.38 27.84
N MET A 555 -29.04 -38.68 28.12
CA MET A 555 -29.31 -39.17 29.48
C MET A 555 -28.16 -38.89 30.46
N ILE A 556 -26.91 -39.01 30.00
CA ILE A 556 -25.73 -38.69 30.80
C ILE A 556 -25.70 -37.19 31.10
N LEU A 557 -25.91 -36.36 30.08
CA LEU A 557 -26.01 -34.90 30.24
C LEU A 557 -27.12 -34.52 31.21
N ALA A 558 -28.35 -35.00 31.02
CA ALA A 558 -29.49 -34.71 31.88
C ALA A 558 -29.19 -35.02 33.36
N LYS A 559 -28.54 -36.17 33.64
CA LYS A 559 -28.16 -36.56 35.01
C LYS A 559 -27.18 -35.57 35.64
N VAL A 560 -26.21 -35.06 34.89
CA VAL A 560 -25.27 -34.03 35.36
C VAL A 560 -25.98 -32.71 35.62
N LEU A 561 -26.87 -32.30 34.72
CA LEU A 561 -27.61 -31.03 34.81
C LEU A 561 -28.57 -31.01 36.00
N GLN A 562 -29.33 -32.09 36.21
CA GLN A 562 -30.32 -32.23 37.29
C GLN A 562 -29.72 -32.19 38.69
N ALA A 563 -28.44 -32.58 38.83
CA ALA A 563 -27.75 -32.56 40.12
C ALA A 563 -27.60 -31.14 40.67
N GLY A 564 -27.53 -30.12 39.81
CA GLY A 564 -27.22 -28.75 40.24
C GLY A 564 -25.94 -28.73 41.09
N SER A 565 -26.01 -28.05 42.24
CA SER A 565 -24.97 -28.07 43.27
C SER A 565 -25.39 -28.79 44.54
N SER A 566 -26.30 -29.75 44.42
CA SER A 566 -26.80 -30.58 45.54
C SER A 566 -25.78 -31.62 46.03
N LYS A 567 -24.80 -31.97 45.18
CA LYS A 567 -23.71 -32.90 45.48
C LYS A 567 -22.34 -32.26 45.17
N PRO A 568 -21.27 -32.69 45.85
CA PRO A 568 -19.89 -32.32 45.50
C PRO A 568 -19.58 -32.65 44.03
N TRP A 569 -18.89 -31.74 43.34
CA TRP A 569 -18.56 -31.94 41.93
C TRP A 569 -17.76 -33.22 41.61
N PRO A 570 -16.85 -33.73 42.47
CA PRO A 570 -16.13 -34.97 42.17
C PRO A 570 -17.05 -36.19 42.15
N GLU A 571 -18.14 -36.17 42.92
CA GLU A 571 -19.15 -37.23 42.93
C GLU A 571 -20.00 -37.18 41.66
N VAL A 572 -20.43 -35.97 41.25
CA VAL A 572 -21.15 -35.77 39.98
C VAL A 572 -20.28 -36.23 38.80
N LEU A 573 -18.98 -35.92 38.81
CA LEU A 573 -18.04 -36.38 37.79
C LEU A 573 -17.91 -37.91 37.79
N MET A 574 -17.81 -38.53 38.97
CA MET A 574 -17.70 -39.99 39.11
C MET A 574 -18.97 -40.68 38.58
N GLU A 575 -20.14 -40.16 38.93
CA GLU A 575 -21.43 -40.69 38.50
C GLU A 575 -21.69 -40.56 36.99
N ALA A 576 -21.07 -39.59 36.32
CA ALA A 576 -21.23 -39.33 34.90
C ALA A 576 -20.14 -39.98 34.04
N LEU A 577 -18.88 -39.86 34.47
CA LEU A 577 -17.70 -40.22 33.67
C LEU A 577 -16.93 -41.43 34.22
N GLY A 578 -17.18 -41.84 35.46
CA GLY A 578 -16.40 -42.89 36.14
C GLY A 578 -15.05 -42.41 36.68
N THR A 579 -14.84 -41.10 36.83
CA THR A 579 -13.64 -40.49 37.43
C THR A 579 -14.04 -39.31 38.31
N ASN A 580 -13.29 -39.07 39.40
CA ASN A 580 -13.48 -37.93 40.30
C ASN A 580 -12.39 -36.86 40.15
N LYS A 581 -11.62 -36.88 39.05
CA LYS A 581 -10.51 -35.95 38.79
C LYS A 581 -10.64 -35.26 37.44
N MET A 582 -10.26 -33.98 37.41
CA MET A 582 -10.03 -33.23 36.18
C MET A 582 -8.74 -33.72 35.49
N ASP A 583 -8.78 -33.83 34.17
CA ASP A 583 -7.72 -34.44 33.37
C ASP A 583 -7.68 -33.87 31.93
N ALA A 584 -6.52 -33.38 31.50
CA ALA A 584 -6.35 -32.80 30.17
C ALA A 584 -6.06 -33.86 29.08
N ARG A 585 -5.89 -35.15 29.43
CA ARG A 585 -5.58 -36.21 28.45
C ARG A 585 -6.61 -36.33 27.32
N PRO A 586 -7.93 -36.25 27.54
CA PRO A 586 -8.90 -36.29 26.44
C PRO A 586 -8.79 -35.11 25.48
N LEU A 587 -8.45 -33.91 26.00
CA LEU A 587 -8.12 -32.74 25.18
C LEU A 587 -6.89 -33.02 24.32
N MET A 588 -5.82 -33.55 24.89
CA MET A 588 -4.60 -33.88 24.14
C MET A 588 -4.87 -34.96 23.08
N LYS A 589 -5.71 -35.95 23.39
CA LYS A 589 -6.14 -36.99 22.44
C LYS A 589 -6.94 -36.41 21.27
N TYR A 590 -7.83 -35.44 21.52
CA TYR A 590 -8.59 -34.75 20.48
C TYR A 590 -7.65 -34.08 19.46
N PHE A 591 -6.62 -33.37 19.94
CA PHE A 591 -5.68 -32.61 19.13
C PHE A 591 -4.43 -33.41 18.70
N GLN A 592 -4.37 -34.71 18.94
CA GLN A 592 -3.18 -35.51 18.65
C GLN A 592 -2.67 -35.37 17.19
N PRO A 593 -3.52 -35.40 16.14
CA PRO A 593 -3.03 -35.24 14.77
C PRO A 593 -2.35 -33.89 14.52
N ILE A 594 -2.91 -32.79 15.03
CA ILE A 594 -2.32 -31.45 14.87
C ILE A 594 -1.08 -31.26 15.76
N ILE A 595 -1.02 -31.90 16.93
CA ILE A 595 0.19 -31.92 17.78
C ILE A 595 1.36 -32.50 16.98
N ASP A 596 1.16 -33.65 16.34
CA ASP A 596 2.21 -34.34 15.60
C ASP A 596 2.63 -33.54 14.35
N TRP A 597 1.65 -32.97 13.64
CA TRP A 597 1.92 -32.10 12.51
C TRP A 597 2.69 -30.83 12.91
N LEU A 598 2.29 -30.12 13.97
CA LEU A 598 2.97 -28.90 14.42
C LEU A 598 4.40 -29.17 14.86
N LYS A 599 4.67 -30.30 15.54
CA LYS A 599 6.03 -30.69 15.91
C LYS A 599 6.92 -30.89 14.69
N GLU A 600 6.39 -31.49 13.63
CA GLU A 600 7.12 -31.63 12.37
C GLU A 600 7.39 -30.27 11.73
N GLN A 601 6.38 -29.39 11.68
CA GLN A 601 6.53 -28.05 11.12
C GLN A 601 7.49 -27.14 11.91
N ASN A 602 7.74 -27.43 13.19
CA ASN A 602 8.50 -26.58 14.09
C ASN A 602 9.89 -27.12 14.45
N LYS A 603 10.41 -28.12 13.73
CA LYS A 603 11.73 -28.74 14.01
C LYS A 603 12.89 -27.75 14.16
N ASN A 604 12.87 -26.63 13.43
CA ASN A 604 13.90 -25.60 13.43
C ASN A 604 13.46 -24.29 14.10
N GLU A 605 12.34 -24.31 14.83
CA GLU A 605 11.77 -23.12 15.48
C GLU A 605 12.16 -23.02 16.97
N THR A 606 12.15 -21.79 17.49
CA THR A 606 12.25 -21.58 18.94
C THR A 606 10.88 -21.83 19.56
N LEU A 607 10.76 -22.84 20.42
CA LEU A 607 9.54 -23.01 21.23
C LEU A 607 9.60 -22.07 22.44
N GLY A 608 8.53 -21.30 22.64
CA GLY A 608 8.50 -20.23 23.64
C GLY A 608 9.15 -18.93 23.16
N TRP A 609 9.39 -18.00 24.08
CA TRP A 609 9.81 -16.63 23.82
C TRP A 609 10.94 -16.20 24.77
N PRO A 610 12.20 -16.66 24.54
CA PRO A 610 13.33 -16.27 25.37
C PRO A 610 13.60 -14.75 25.37
N ASP A 611 13.24 -14.03 24.30
CA ASP A 611 13.34 -12.57 24.23
C ASP A 611 12.11 -11.92 24.90
N PHE A 612 11.92 -12.20 26.19
CA PHE A 612 10.71 -11.88 26.95
C PHE A 612 10.34 -10.37 26.93
N GLU A 613 11.34 -9.51 26.96
CA GLU A 613 11.16 -8.05 26.98
C GLU A 613 11.00 -7.41 25.60
N TRP A 614 11.08 -8.18 24.52
CA TRP A 614 10.95 -7.63 23.17
C TRP A 614 9.54 -7.03 22.94
N ARG A 615 9.49 -5.85 22.35
CA ARG A 615 8.26 -5.14 21.95
C ARG A 615 8.44 -4.59 20.54
N PRO A 616 7.38 -4.54 19.71
CA PRO A 616 7.48 -3.96 18.37
C PRO A 616 7.69 -2.43 18.45
N PRO A 617 8.34 -1.81 17.45
CA PRO A 617 8.42 -0.36 17.33
C PRO A 617 7.08 0.23 16.89
N LEU A 618 6.86 1.51 17.18
CA LEU A 618 5.73 2.25 16.61
C LEU A 618 5.95 2.46 15.09
N PRO A 619 4.92 2.26 14.25
CA PRO A 619 5.01 2.53 12.82
C PRO A 619 5.26 4.01 12.52
N GLU A 620 6.01 4.30 11.46
CA GLU A 620 6.17 5.67 10.95
C GLU A 620 4.83 6.22 10.44
N GLY A 621 4.54 7.50 10.70
CA GLY A 621 3.26 8.14 10.29
C GLY A 621 2.03 7.72 11.11
N TYR A 622 2.20 6.91 12.17
CA TYR A 622 1.11 6.62 13.12
C TYR A 622 0.86 7.83 14.04
N PRO A 623 -0.41 8.24 14.31
CA PRO A 623 -1.67 7.60 13.92
C PRO A 623 -2.34 8.18 12.65
N GLU A 624 -1.69 9.10 11.93
CA GLU A 624 -2.30 9.87 10.84
C GLU A 624 -2.63 9.02 9.60
N ASP A 625 -1.81 8.02 9.27
CA ASP A 625 -1.93 7.18 8.06
C ASP A 625 -2.72 5.86 8.27
N THR A 626 -3.65 5.78 9.21
CA THR A 626 -4.36 4.52 9.52
C THR A 626 -5.44 4.14 8.49
N ASP A 627 -5.84 5.08 7.64
CA ASP A 627 -6.77 4.90 6.52
C ASP A 627 -6.11 4.29 5.28
N LYS A 628 -4.78 4.40 5.16
CA LYS A 628 -4.01 3.78 4.07
C LYS A 628 -3.97 2.26 4.17
N ILE A 629 -3.91 1.61 3.02
CA ILE A 629 -3.81 0.14 2.88
C ILE A 629 -2.34 -0.27 3.07
N SER A 630 -2.02 -0.85 4.22
CA SER A 630 -0.69 -1.40 4.52
C SER A 630 -0.61 -2.92 4.41
N ASP A 631 -1.53 -3.53 3.67
CA ASP A 631 -1.55 -4.97 3.37
C ASP A 631 -0.87 -5.25 2.02
N GLU A 632 0.31 -5.87 2.08
CA GLU A 632 1.14 -6.16 0.91
C GLU A 632 0.51 -7.19 -0.03
N GLU A 633 -0.27 -8.16 0.49
CA GLU A 633 -0.93 -9.16 -0.35
C GLU A 633 -2.07 -8.53 -1.15
N LYS A 634 -2.82 -7.61 -0.56
CA LYS A 634 -3.78 -6.78 -1.32
C LYS A 634 -3.09 -5.95 -2.39
N ALA A 635 -1.91 -5.41 -2.11
CA ALA A 635 -1.13 -4.69 -3.11
C ALA A 635 -0.72 -5.60 -4.27
N LYS A 636 -0.23 -6.81 -4.00
CA LYS A 636 0.12 -7.79 -5.04
C LYS A 636 -1.07 -8.15 -5.92
N GLN A 637 -2.23 -8.43 -5.33
CA GLN A 637 -3.46 -8.72 -6.08
C GLN A 637 -3.89 -7.54 -6.96
N PHE A 638 -3.85 -6.33 -6.42
CA PHE A 638 -4.12 -5.10 -7.16
C PHE A 638 -3.16 -4.92 -8.34
N LEU A 639 -1.86 -5.16 -8.14
CA LEU A 639 -0.85 -5.05 -9.19
C LEU A 639 -1.00 -6.13 -10.26
N GLU A 640 -1.37 -7.36 -9.91
CA GLU A 640 -1.64 -8.42 -10.89
C GLU A 640 -2.85 -8.07 -11.79
N GLN A 641 -3.91 -7.51 -11.19
CA GLN A 641 -5.06 -7.00 -11.92
C GLN A 641 -4.68 -5.82 -12.83
N PHE A 642 -3.87 -4.88 -12.32
CA PHE A 642 -3.33 -3.79 -13.12
C PHE A 642 -2.55 -4.32 -14.32
N ASN A 643 -1.60 -5.24 -14.11
CA ASN A 643 -0.75 -5.79 -15.17
C ASN A 643 -1.58 -6.38 -16.31
N SER A 644 -2.56 -7.23 -15.98
CA SER A 644 -3.39 -7.92 -16.96
C SER A 644 -4.34 -6.99 -17.74
N THR A 645 -4.79 -5.90 -17.13
CA THR A 645 -5.67 -4.92 -17.78
C THR A 645 -4.89 -3.89 -18.58
N ALA A 646 -3.75 -3.43 -18.06
CA ALA A 646 -2.86 -2.48 -18.72
C ALA A 646 -2.32 -3.05 -20.04
N GLU A 647 -1.90 -4.32 -20.10
CA GLU A 647 -1.44 -4.95 -21.35
C GLU A 647 -2.48 -4.83 -22.48
N LYS A 648 -3.78 -4.97 -22.17
CA LYS A 648 -4.86 -4.85 -23.16
C LYS A 648 -5.11 -3.40 -23.59
N VAL A 649 -5.20 -2.50 -22.61
CA VAL A 649 -5.53 -1.09 -22.85
C VAL A 649 -4.38 -0.39 -23.58
N TRP A 650 -3.14 -0.64 -23.16
CA TRP A 650 -1.95 -0.07 -23.78
C TRP A 650 -1.75 -0.62 -25.19
N ASN A 651 -1.96 -1.92 -25.42
CA ASN A 651 -1.94 -2.50 -26.77
C ASN A 651 -2.95 -1.81 -27.72
N ALA A 652 -4.20 -1.62 -27.28
CA ALA A 652 -5.23 -0.98 -28.09
C ALA A 652 -4.89 0.48 -28.45
N TYR A 653 -4.29 1.22 -27.52
CA TYR A 653 -3.78 2.56 -27.81
C TYR A 653 -2.59 2.52 -28.77
N THR A 654 -1.62 1.64 -28.55
CA THR A 654 -0.43 1.53 -29.40
C THR A 654 -0.81 1.15 -30.84
N GLU A 655 -1.79 0.27 -31.06
CA GLU A 655 -2.31 -0.03 -32.41
C GLU A 655 -2.95 1.18 -33.09
N ALA A 656 -3.76 1.96 -32.36
CA ALA A 656 -4.37 3.16 -32.90
C ALA A 656 -3.33 4.25 -33.21
N SER A 657 -2.33 4.40 -32.34
CA SER A 657 -1.21 5.33 -32.55
C SER A 657 -0.33 4.92 -33.72
N TRP A 658 -0.06 3.63 -33.88
CA TRP A 658 0.65 3.07 -35.03
C TRP A 658 -0.10 3.34 -36.35
N ALA A 659 -1.42 3.10 -36.37
CA ALA A 659 -2.26 3.35 -37.53
C ALA A 659 -2.24 4.83 -37.96
N TYR A 660 -2.24 5.75 -37.00
CA TYR A 660 -2.08 7.18 -37.27
C TYR A 660 -0.69 7.52 -37.82
N ASN A 661 0.37 7.04 -37.17
CA ASN A 661 1.76 7.35 -37.55
C ASN A 661 2.16 6.78 -38.93
N THR A 662 1.53 5.69 -39.36
CA THR A 662 1.76 5.02 -40.65
C THR A 662 0.70 5.33 -41.71
N ASN A 663 -0.31 6.14 -41.36
CA ASN A 663 -1.34 6.65 -42.26
C ASN A 663 -2.05 7.87 -41.64
N ILE A 664 -1.49 9.06 -41.85
CA ILE A 664 -1.98 10.32 -41.25
C ILE A 664 -3.29 10.74 -41.92
N THR A 665 -4.41 10.56 -41.20
CA THR A 665 -5.76 10.99 -41.59
C THR A 665 -6.53 11.50 -40.36
N ASP A 666 -7.53 12.35 -40.56
CA ASP A 666 -8.37 12.84 -39.46
C ASP A 666 -9.09 11.69 -38.74
N THR A 667 -9.55 10.68 -39.48
CA THR A 667 -10.19 9.48 -38.91
C THR A 667 -9.24 8.70 -38.00
N ASN A 668 -8.00 8.44 -38.42
CA ASN A 668 -7.03 7.74 -37.57
C ASN A 668 -6.63 8.58 -36.36
N LYS A 669 -6.56 9.91 -36.51
CA LYS A 669 -6.30 10.84 -35.41
C LYS A 669 -7.40 10.77 -34.35
N GLU A 670 -8.66 10.81 -34.76
CA GLU A 670 -9.81 10.70 -33.84
C GLU A 670 -9.82 9.36 -33.10
N ILE A 671 -9.55 8.24 -33.80
CA ILE A 671 -9.44 6.91 -33.18
C ILE A 671 -8.30 6.87 -32.16
N MET A 672 -7.12 7.39 -32.52
CA MET A 672 -5.97 7.46 -31.61
C MET A 672 -6.28 8.29 -30.36
N LEU A 673 -6.90 9.47 -30.52
CA LEU A 673 -7.26 10.34 -29.40
C LEU A 673 -8.30 9.69 -28.48
N GLN A 674 -9.29 9.00 -29.05
CA GLN A 674 -10.28 8.23 -28.29
C GLN A 674 -9.61 7.12 -27.48
N LYS A 675 -8.70 6.35 -28.07
CA LYS A 675 -7.93 5.31 -27.36
C LYS A 675 -6.96 5.88 -26.34
N SER A 676 -6.37 7.05 -26.59
CA SER A 676 -5.57 7.76 -25.59
C SER A 676 -6.40 8.13 -24.37
N LEU A 677 -7.67 8.54 -24.54
CA LEU A 677 -8.55 8.87 -23.43
C LEU A 677 -8.93 7.64 -22.62
N GLU A 678 -9.25 6.51 -23.28
CA GLU A 678 -9.48 5.22 -22.61
C GLU A 678 -8.27 4.78 -21.77
N MET A 679 -7.06 4.91 -22.33
CA MET A 679 -5.81 4.62 -21.61
C MET A 679 -5.60 5.57 -20.42
N SER A 680 -5.81 6.87 -20.60
CA SER A 680 -5.70 7.83 -19.50
C SER A 680 -6.70 7.58 -18.38
N ASN A 681 -7.95 7.20 -18.69
CA ASN A 681 -8.94 6.84 -17.68
C ASN A 681 -8.51 5.60 -16.88
N HIS A 682 -7.93 4.60 -17.54
CA HIS A 682 -7.35 3.43 -16.87
C HIS A 682 -6.19 3.82 -15.96
N THR A 683 -5.23 4.61 -16.47
CA THR A 683 -4.09 5.11 -15.68
C THR A 683 -4.54 5.92 -14.47
N ASN A 684 -5.56 6.79 -14.62
CA ASN A 684 -6.09 7.58 -13.50
C ASN A 684 -6.76 6.69 -12.44
N ALA A 685 -7.63 5.75 -12.86
CA ALA A 685 -8.32 4.86 -11.95
C ALA A 685 -7.36 4.01 -11.10
N TYR A 686 -6.37 3.37 -11.74
CA TYR A 686 -5.37 2.58 -11.03
C TYR A 686 -4.38 3.44 -10.27
N GLY A 687 -3.99 4.60 -10.78
CA GLY A 687 -3.05 5.48 -10.09
C GLY A 687 -3.62 6.10 -8.81
N VAL A 688 -4.89 6.50 -8.81
CA VAL A 688 -5.59 6.96 -7.60
C VAL A 688 -5.73 5.84 -6.57
N GLU A 689 -6.04 4.62 -7.01
CA GLU A 689 -6.09 3.46 -6.12
C GLU A 689 -4.71 3.11 -5.55
N ALA A 690 -3.65 3.16 -6.37
CA ALA A 690 -2.27 2.93 -5.94
C ALA A 690 -1.84 3.90 -4.83
N ARG A 691 -2.29 5.17 -4.87
CA ARG A 691 -2.01 6.19 -3.83
C ARG A 691 -2.65 5.88 -2.47
N LYS A 692 -3.63 4.97 -2.40
CA LYS A 692 -4.23 4.53 -1.13
C LYS A 692 -3.35 3.53 -0.38
N PHE A 693 -2.38 2.91 -1.04
CA PHE A 693 -1.46 1.98 -0.40
C PHE A 693 -0.34 2.74 0.31
N ASP A 694 0.05 2.25 1.49
CA ASP A 694 1.27 2.66 2.19
C ASP A 694 2.32 1.54 2.06
N PRO A 695 3.26 1.64 1.10
CA PRO A 695 4.24 0.60 0.85
C PRO A 695 5.44 0.64 1.80
N THR A 696 5.47 1.53 2.80
CA THR A 696 6.64 1.77 3.66
C THR A 696 7.15 0.48 4.29
N ASP A 697 6.24 -0.33 4.83
CA ASP A 697 6.56 -1.57 5.55
C ASP A 697 6.46 -2.86 4.70
N PHE A 698 6.19 -2.76 3.40
CA PHE A 698 6.16 -3.95 2.52
C PHE A 698 7.54 -4.60 2.46
N GLN A 699 7.58 -5.91 2.26
CA GLN A 699 8.83 -6.66 2.17
C GLN A 699 9.34 -6.75 0.73
N ASP A 700 8.45 -6.85 -0.26
CA ASP A 700 8.79 -6.92 -1.67
C ASP A 700 9.10 -5.53 -2.27
N ALA A 701 10.38 -5.30 -2.56
CA ALA A 701 10.86 -4.07 -3.18
C ALA A 701 10.24 -3.80 -4.55
N SER A 702 9.88 -4.84 -5.32
CA SER A 702 9.22 -4.70 -6.62
C SER A 702 7.82 -4.14 -6.46
N VAL A 703 7.04 -4.60 -5.48
CA VAL A 703 5.71 -4.05 -5.18
C VAL A 703 5.81 -2.56 -4.83
N LYS A 704 6.77 -2.17 -3.97
CA LYS A 704 6.99 -0.76 -3.63
C LYS A 704 7.30 0.09 -4.87
N ARG A 705 8.20 -0.41 -5.73
CA ARG A 705 8.64 0.31 -6.93
C ARG A 705 7.51 0.47 -7.94
N ILE A 706 6.69 -0.57 -8.15
CA ILE A 706 5.52 -0.50 -9.03
C ILE A 706 4.49 0.49 -8.48
N LEU A 707 4.13 0.39 -7.19
CA LEU A 707 3.18 1.32 -6.57
C LEU A 707 3.65 2.77 -6.64
N LYS A 708 4.95 3.04 -6.41
CA LYS A 708 5.53 4.37 -6.57
C LYS A 708 5.38 4.88 -8.00
N LYS A 709 5.63 4.03 -9.01
CA LYS A 709 5.47 4.40 -10.43
C LYS A 709 4.01 4.63 -10.79
N LEU A 710 3.08 3.79 -10.32
CA LEU A 710 1.64 3.97 -10.56
C LEU A 710 1.05 5.17 -9.84
N GLY A 711 1.60 5.54 -8.68
CA GLY A 711 1.21 6.74 -7.95
C GLY A 711 1.49 8.03 -8.71
N ASP A 712 2.37 8.01 -9.71
CA ASP A 712 2.54 9.09 -10.68
C ASP A 712 1.62 8.87 -11.88
N ILE A 713 0.55 9.67 -11.95
CA ILE A 713 -0.55 9.52 -12.92
C ILE A 713 -0.25 10.31 -14.20
N GLU A 714 0.88 11.03 -14.23
CA GLU A 714 1.31 11.86 -15.35
C GLU A 714 0.18 12.82 -15.82
N ARG A 715 -0.06 12.93 -17.13
CA ARG A 715 -1.12 13.80 -17.69
C ARG A 715 -2.53 13.34 -17.37
N ALA A 716 -2.75 12.07 -17.03
CA ALA A 716 -4.08 11.52 -16.79
C ALA A 716 -4.75 12.05 -15.51
N VAL A 717 -3.99 12.75 -14.66
CA VAL A 717 -4.53 13.47 -13.48
C VAL A 717 -5.29 14.75 -13.86
N LEU A 718 -5.11 15.26 -15.08
CA LEU A 718 -5.80 16.45 -15.54
C LEU A 718 -7.32 16.19 -15.64
N PRO A 719 -8.17 17.20 -15.38
CA PRO A 719 -9.59 17.13 -15.70
C PRO A 719 -9.80 16.75 -17.17
N GLU A 720 -10.85 15.99 -17.47
CA GLU A 720 -11.08 15.39 -18.79
C GLU A 720 -10.99 16.42 -19.94
N GLU A 721 -11.59 17.60 -19.79
CA GLU A 721 -11.55 18.65 -20.82
C GLU A 721 -10.13 19.22 -21.04
N GLU A 722 -9.35 19.39 -19.98
CA GLU A 722 -7.96 19.82 -20.08
C GLU A 722 -7.06 18.72 -20.64
N LEU A 723 -7.36 17.44 -20.34
CA LEU A 723 -6.67 16.30 -20.91
C LEU A 723 -6.94 16.17 -22.42
N LYS A 724 -8.19 16.37 -22.86
CA LYS A 724 -8.54 16.44 -24.28
C LYS A 724 -7.82 17.60 -24.96
N GLU A 725 -7.78 18.77 -24.32
CA GLU A 725 -7.03 19.93 -24.82
C GLU A 725 -5.54 19.59 -24.96
N TYR A 726 -4.93 19.00 -23.93
CA TYR A 726 -3.53 18.56 -23.94
C TYR A 726 -3.23 17.58 -25.08
N ASN A 727 -4.03 16.52 -25.23
CA ASN A 727 -3.82 15.48 -26.24
C ASN A 727 -4.00 16.05 -27.66
N ASN A 728 -5.00 16.90 -27.87
CA ASN A 728 -5.21 17.57 -29.15
C ASN A 728 -4.05 18.51 -29.49
N LEU A 729 -3.58 19.28 -28.51
CA LEU A 729 -2.47 20.21 -28.68
C LEU A 729 -1.19 19.49 -29.09
N LEU A 730 -0.86 18.39 -28.40
CA LEU A 730 0.31 17.57 -28.72
C LEU A 730 0.21 16.99 -30.14
N ALA A 731 -0.91 16.35 -30.48
CA ALA A 731 -1.13 15.80 -31.83
C ALA A 731 -1.08 16.89 -32.92
N ASN A 732 -1.60 18.09 -32.64
CA ASN A 732 -1.56 19.22 -33.57
C ASN A 732 -0.14 19.73 -33.78
N MET A 733 0.65 19.86 -32.72
CA MET A 733 2.05 20.27 -32.81
C MET A 733 2.87 19.27 -33.65
N GLU A 734 2.73 17.97 -33.39
CA GLU A 734 3.36 16.91 -34.18
C GLU A 734 2.95 16.93 -35.66
N THR A 735 1.65 17.15 -35.93
CA THR A 735 1.12 17.22 -37.30
C THR A 735 1.68 18.42 -38.04
N LYS A 736 1.62 19.62 -37.43
CA LYS A 736 2.15 20.87 -38.00
C LYS A 736 3.64 20.74 -38.35
N TYR A 737 4.41 20.05 -37.52
CA TYR A 737 5.81 19.75 -37.81
C TYR A 737 5.96 18.79 -39.00
N SER A 738 5.22 17.67 -38.98
CA SER A 738 5.42 16.57 -39.93
C SER A 738 4.96 16.88 -41.36
N VAL A 739 4.06 17.85 -41.53
CA VAL A 739 3.53 18.25 -42.85
C VAL A 739 4.04 19.62 -43.33
N ALA A 740 4.97 20.25 -42.59
CA ALA A 740 5.54 21.53 -42.98
C ALA A 740 6.42 21.39 -44.23
N GLU A 741 6.39 22.41 -45.09
CA GLU A 741 7.20 22.51 -46.31
C GLU A 741 7.76 23.93 -46.42
N ALA A 742 9.01 24.06 -46.85
CA ALA A 742 9.63 25.34 -47.12
C ALA A 742 9.53 25.66 -48.61
N CYS A 743 8.85 26.76 -48.97
CA CYS A 743 8.60 27.14 -50.35
C CYS A 743 9.50 28.28 -50.84
N ARG A 744 9.98 28.15 -52.08
CA ARG A 744 10.70 29.21 -52.81
C ARG A 744 9.72 30.24 -53.39
N GLU A 745 10.22 31.40 -53.79
CA GLU A 745 9.39 32.46 -54.41
C GLU A 745 8.73 32.03 -55.73
N ASP A 746 9.28 31.01 -56.41
CA ASP A 746 8.73 30.44 -57.64
C ASP A 746 7.57 29.45 -57.42
N GLY A 747 7.22 29.16 -56.17
CA GLY A 747 6.15 28.23 -55.78
C GLY A 747 6.60 26.79 -55.55
N THR A 748 7.88 26.46 -55.70
CA THR A 748 8.42 25.12 -55.41
C THR A 748 8.52 24.93 -53.89
N CYS A 749 7.88 23.89 -53.34
CA CYS A 749 7.90 23.57 -51.91
C CYS A 749 8.71 22.30 -51.62
N HIS A 750 9.54 22.37 -50.58
CA HIS A 750 10.42 21.29 -50.16
C HIS A 750 10.03 20.81 -48.75
N PRO A 751 9.58 19.54 -48.58
CA PRO A 751 9.41 18.94 -47.27
C PRO A 751 10.77 18.70 -46.58
N LEU A 752 10.75 18.44 -45.27
CA LEU A 752 11.96 18.11 -44.53
C LEU A 752 12.67 16.86 -45.10
N ASP A 753 11.91 15.78 -45.30
CA ASP A 753 12.39 14.48 -45.77
C ASP A 753 11.82 14.11 -47.16
N PRO A 754 12.66 13.83 -48.17
CA PRO A 754 14.14 13.87 -48.14
C PRO A 754 14.73 15.26 -48.49
N ASP A 755 13.95 16.16 -49.09
CA ASP A 755 14.45 17.32 -49.84
C ASP A 755 15.35 18.27 -49.03
N LEU A 756 14.84 18.86 -47.94
CA LEU A 756 15.63 19.84 -47.17
C LEU A 756 16.82 19.16 -46.48
N ASN A 757 16.69 17.92 -46.02
CA ASN A 757 17.80 17.17 -45.45
C ASN A 757 18.89 16.90 -46.49
N GLU A 758 18.53 16.56 -47.73
CA GLU A 758 19.49 16.41 -48.82
C GLU A 758 20.20 17.73 -49.14
N ILE A 759 19.46 18.84 -49.23
CA ILE A 759 20.04 20.17 -49.45
C ILE A 759 21.04 20.52 -48.34
N MET A 760 20.65 20.36 -47.07
CA MET A 760 21.52 20.68 -45.93
C MET A 760 22.77 19.81 -45.89
N ALA A 761 22.68 18.53 -46.30
CA ALA A 761 23.81 17.60 -46.30
C ALA A 761 24.76 17.81 -47.49
N ARG A 762 24.23 18.07 -48.70
CA ARG A 762 25.03 18.06 -49.94
C ARG A 762 25.38 19.43 -50.47
N SER A 763 24.56 20.45 -50.24
CA SER A 763 24.83 21.78 -50.78
C SER A 763 26.06 22.41 -50.11
N ARG A 764 26.81 23.16 -50.90
CA ARG A 764 27.96 23.95 -50.46
C ARG A 764 27.80 25.42 -50.86
N ASP A 765 26.59 25.79 -51.25
CA ASP A 765 26.18 27.16 -51.55
C ASP A 765 25.60 27.79 -50.28
N TYR A 766 26.14 28.96 -49.90
CA TYR A 766 25.77 29.63 -48.65
C TYR A 766 24.30 30.07 -48.65
N ASP A 767 23.82 30.62 -49.77
CA ASP A 767 22.49 31.22 -49.84
C ASP A 767 21.42 30.12 -49.99
N GLU A 768 21.72 29.00 -50.63
CA GLU A 768 20.84 27.82 -50.68
C GLU A 768 20.67 27.18 -49.30
N LEU A 769 21.77 27.00 -48.56
CA LEU A 769 21.73 26.50 -47.18
C LEU A 769 20.95 27.47 -46.28
N LEU A 770 21.11 28.78 -46.48
CA LEU A 770 20.38 29.79 -45.74
C LEU A 770 18.87 29.71 -46.01
N PHE A 771 18.47 29.58 -47.28
CA PHE A 771 17.07 29.36 -47.67
C PHE A 771 16.47 28.15 -46.95
N ALA A 772 17.13 26.99 -47.02
CA ALA A 772 16.62 25.77 -46.39
C ALA A 772 16.48 25.93 -44.87
N TRP A 773 17.49 26.52 -44.23
CA TRP A 773 17.55 26.70 -42.78
C TRP A 773 16.51 27.69 -42.25
N GLU A 774 16.36 28.84 -42.89
CA GLU A 774 15.40 29.88 -42.49
C GLU A 774 13.97 29.50 -42.88
N GLY A 775 13.80 28.99 -44.10
CA GLY A 775 12.52 28.51 -44.60
C GLY A 775 11.90 27.47 -43.68
N TRP A 776 12.69 26.48 -43.24
CA TRP A 776 12.21 25.46 -42.31
C TRP A 776 11.76 26.03 -40.97
N ARG A 777 12.52 26.97 -40.37
CA ARG A 777 12.17 27.60 -39.08
C ARG A 777 10.92 28.46 -39.18
N ASN A 778 10.71 29.12 -40.32
CA ASN A 778 9.52 29.91 -40.58
C ASN A 778 8.29 29.01 -40.81
N ALA A 779 8.44 27.91 -41.54
CA ALA A 779 7.35 27.00 -41.87
C ALA A 779 6.92 26.10 -40.69
N SER A 780 7.87 25.61 -39.90
CA SER A 780 7.61 24.67 -38.79
C SER A 780 7.64 25.33 -37.41
N GLY A 781 8.69 26.10 -37.09
CA GLY A 781 8.90 26.64 -35.75
C GLY A 781 7.94 27.76 -35.40
N ARG A 782 7.88 28.81 -36.22
CA ARG A 782 7.08 30.02 -35.96
C ARG A 782 5.61 29.73 -35.66
N ILE A 783 5.01 28.76 -36.37
CA ILE A 783 3.59 28.40 -36.23
C ILE A 783 3.26 27.62 -34.95
N LEU A 784 4.27 27.09 -34.25
CA LEU A 784 4.12 26.27 -33.04
C LEU A 784 4.23 27.08 -31.75
N ARG A 785 4.63 28.35 -31.82
CA ARG A 785 4.96 29.17 -30.65
C ARG A 785 3.83 29.25 -29.62
N ASP A 786 2.62 29.60 -30.07
CA ASP A 786 1.48 29.79 -29.17
C ASP A 786 0.95 28.45 -28.64
N ASP A 787 0.96 27.41 -29.47
CA ASP A 787 0.62 26.05 -29.04
C ASP A 787 1.56 25.59 -27.92
N TYR A 788 2.87 25.83 -28.06
CA TYR A 788 3.86 25.41 -27.08
C TYR A 788 3.71 26.13 -25.73
N LYS A 789 3.35 27.43 -25.73
CA LYS A 789 3.04 28.17 -24.49
C LYS A 789 1.91 27.50 -23.72
N LYS A 790 0.82 27.18 -24.42
CA LYS A 790 -0.34 26.52 -23.82
C LYS A 790 0.00 25.10 -23.35
N TYR A 791 0.84 24.39 -24.09
CA TYR A 791 1.35 23.07 -23.73
C TYR A 791 2.13 23.11 -22.40
N VAL A 792 3.07 24.05 -22.25
CA VAL A 792 3.86 24.23 -21.02
C VAL A 792 2.97 24.46 -19.81
N GLN A 793 1.91 25.25 -19.94
CA GLN A 793 0.95 25.50 -18.86
C GLN A 793 0.26 24.21 -18.38
N LEU A 794 -0.27 23.42 -19.32
CA LEU A 794 -0.98 22.17 -19.00
C LEU A 794 -0.01 21.09 -18.48
N ALA A 795 1.17 20.94 -19.09
CA ALA A 795 2.20 20.00 -18.65
C ALA A 795 2.65 20.28 -17.20
N ASN A 796 2.90 21.56 -16.88
CA ASN A 796 3.26 21.95 -15.52
C ASN A 796 2.11 21.77 -14.51
N LYS A 797 0.86 21.96 -14.95
CA LYS A 797 -0.30 21.68 -14.10
C LYS A 797 -0.40 20.18 -13.77
N ALA A 798 -0.22 19.32 -14.77
CA ALA A 798 -0.20 17.87 -14.57
C ALA A 798 0.94 17.46 -13.61
N ALA A 799 2.16 17.99 -13.80
CA ALA A 799 3.29 17.70 -12.93
C ALA A 799 3.02 18.08 -11.46
N ARG A 800 2.46 19.26 -11.21
CA ARG A 800 2.09 19.71 -9.85
C ARG A 800 1.02 18.85 -9.20
N LEU A 801 0.02 18.39 -9.96
CA LEU A 801 -1.01 17.47 -9.45
C LEU A 801 -0.46 16.08 -9.11
N ASN A 802 0.74 15.74 -9.60
CA ASN A 802 1.49 14.52 -9.23
C ASN A 802 2.56 14.76 -8.15
N GLY A 803 2.65 15.97 -7.60
CA GLY A 803 3.61 16.29 -6.53
C GLY A 803 5.00 16.73 -7.00
N HIS A 804 5.19 16.97 -8.30
CA HIS A 804 6.42 17.54 -8.86
C HIS A 804 6.32 19.07 -8.93
N ALA A 805 7.46 19.78 -8.89
CA ALA A 805 7.47 21.24 -8.99
C ALA A 805 7.01 21.75 -10.38
N ASP A 806 7.46 21.06 -11.43
CA ASP A 806 7.25 21.38 -12.85
C ASP A 806 7.46 20.11 -13.71
N ASN A 807 7.14 20.18 -15.00
CA ASN A 807 7.28 19.04 -15.91
C ASN A 807 8.75 18.61 -16.13
N GLY A 808 9.70 19.55 -16.01
CA GLY A 808 11.12 19.24 -16.05
C GLY A 808 11.57 18.42 -14.83
N ALA A 809 11.06 18.74 -13.64
CA ALA A 809 11.31 17.96 -12.43
C ALA A 809 10.79 16.52 -12.55
N PHE A 810 9.59 16.33 -13.11
CA PHE A 810 9.05 15.00 -13.43
C PHE A 810 9.99 14.23 -14.37
N TRP A 811 10.45 14.83 -15.47
CA TRP A 811 11.37 14.18 -16.41
C TRP A 811 12.71 13.79 -15.79
N ARG A 812 13.29 14.66 -14.95
CA ARG A 812 14.55 14.35 -14.24
C ARG A 812 14.36 13.23 -13.21
N SER A 813 13.16 13.07 -12.65
CA SER A 813 12.87 12.01 -11.67
C SER A 813 13.05 10.59 -12.22
N LEU A 814 12.94 10.40 -13.55
CA LEU A 814 13.16 9.13 -14.24
C LEU A 814 14.60 8.61 -14.13
N TYR A 815 15.55 9.47 -13.76
CA TYR A 815 16.94 9.12 -13.51
C TYR A 815 17.22 8.83 -12.03
N GLU A 816 16.23 8.96 -11.13
CA GLU A 816 16.35 8.63 -9.70
C GLU A 816 17.60 9.25 -9.01
N THR A 817 18.05 10.40 -9.50
CA THR A 817 19.31 11.03 -9.08
C THR A 817 19.04 12.47 -8.65
N PRO A 818 19.15 12.80 -7.35
CA PRO A 818 18.90 14.16 -6.85
C PRO A 818 19.85 15.23 -7.44
N THR A 819 21.06 14.83 -7.85
CA THR A 819 22.12 15.70 -8.39
C THR A 819 22.23 15.70 -9.91
N PHE A 820 21.18 15.26 -10.61
CA PHE A 820 21.26 14.95 -12.04
C PHE A 820 21.73 16.14 -12.91
N GLU A 821 21.26 17.36 -12.66
CA GLU A 821 21.73 18.54 -13.44
C GLU A 821 23.23 18.81 -13.24
N GLN A 822 23.74 18.66 -12.01
CA GLN A 822 25.15 18.86 -11.70
C GLN A 822 26.03 17.77 -12.30
N ASP A 823 25.55 16.52 -12.29
CA ASP A 823 26.27 15.38 -12.84
C ASP A 823 26.45 15.55 -14.37
N LEU A 824 25.43 16.04 -15.07
CA LEU A 824 25.51 16.31 -16.51
C LEU A 824 26.44 17.48 -16.86
N GLU A 825 26.41 18.59 -16.11
CA GLU A 825 27.33 19.71 -16.33
C GLU A 825 28.79 19.26 -16.10
N LYS A 826 29.04 18.42 -15.08
CA LYS A 826 30.37 17.84 -14.85
C LYS A 826 30.83 17.02 -16.04
N LEU A 827 29.99 16.11 -16.55
CA LEU A 827 30.31 15.30 -17.74
C LEU A 827 30.58 16.18 -18.97
N TRP A 828 29.78 17.23 -19.17
CA TRP A 828 30.02 18.20 -20.24
C TRP A 828 31.39 18.88 -20.10
N LYS A 829 31.75 19.34 -18.89
CA LYS A 829 33.05 19.98 -18.64
C LYS A 829 34.25 19.07 -18.86
N GLU A 830 34.11 17.77 -18.64
CA GLU A 830 35.16 16.79 -18.97
C GLU A 830 35.37 16.66 -20.48
N LEU A 831 34.32 16.87 -21.28
CA LEU A 831 34.31 16.70 -22.75
C LEU A 831 34.57 17.99 -23.51
N GLU A 832 34.29 19.14 -22.88
CA GLU A 832 34.43 20.49 -23.46
C GLU A 832 35.79 20.70 -24.17
N PRO A 833 36.96 20.29 -23.63
CA PRO A 833 38.23 20.48 -24.33
C PRO A 833 38.30 19.79 -25.70
N LEU A 834 37.79 18.56 -25.82
CA LEU A 834 37.78 17.83 -27.09
C LEU A 834 36.84 18.49 -28.10
N TYR A 835 35.68 18.97 -27.64
CA TYR A 835 34.74 19.70 -28.48
C TYR A 835 35.33 21.01 -29.01
N LEU A 836 36.03 21.78 -28.16
CA LEU A 836 36.67 23.04 -28.57
C LEU A 836 37.76 22.82 -29.63
N ASP A 837 38.54 21.75 -29.50
CA ASP A 837 39.54 21.35 -30.50
C ASP A 837 38.88 21.00 -31.85
N LEU A 838 37.80 20.22 -31.83
CA LEU A 838 37.04 19.87 -33.04
C LEU A 838 36.38 21.10 -33.68
N HIS A 839 35.76 21.97 -32.87
CA HIS A 839 35.10 23.19 -33.33
C HIS A 839 36.07 24.12 -34.05
N ALA A 840 37.24 24.39 -33.45
CA ALA A 840 38.26 25.26 -34.06
C ALA A 840 38.77 24.70 -35.40
N TYR A 841 39.01 23.39 -35.46
CA TYR A 841 39.42 22.70 -36.69
C TYR A 841 38.39 22.86 -37.82
N VAL A 842 37.11 22.57 -37.50
CA VAL A 842 35.99 22.70 -38.45
C VAL A 842 35.78 24.15 -38.87
N ARG A 843 35.86 25.10 -37.92
CA ARG A 843 35.74 26.54 -38.21
C ARG A 843 36.78 27.02 -39.22
N ARG A 844 38.04 26.58 -39.09
CA ARG A 844 39.09 26.87 -40.09
C ARG A 844 38.73 26.31 -41.47
N ALA A 845 38.26 25.06 -41.53
CA ALA A 845 37.89 24.44 -42.81
C ALA A 845 36.74 25.19 -43.49
N LEU A 846 35.71 25.57 -42.73
CA LEU A 846 34.61 26.40 -43.23
C LEU A 846 35.09 27.80 -43.66
N TYR A 847 36.04 28.40 -42.93
CA TYR A 847 36.66 29.67 -43.33
C TYR A 847 37.36 29.55 -44.69
N LYS A 848 38.09 28.46 -44.95
CA LYS A 848 38.73 28.21 -46.26
C LYS A 848 37.70 28.10 -47.39
N LYS A 849 36.50 27.57 -47.11
CA LYS A 849 35.43 27.38 -48.09
C LYS A 849 34.61 28.64 -48.34
N TYR A 850 34.14 29.31 -47.28
CA TYR A 850 33.16 30.41 -47.36
C TYR A 850 33.77 31.81 -47.21
N GLY A 851 35.04 31.90 -46.79
CA GLY A 851 35.80 33.15 -46.70
C GLY A 851 35.50 34.03 -45.47
N PRO A 852 36.29 35.10 -45.29
CA PRO A 852 36.26 35.94 -44.09
C PRO A 852 35.00 36.78 -43.90
N SER A 853 34.22 37.04 -44.97
CA SER A 853 32.95 37.76 -44.86
C SER A 853 31.82 36.91 -44.25
N ARG A 854 32.00 35.58 -44.24
CA ARG A 854 31.00 34.61 -43.78
C ARG A 854 31.42 33.80 -42.56
N ILE A 855 32.71 33.77 -42.23
CA ILE A 855 33.26 33.05 -41.06
C ILE A 855 34.32 33.92 -40.36
N ASN A 856 34.22 34.08 -39.05
CA ASN A 856 35.28 34.64 -38.20
C ASN A 856 36.07 33.49 -37.53
N LEU A 857 37.40 33.45 -37.69
CA LEU A 857 38.27 32.45 -37.07
C LEU A 857 38.30 32.49 -35.53
N LYS A 858 37.77 33.55 -34.91
CA LYS A 858 37.65 33.73 -33.46
C LYS A 858 36.19 33.81 -32.98
N GLY A 859 35.24 33.72 -33.90
CA GLY A 859 33.80 33.86 -33.62
C GLY A 859 33.05 32.53 -33.66
N PRO A 860 31.73 32.54 -33.40
CA PRO A 860 30.87 31.38 -33.55
C PRO A 860 30.68 30.97 -35.02
N ILE A 861 30.32 29.70 -35.26
CA ILE A 861 30.02 29.18 -36.61
C ILE A 861 28.55 29.45 -36.96
N PRO A 862 28.21 29.96 -38.17
CA PRO A 862 26.83 30.07 -38.62
C PRO A 862 26.13 28.71 -38.68
N ALA A 863 24.97 28.59 -38.01
CA ALA A 863 24.30 27.32 -37.74
C ALA A 863 23.76 26.54 -38.96
N HIS A 864 23.85 27.08 -40.17
CA HIS A 864 23.35 26.48 -41.42
C HIS A 864 24.44 25.81 -42.26
N LEU A 865 25.71 25.86 -41.84
CA LEU A 865 26.86 25.41 -42.64
C LEU A 865 27.42 24.05 -42.22
N LEU A 866 26.73 23.33 -41.34
CA LEU A 866 27.25 22.15 -40.64
C LEU A 866 26.62 20.84 -41.11
N GLY A 867 26.14 20.79 -42.36
CA GLY A 867 25.70 19.54 -42.98
C GLY A 867 24.35 19.00 -42.48
N ASN A 868 23.67 19.71 -41.58
CA ASN A 868 22.44 19.26 -40.94
C ASN A 868 21.54 20.47 -40.58
N MET A 869 20.22 20.31 -40.68
CA MET A 869 19.20 21.35 -40.40
C MET A 869 19.35 22.05 -39.02
N TRP A 870 19.82 21.31 -38.02
CA TRP A 870 19.99 21.80 -36.64
C TRP A 870 21.46 21.95 -36.23
N ALA A 871 22.40 21.56 -37.09
CA ALA A 871 23.81 21.43 -36.72
C ALA A 871 24.02 20.56 -35.46
N GLN A 872 23.19 19.53 -35.30
CA GLN A 872 23.31 18.57 -34.19
C GLN A 872 24.40 17.52 -34.45
N THR A 873 24.66 17.23 -35.72
CA THR A 873 25.73 16.35 -36.21
C THR A 873 26.33 17.01 -37.44
N TRP A 874 27.63 16.80 -37.67
CA TRP A 874 28.45 17.52 -38.65
C TRP A 874 29.04 16.58 -39.72
N SER A 875 28.65 15.31 -39.76
CA SER A 875 29.12 14.32 -40.75
C SER A 875 28.83 14.75 -42.20
N GLY A 876 27.74 15.50 -42.43
CA GLY A 876 27.39 16.02 -43.75
C GLY A 876 28.43 16.97 -44.38
N ILE A 877 29.44 17.45 -43.64
CA ILE A 877 30.56 18.25 -44.16
C ILE A 877 31.90 17.50 -44.19
N MET A 878 31.89 16.17 -44.10
CA MET A 878 33.11 15.35 -44.08
C MET A 878 34.04 15.62 -45.28
N ASP A 879 33.49 15.91 -46.46
CA ASP A 879 34.21 16.32 -47.67
C ASP A 879 35.05 17.60 -47.48
N LEU A 880 34.62 18.51 -46.62
CA LEU A 880 35.32 19.78 -46.34
C LEU A 880 36.40 19.65 -45.27
N VAL A 881 36.28 18.65 -44.39
CA VAL A 881 37.06 18.55 -43.15
C VAL A 881 37.89 17.28 -43.07
N VAL A 882 37.93 16.46 -44.12
CA VAL A 882 38.75 15.24 -44.17
C VAL A 882 40.25 15.58 -43.99
N PRO A 883 40.92 15.04 -42.95
CA PRO A 883 42.33 15.31 -42.65
C PRO A 883 43.29 14.86 -43.74
N PHE A 884 43.09 13.64 -44.25
CA PHE A 884 43.96 12.98 -45.22
C PHE A 884 43.14 12.51 -46.43
N PRO A 885 42.93 13.36 -47.45
CA PRO A 885 42.06 13.05 -48.59
C PRO A 885 42.50 11.83 -49.40
N ASP A 886 43.81 11.55 -49.44
CA ASP A 886 44.41 10.45 -50.21
C ASP A 886 44.34 9.09 -49.46
N ALA A 887 43.93 9.07 -48.19
CA ALA A 887 43.75 7.87 -47.40
C ALA A 887 42.33 7.30 -47.55
N THR A 888 42.18 5.99 -47.36
CA THR A 888 40.90 5.27 -47.53
C THR A 888 39.81 5.87 -46.64
N GLN A 889 38.66 6.22 -47.23
CA GLN A 889 37.48 6.71 -46.52
C GLN A 889 36.52 5.57 -46.18
N VAL A 890 35.86 5.65 -45.04
CA VAL A 890 34.92 4.65 -44.55
C VAL A 890 33.49 5.08 -44.94
N ASP A 891 33.10 4.84 -46.19
CA ASP A 891 31.71 4.97 -46.65
C ASP A 891 31.27 3.71 -47.41
N ALA A 892 30.32 2.99 -46.82
CA ALA A 892 29.78 1.76 -47.41
C ALA A 892 28.68 2.01 -48.46
N THR A 893 28.18 3.25 -48.58
CA THR A 893 27.03 3.59 -49.43
C THR A 893 27.23 3.19 -50.90
N PRO A 894 28.36 3.53 -51.57
CA PRO A 894 28.58 3.13 -52.96
C PRO A 894 28.62 1.61 -53.13
N ALA A 895 29.19 0.89 -52.15
CA ALA A 895 29.27 -0.57 -52.16
C ALA A 895 27.90 -1.22 -51.97
N MET A 896 27.07 -0.70 -51.06
CA MET A 896 25.69 -1.16 -50.84
C MET A 896 24.85 -1.00 -52.12
N ILE A 897 24.92 0.16 -52.76
CA ILE A 897 24.22 0.44 -54.03
C ILE A 897 24.73 -0.49 -55.14
N ALA A 898 26.04 -0.61 -55.32
CA ALA A 898 26.64 -1.45 -56.36
C ALA A 898 26.29 -2.94 -56.20
N LYS A 899 26.07 -3.39 -54.95
CA LYS A 899 25.67 -4.76 -54.62
C LYS A 899 24.15 -4.97 -54.59
N GLY A 900 23.36 -3.95 -54.90
CA GLY A 900 21.89 -4.04 -54.95
C GLY A 900 21.24 -4.26 -53.60
N TRP A 901 21.77 -3.65 -52.53
CA TRP A 901 21.13 -3.70 -51.21
C TRP A 901 19.80 -2.94 -51.22
N ASP A 902 18.85 -3.44 -50.44
CA ASP A 902 17.57 -2.78 -50.14
C ASP A 902 17.37 -2.67 -48.62
N ALA A 903 16.27 -2.03 -48.19
CA ALA A 903 15.97 -1.85 -46.76
C ALA A 903 15.88 -3.21 -46.04
N THR A 904 15.20 -4.20 -46.64
CA THR A 904 15.07 -5.55 -46.05
C THR A 904 16.43 -6.18 -45.76
N LYS A 905 17.37 -6.07 -46.71
CA LYS A 905 18.73 -6.60 -46.53
C LYS A 905 19.49 -5.89 -45.40
N MET A 906 19.29 -4.58 -45.22
CA MET A 906 19.89 -3.83 -44.11
C MET A 906 19.37 -4.34 -42.76
N PHE A 907 18.06 -4.51 -42.60
CA PHE A 907 17.46 -5.07 -41.38
C PHE A 907 17.88 -6.53 -41.12
N GLN A 908 17.92 -7.37 -42.16
CA GLN A 908 18.40 -8.76 -42.03
C GLN A 908 19.85 -8.82 -41.57
N THR A 909 20.71 -7.94 -42.11
CA THR A 909 22.11 -7.86 -41.70
C THR A 909 22.23 -7.41 -40.23
N SER A 910 21.31 -6.56 -39.76
CA SER A 910 21.24 -6.19 -38.35
C SER A 910 20.78 -7.35 -37.47
N ASP A 911 19.73 -8.08 -37.85
CA ASP A 911 19.27 -9.29 -37.14
C ASP A 911 20.39 -10.36 -37.06
N ASP A 912 21.15 -10.55 -38.14
CA ASP A 912 22.34 -11.40 -38.17
C ASP A 912 23.42 -10.92 -37.19
N PHE A 913 23.58 -9.60 -37.00
CA PHE A 913 24.49 -9.04 -36.00
C PHE A 913 24.06 -9.42 -34.59
N PHE A 914 22.81 -9.15 -34.21
CA PHE A 914 22.28 -9.46 -32.87
C PHE A 914 22.33 -10.95 -32.57
N THR A 915 21.88 -11.79 -33.50
CA THR A 915 21.91 -13.25 -33.35
C THR A 915 23.32 -13.81 -33.27
N SER A 916 24.31 -13.18 -33.92
CA SER A 916 25.73 -13.56 -33.77
C SER A 916 26.25 -13.39 -32.33
N LEU A 917 25.66 -12.48 -31.56
CA LEU A 917 26.00 -12.28 -30.15
C LEU A 917 25.29 -13.28 -29.23
N GLY A 918 24.46 -14.17 -29.77
CA GLY A 918 23.60 -15.05 -28.99
C GLY A 918 22.35 -14.36 -28.43
N LEU A 919 21.98 -13.19 -28.99
CA LEU A 919 20.72 -12.51 -28.67
C LEU A 919 19.55 -13.08 -29.47
N LEU A 920 18.34 -12.60 -29.19
CA LEU A 920 17.10 -13.16 -29.75
C LEU A 920 16.91 -12.72 -31.21
N PRO A 921 16.51 -13.62 -32.13
CA PRO A 921 16.14 -13.22 -33.49
C PRO A 921 14.84 -12.41 -33.49
N MET A 922 14.67 -11.54 -34.49
CA MET A 922 13.41 -10.82 -34.66
C MET A 922 12.24 -11.78 -34.94
N PRO A 923 11.07 -11.60 -34.29
CA PRO A 923 9.93 -12.49 -34.47
C PRO A 923 9.30 -12.35 -35.88
N PRO A 924 8.60 -13.38 -36.40
CA PRO A 924 7.94 -13.29 -37.70
C PRO A 924 6.97 -12.10 -37.84
N GLU A 925 6.28 -11.73 -36.76
CA GLU A 925 5.35 -10.59 -36.76
C GLU A 925 6.07 -9.26 -37.04
N PHE A 926 7.30 -9.08 -36.54
CA PHE A 926 8.11 -7.88 -36.77
C PHE A 926 8.29 -7.62 -38.27
N TRP A 927 8.70 -8.64 -39.02
CA TRP A 927 8.92 -8.55 -40.47
C TRP A 927 7.63 -8.26 -41.23
N SER A 928 6.51 -8.86 -40.81
CA SER A 928 5.23 -8.73 -41.50
C SER A 928 4.50 -7.40 -41.24
N LYS A 929 4.74 -6.74 -40.11
CA LYS A 929 3.97 -5.58 -39.67
C LYS A 929 4.76 -4.26 -39.62
N SER A 930 6.09 -4.30 -39.65
CA SER A 930 6.92 -3.10 -39.63
C SER A 930 6.81 -2.28 -40.93
N MET A 931 7.04 -0.97 -40.82
CA MET A 931 7.17 -0.07 -41.98
C MET A 931 8.65 0.24 -42.16
N LEU A 932 9.33 -0.60 -42.94
CA LEU A 932 10.79 -0.53 -43.16
C LEU A 932 11.19 0.42 -44.30
N GLU A 933 10.24 0.88 -45.10
CA GLU A 933 10.43 1.83 -46.19
C GLU A 933 9.22 2.76 -46.32
N LYS A 934 9.40 3.92 -46.97
CA LYS A 934 8.31 4.87 -47.19
C LYS A 934 7.30 4.29 -48.19
N PRO A 935 6.00 4.24 -47.87
CA PRO A 935 4.99 3.76 -48.82
C PRO A 935 4.87 4.65 -50.06
N ASN A 936 4.80 4.03 -51.25
CA ASN A 936 4.59 4.71 -52.53
C ASN A 936 3.11 4.79 -52.95
N ASP A 937 2.19 4.50 -52.03
CA ASP A 937 0.73 4.42 -52.27
C ASP A 937 -0.02 5.74 -51.96
N GLY A 938 0.72 6.83 -51.72
CA GLY A 938 0.16 8.15 -51.45
C GLY A 938 -0.16 8.43 -49.98
N ARG A 939 0.09 7.48 -49.06
CA ARG A 939 -0.05 7.72 -47.61
C ARG A 939 0.95 8.77 -47.13
N LYS A 940 0.47 9.66 -46.26
CA LYS A 940 1.31 10.53 -45.44
C LYS A 940 1.70 9.80 -44.16
N VAL A 941 2.97 9.81 -43.80
CA VAL A 941 3.52 9.06 -42.66
C VAL A 941 4.51 9.92 -41.88
N VAL A 942 4.72 9.60 -40.61
CA VAL A 942 5.82 10.16 -39.82
C VAL A 942 7.10 9.39 -40.14
N CYS A 943 8.04 9.99 -40.87
CA CYS A 943 9.24 9.30 -41.34
C CYS A 943 10.36 9.14 -40.30
N HIS A 944 10.37 9.94 -39.23
CA HIS A 944 11.36 9.83 -38.16
C HIS A 944 11.43 8.41 -37.61
N ALA A 945 12.61 7.78 -37.60
CA ALA A 945 12.80 6.42 -37.15
C ALA A 945 12.28 6.22 -35.70
N SER A 946 11.63 5.09 -35.46
CA SER A 946 11.23 4.69 -34.10
C SER A 946 10.89 3.20 -34.02
N ALA A 947 11.21 2.61 -32.86
CA ALA A 947 10.83 1.26 -32.45
C ALA A 947 9.63 1.28 -31.49
N TRP A 948 8.78 0.25 -31.58
CA TRP A 948 7.49 0.17 -30.88
C TRP A 948 7.29 -1.19 -30.20
N ASP A 949 7.02 -1.18 -28.89
CA ASP A 949 6.47 -2.31 -28.12
C ASP A 949 4.95 -2.18 -28.04
N PHE A 950 4.22 -3.19 -28.51
CA PHE A 950 2.76 -3.23 -28.49
C PHE A 950 2.19 -3.82 -27.19
N TYR A 951 3.04 -4.05 -26.18
CA TYR A 951 2.70 -4.46 -24.82
C TYR A 951 2.00 -5.81 -24.67
N ASN A 952 1.92 -6.60 -25.75
CA ASN A 952 1.32 -7.94 -25.76
C ASN A 952 2.34 -9.09 -25.71
N ARG A 953 3.62 -8.75 -25.49
CA ARG A 953 4.78 -9.67 -25.40
C ARG A 953 5.16 -10.37 -26.72
N LYS A 954 4.56 -10.00 -27.84
CA LYS A 954 4.72 -10.69 -29.13
C LYS A 954 4.99 -9.75 -30.30
N ASP A 955 4.30 -8.61 -30.32
CA ASP A 955 4.28 -7.67 -31.43
C ASP A 955 5.23 -6.50 -31.13
N PHE A 956 6.26 -6.40 -31.96
CA PHE A 956 7.29 -5.38 -31.91
C PHE A 956 7.53 -4.92 -33.33
N ARG A 957 7.62 -3.60 -33.56
CA ARG A 957 7.71 -3.05 -34.92
C ARG A 957 8.69 -1.88 -35.00
N ILE A 958 9.24 -1.65 -36.18
CA ILE A 958 10.00 -0.43 -36.51
C ILE A 958 9.27 0.35 -37.61
N LYS A 959 9.28 1.67 -37.47
CA LYS A 959 8.77 2.63 -38.45
C LYS A 959 9.88 3.57 -38.90
N GLN A 960 10.49 3.29 -40.06
CA GLN A 960 11.59 4.07 -40.64
C GLN A 960 11.42 4.19 -42.16
N CYS A 961 11.60 5.40 -42.69
CA CYS A 961 11.64 5.66 -44.14
C CYS A 961 13.04 5.38 -44.69
N THR A 962 13.48 4.12 -44.65
CA THR A 962 14.88 3.73 -44.90
C THR A 962 15.33 4.02 -46.33
N VAL A 963 16.51 4.63 -46.46
CA VAL A 963 17.25 4.83 -47.72
C VAL A 963 18.54 4.03 -47.67
N VAL A 964 19.03 3.55 -48.82
CA VAL A 964 20.23 2.72 -48.90
C VAL A 964 21.48 3.59 -48.74
N THR A 965 21.83 3.91 -47.50
CA THR A 965 23.03 4.66 -47.09
C THR A 965 23.69 4.01 -45.88
N MET A 966 24.96 4.32 -45.64
CA MET A 966 25.67 3.88 -44.43
C MET A 966 25.03 4.47 -43.14
N ASP A 967 24.56 5.72 -43.18
CA ASP A 967 23.90 6.37 -42.05
C ASP A 967 22.58 5.66 -41.66
N ASP A 968 21.79 5.27 -42.65
CA ASP A 968 20.56 4.52 -42.40
C ASP A 968 20.87 3.08 -41.97
N LEU A 969 21.97 2.47 -42.43
CA LEU A 969 22.42 1.16 -41.92
C LEU A 969 22.75 1.23 -40.43
N ILE A 970 23.38 2.32 -39.99
CA ILE A 970 23.65 2.59 -38.57
C ILE A 970 22.35 2.79 -37.80
N THR A 971 21.42 3.58 -38.35
CA THR A 971 20.10 3.84 -37.75
C THR A 971 19.28 2.54 -37.62
N VAL A 972 19.33 1.66 -38.61
CA VAL A 972 18.71 0.33 -38.55
C VAL A 972 19.21 -0.47 -37.34
N HIS A 973 20.52 -0.47 -37.07
CA HIS A 973 21.08 -1.16 -35.89
C HIS A 973 20.65 -0.49 -34.57
N HIS A 974 20.55 0.84 -34.56
CA HIS A 974 20.04 1.58 -33.40
C HIS A 974 18.61 1.16 -33.06
N GLU A 975 17.69 1.20 -34.03
CA GLU A 975 16.28 0.86 -33.82
C GLU A 975 16.08 -0.62 -33.49
N MET A 976 16.85 -1.51 -34.12
CA MET A 976 16.85 -2.94 -33.80
C MET A 976 17.37 -3.21 -32.38
N GLY A 977 18.24 -2.35 -31.84
CA GLY A 977 18.69 -2.42 -30.45
C GLY A 977 17.56 -2.14 -29.46
N HIS A 978 16.66 -1.19 -29.76
CA HIS A 978 15.45 -0.96 -28.97
C HIS A 978 14.54 -2.18 -28.98
N VAL A 979 14.29 -2.78 -30.16
CA VAL A 979 13.49 -4.01 -30.26
C VAL A 979 14.14 -5.16 -29.49
N GLN A 980 15.47 -5.27 -29.55
CA GLN A 980 16.19 -6.27 -28.78
C GLN A 980 16.00 -6.07 -27.27
N TYR A 981 15.96 -4.82 -26.79
CA TYR A 981 15.65 -4.52 -25.39
C TYR A 981 14.21 -4.94 -25.05
N PHE A 982 13.23 -4.63 -25.92
CA PHE A 982 11.83 -5.03 -25.76
C PHE A 982 11.69 -6.54 -25.59
N LEU A 983 12.37 -7.30 -26.46
CA LEU A 983 12.34 -8.77 -26.44
C LEU A 983 12.90 -9.36 -25.14
N GLN A 984 13.86 -8.69 -24.49
CA GLN A 984 14.54 -9.20 -23.30
C GLN A 984 13.73 -8.97 -22.03
N TYR A 985 13.06 -7.82 -21.89
CA TYR A 985 12.23 -7.54 -20.72
C TYR A 985 10.75 -7.89 -20.90
N LYS A 986 10.33 -8.43 -22.05
CA LYS A 986 8.90 -8.69 -22.37
C LYS A 986 8.16 -9.50 -21.29
N ASP A 987 8.88 -10.30 -20.51
CA ASP A 987 8.30 -11.14 -19.46
C ASP A 987 8.14 -10.44 -18.11
N GLN A 988 8.74 -9.24 -17.95
CA GLN A 988 8.56 -8.37 -16.79
C GLN A 988 7.11 -7.87 -16.68
N HIS A 989 6.76 -7.43 -15.47
CA HIS A 989 5.55 -6.63 -15.20
C HIS A 989 5.57 -5.39 -16.10
N ILE A 990 4.41 -4.96 -16.62
CA ILE A 990 4.33 -3.88 -17.62
C ILE A 990 5.00 -2.57 -17.14
N SER A 991 4.87 -2.25 -15.85
CA SER A 991 5.53 -1.10 -15.22
C SER A 991 7.07 -1.15 -15.26
N PHE A 992 7.67 -2.32 -15.49
CA PHE A 992 9.11 -2.52 -15.62
C PHE A 992 9.60 -2.72 -17.06
N ARG A 993 8.70 -2.70 -18.05
CA ARG A 993 9.05 -2.80 -19.48
C ARG A 993 9.52 -1.46 -20.05
N ASP A 994 10.67 -1.04 -19.57
CA ASP A 994 11.37 0.18 -19.97
C ASP A 994 12.87 -0.03 -19.73
N GLY A 995 13.73 0.85 -20.26
CA GLY A 995 15.14 0.85 -19.90
C GLY A 995 15.36 1.16 -18.41
N ALA A 996 16.49 0.75 -17.85
CA ALA A 996 16.84 1.05 -16.45
C ALA A 996 16.76 2.56 -16.13
N ASN A 997 17.09 3.40 -17.10
CA ASN A 997 16.65 4.78 -17.23
C ASN A 997 16.52 5.13 -18.74
N PRO A 998 15.97 6.29 -19.12
CA PRO A 998 15.79 6.62 -20.54
C PRO A 998 17.08 6.65 -21.37
N GLY A 999 18.22 6.97 -20.75
CA GLY A 999 19.52 6.97 -21.43
C GLY A 999 20.05 5.56 -21.74
N PHE A 1000 19.74 4.56 -20.91
CA PHE A 1000 20.09 3.16 -21.17
C PHE A 1000 19.45 2.66 -22.46
N HIS A 1001 18.18 3.00 -22.68
CA HIS A 1001 17.45 2.55 -23.86
C HIS A 1001 18.15 3.02 -25.15
N GLU A 1002 18.43 4.32 -25.23
CA GLU A 1002 19.16 4.96 -26.33
C GLU A 1002 20.61 4.46 -26.47
N ALA A 1003 21.29 4.10 -25.37
CA ALA A 1003 22.66 3.63 -25.40
C ALA A 1003 22.81 2.20 -25.93
N ILE A 1004 21.82 1.34 -25.67
CA ILE A 1004 21.79 -0.02 -26.22
C ILE A 1004 21.69 0.04 -27.74
N GLY A 1005 20.83 0.90 -28.31
CA GLY A 1005 20.78 1.09 -29.77
C GLY A 1005 22.15 1.51 -30.34
N ASP A 1006 22.78 2.49 -29.70
CA ASP A 1006 24.02 3.09 -30.21
C ASP A 1006 25.28 2.24 -30.03
N VAL A 1007 25.39 1.43 -28.97
CA VAL A 1007 26.63 0.69 -28.68
C VAL A 1007 26.95 -0.34 -29.77
N LEU A 1008 25.93 -0.91 -30.41
CA LEU A 1008 26.11 -1.85 -31.51
C LEU A 1008 26.54 -1.13 -32.79
N ALA A 1009 25.95 0.03 -33.07
CA ALA A 1009 26.34 0.88 -34.19
C ALA A 1009 27.84 1.21 -34.19
N LEU A 1010 28.47 1.40 -33.02
CA LEU A 1010 29.91 1.64 -32.89
C LEU A 1010 30.77 0.47 -33.40
N SER A 1011 30.30 -0.78 -33.29
CA SER A 1011 31.02 -1.95 -33.82
C SER A 1011 30.78 -2.11 -35.32
N VAL A 1012 29.55 -1.86 -35.75
CA VAL A 1012 29.10 -1.98 -37.15
C VAL A 1012 29.80 -0.98 -38.06
N SER A 1013 30.07 0.24 -37.58
CA SER A 1013 30.75 1.29 -38.35
C SER A 1013 32.25 1.04 -38.53
N THR A 1014 32.84 0.03 -37.88
CA THR A 1014 34.28 -0.20 -37.97
C THR A 1014 34.68 -0.73 -39.36
N PRO A 1015 35.84 -0.32 -39.90
CA PRO A 1015 36.36 -0.88 -41.16
C PRO A 1015 36.49 -2.40 -41.14
N LYS A 1016 36.84 -2.96 -39.97
CA LYS A 1016 36.93 -4.41 -39.75
C LYS A 1016 35.57 -5.10 -39.96
N HIS A 1017 34.51 -4.53 -39.38
CA HIS A 1017 33.17 -5.07 -39.53
C HIS A 1017 32.68 -4.97 -40.98
N LEU A 1018 32.78 -3.78 -41.58
CA LEU A 1018 32.35 -3.53 -42.97
C LEU A 1018 33.06 -4.47 -43.96
N ASN A 1019 34.34 -4.78 -43.74
CA ASN A 1019 35.05 -5.79 -44.53
C ASN A 1019 34.48 -7.19 -44.33
N SER A 1020 34.18 -7.57 -43.08
CA SER A 1020 33.64 -8.91 -42.75
C SER A 1020 32.26 -9.19 -43.38
N ILE A 1021 31.44 -8.15 -43.57
CA ILE A 1021 30.14 -8.23 -44.25
C ILE A 1021 30.22 -7.90 -45.75
N GLY A 1022 31.43 -7.72 -46.28
CA GLY A 1022 31.70 -7.54 -47.70
C GLY A 1022 31.32 -6.16 -48.25
N LEU A 1023 31.23 -5.12 -47.42
CA LEU A 1023 31.01 -3.73 -47.85
C LEU A 1023 32.31 -2.92 -47.99
N LEU A 1024 33.45 -3.49 -47.59
CA LEU A 1024 34.77 -2.89 -47.76
C LEU A 1024 35.77 -3.94 -48.29
N ASP A 1025 36.47 -3.67 -49.39
CA ASP A 1025 37.34 -4.67 -50.04
C ASP A 1025 38.65 -4.93 -49.29
N LYS A 1026 39.21 -3.90 -48.64
CA LYS A 1026 40.48 -3.97 -47.89
C LYS A 1026 40.38 -3.15 -46.61
N VAL A 1027 40.85 -3.73 -45.50
CA VAL A 1027 41.06 -2.99 -44.25
C VAL A 1027 42.46 -2.39 -44.27
N GLU A 1028 42.56 -1.07 -44.42
CA GLU A 1028 43.80 -0.34 -44.22
C GLU A 1028 43.85 0.19 -42.79
N SER A 1029 44.71 -0.39 -41.95
CA SER A 1029 44.97 0.10 -40.60
C SER A 1029 46.29 0.87 -40.60
N ASN A 1030 46.19 2.16 -40.92
CA ASN A 1030 47.29 3.11 -40.81
C ASN A 1030 46.79 4.38 -40.09
N SER A 1031 47.73 5.15 -39.54
CA SER A 1031 47.38 6.31 -38.70
C SER A 1031 46.55 7.37 -39.44
N GLU A 1032 46.68 7.51 -40.75
CA GLU A 1032 45.91 8.51 -41.52
C GLU A 1032 44.46 8.07 -41.69
N SER A 1033 44.24 6.78 -41.99
CA SER A 1033 42.91 6.18 -42.11
C SER A 1033 42.18 6.13 -40.76
N ASP A 1034 42.90 5.83 -39.67
CA ASP A 1034 42.34 5.83 -38.31
C ASP A 1034 41.88 7.24 -37.90
N ILE A 1035 42.63 8.29 -38.26
CA ILE A 1035 42.24 9.68 -37.99
C ILE A 1035 41.05 10.11 -38.85
N ASN A 1036 41.01 9.72 -40.13
CA ASN A 1036 39.84 9.95 -40.99
C ASN A 1036 38.57 9.26 -40.45
N TYR A 1037 38.69 8.04 -39.92
CA TYR A 1037 37.58 7.35 -39.26
C TYR A 1037 37.18 8.05 -37.95
N LEU A 1038 38.13 8.35 -37.07
CA LEU A 1038 37.81 8.98 -35.79
C LEU A 1038 37.18 10.36 -35.98
N ILE A 1039 37.59 11.14 -36.97
CA ILE A 1039 36.96 12.44 -37.22
C ILE A 1039 35.53 12.28 -37.74
N SER A 1040 35.24 11.28 -38.59
CA SER A 1040 33.86 11.04 -39.04
C SER A 1040 32.95 10.71 -37.86
N VAL A 1041 33.40 9.84 -36.94
CA VAL A 1041 32.66 9.51 -35.72
C VAL A 1041 32.56 10.73 -34.78
N ALA A 1042 33.60 11.58 -34.69
CA ALA A 1042 33.57 12.76 -33.83
C ALA A 1042 32.61 13.84 -34.33
N LEU A 1043 32.50 14.02 -35.64
CA LEU A 1043 31.53 14.93 -36.25
C LEU A 1043 30.08 14.52 -35.94
N ASP A 1044 29.81 13.25 -35.65
CA ASP A 1044 28.50 12.82 -35.15
C ASP A 1044 28.41 12.85 -33.63
N LYS A 1045 29.29 12.11 -32.94
CA LYS A 1045 29.16 11.85 -31.51
C LYS A 1045 29.63 13.03 -30.64
N ILE A 1046 30.77 13.65 -30.95
CA ILE A 1046 31.30 14.77 -30.15
C ILE A 1046 30.55 16.07 -30.45
N ALA A 1047 30.23 16.32 -31.73
CA ALA A 1047 29.49 17.53 -32.11
C ALA A 1047 28.07 17.58 -31.53
N PHE A 1048 27.46 16.41 -31.30
CA PHE A 1048 26.11 16.29 -30.75
C PHE A 1048 26.01 16.60 -29.26
N LEU A 1049 27.01 16.24 -28.45
CA LEU A 1049 26.96 16.38 -26.99
C LEU A 1049 26.49 17.77 -26.50
N PRO A 1050 27.05 18.90 -26.97
CA PRO A 1050 26.56 20.21 -26.51
C PRO A 1050 25.11 20.50 -26.95
N PHE A 1051 24.69 20.02 -28.13
CA PHE A 1051 23.30 20.13 -28.59
C PHE A 1051 22.34 19.30 -27.72
N GLY A 1052 22.70 18.03 -27.48
CA GLY A 1052 21.98 17.10 -26.62
C GLY A 1052 21.79 17.65 -25.21
N TYR A 1053 22.85 18.26 -24.68
CA TYR A 1053 22.85 18.87 -23.35
C TYR A 1053 21.98 20.13 -23.26
N LEU A 1054 22.14 21.07 -24.20
CA LEU A 1054 21.47 22.37 -24.12
C LEU A 1054 19.95 22.31 -24.36
N MET A 1055 19.48 21.32 -25.13
CA MET A 1055 18.06 21.16 -25.47
C MET A 1055 17.17 21.06 -24.24
N ASP A 1056 17.51 20.17 -23.31
CA ASP A 1056 16.73 20.00 -22.08
C ASP A 1056 17.10 21.01 -21.00
N GLN A 1057 18.32 21.55 -21.01
CA GLN A 1057 18.63 22.73 -20.18
C GLN A 1057 17.70 23.91 -20.51
N TRP A 1058 17.40 24.14 -21.80
CA TRP A 1058 16.43 25.14 -22.21
C TRP A 1058 15.01 24.75 -21.76
N ARG A 1059 14.55 23.53 -22.05
CA ARG A 1059 13.19 23.08 -21.68
C ARG A 1059 12.95 23.09 -20.17
N TRP A 1060 13.90 22.65 -19.36
CA TRP A 1060 13.79 22.68 -17.90
C TRP A 1060 13.62 24.09 -17.38
N LYS A 1061 14.41 25.04 -17.91
CA LYS A 1061 14.29 26.46 -17.56
C LYS A 1061 12.98 27.08 -18.06
N VAL A 1062 12.41 26.58 -19.15
CA VAL A 1062 11.06 26.98 -19.59
C VAL A 1062 9.99 26.42 -18.65
N PHE A 1063 10.08 25.14 -18.26
CA PHE A 1063 9.11 24.51 -17.38
C PHE A 1063 9.12 25.11 -15.97
N ASP A 1064 10.28 25.40 -15.39
CA ASP A 1064 10.37 26.00 -14.05
C ASP A 1064 10.22 27.53 -14.04
N GLY A 1065 10.12 28.16 -15.21
CA GLY A 1065 9.90 29.60 -15.37
C GLY A 1065 11.16 30.48 -15.32
N ARG A 1066 12.37 29.90 -15.24
CA ARG A 1066 13.64 30.64 -15.41
C ARG A 1066 13.77 31.32 -16.77
N ILE A 1067 13.12 30.78 -17.81
CA ILE A 1067 12.98 31.41 -19.13
C ILE A 1067 11.51 31.79 -19.32
N SER A 1068 11.26 33.10 -19.43
CA SER A 1068 9.93 33.64 -19.73
C SER A 1068 9.51 33.36 -21.17
N GLU A 1069 8.20 33.26 -21.42
CA GLU A 1069 7.65 33.09 -22.77
C GLU A 1069 8.01 34.21 -23.75
N ASN A 1070 8.43 35.37 -23.24
CA ASN A 1070 8.91 36.50 -24.05
C ASN A 1070 10.41 36.43 -24.37
N GLU A 1071 11.12 35.39 -23.93
CA GLU A 1071 12.56 35.22 -24.14
C GLU A 1071 12.92 33.81 -24.63
N TYR A 1072 11.94 33.03 -25.08
CA TYR A 1072 12.13 31.66 -25.56
C TYR A 1072 13.22 31.57 -26.64
N ASN A 1073 13.16 32.44 -27.66
CA ASN A 1073 14.06 32.32 -28.80
C ASN A 1073 15.44 32.92 -28.49
N LYS A 1074 15.46 34.03 -27.75
CA LYS A 1074 16.68 34.66 -27.24
C LYS A 1074 17.49 33.70 -26.37
N GLU A 1075 16.87 33.09 -25.36
CA GLU A 1075 17.58 32.20 -24.45
C GLU A 1075 17.98 30.87 -25.12
N TRP A 1076 17.22 30.42 -26.13
CA TRP A 1076 17.63 29.33 -27.00
C TRP A 1076 18.96 29.64 -27.71
N TRP A 1077 19.08 30.82 -28.32
CA TRP A 1077 20.31 31.23 -29.01
C TRP A 1077 21.47 31.54 -28.06
N ASN A 1078 21.19 32.08 -26.87
CA ASN A 1078 22.21 32.23 -25.82
C ASN A 1078 22.82 30.87 -25.42
N LEU A 1079 21.99 29.83 -25.29
CA LEU A 1079 22.47 28.48 -24.98
C LEU A 1079 23.22 27.85 -26.15
N ARG A 1080 22.73 28.03 -27.39
CA ARG A 1080 23.42 27.59 -28.62
C ARG A 1080 24.82 28.22 -28.73
N LEU A 1081 24.93 29.52 -28.47
CA LEU A 1081 26.21 30.23 -28.46
C LEU A 1081 27.10 29.75 -27.30
N LYS A 1082 26.55 29.63 -26.08
CA LYS A 1082 27.31 29.22 -24.89
C LYS A 1082 27.90 27.82 -25.00
N TYR A 1083 27.13 26.84 -25.47
CA TYR A 1083 27.54 25.44 -25.44
C TYR A 1083 28.09 24.94 -26.77
N GLN A 1084 27.54 25.38 -27.91
CA GLN A 1084 28.00 24.93 -29.23
C GLN A 1084 28.88 25.95 -29.96
N GLY A 1085 28.94 27.21 -29.52
CA GLY A 1085 29.65 28.25 -30.27
C GLY A 1085 29.06 28.46 -31.66
N LEU A 1086 27.73 28.44 -31.76
CA LEU A 1086 27.00 28.66 -33.00
C LEU A 1086 26.18 29.94 -32.93
N CYS A 1087 26.12 30.68 -34.03
CA CYS A 1087 25.27 31.86 -34.19
C CYS A 1087 24.20 31.62 -35.26
N PRO A 1088 23.04 32.30 -35.18
CA PRO A 1088 22.07 32.27 -36.26
C PRO A 1088 22.64 33.02 -37.47
N PRO A 1089 22.41 32.56 -38.71
CA PRO A 1089 22.89 33.24 -39.90
C PRO A 1089 22.12 34.51 -40.27
N VAL A 1090 20.95 34.70 -39.65
CA VAL A 1090 20.07 35.86 -39.78
C VAL A 1090 19.58 36.27 -38.40
N ALA A 1091 19.35 37.56 -38.18
CA ALA A 1091 18.80 38.05 -36.92
C ALA A 1091 17.45 37.39 -36.61
N ARG A 1092 17.27 36.92 -35.37
CA ARG A 1092 16.04 36.25 -34.91
C ARG A 1092 15.30 37.13 -33.91
N SER A 1093 13.99 36.98 -33.87
CA SER A 1093 13.10 37.74 -32.99
C SER A 1093 12.25 36.80 -32.13
N GLU A 1094 11.49 37.36 -31.18
CA GLU A 1094 10.52 36.58 -30.39
C GLU A 1094 9.20 36.32 -31.13
N LYS A 1095 9.10 36.70 -32.41
CA LYS A 1095 8.11 36.11 -33.31
C LYS A 1095 8.54 34.71 -33.74
N ASP A 1096 9.82 34.41 -33.68
CA ASP A 1096 10.38 33.12 -34.05
C ASP A 1096 10.30 32.13 -32.87
N PHE A 1097 10.31 30.85 -33.21
CA PHE A 1097 10.34 29.76 -32.26
C PHE A 1097 11.18 28.63 -32.84
N ASP A 1098 12.47 28.92 -32.98
CA ASP A 1098 13.48 28.04 -33.55
C ASP A 1098 13.59 26.68 -32.84
N PRO A 1099 13.44 26.54 -31.50
CA PRO A 1099 13.39 25.21 -30.88
C PRO A 1099 12.21 24.36 -31.39
N GLY A 1100 11.06 24.96 -31.71
CA GLY A 1100 9.91 24.25 -32.30
C GLY A 1100 10.20 23.62 -33.66
N ALA A 1101 11.24 24.06 -34.36
CA ALA A 1101 11.66 23.49 -35.63
C ALA A 1101 12.46 22.18 -35.49
N LYS A 1102 12.59 21.61 -34.28
CA LYS A 1102 13.18 20.28 -34.01
C LYS A 1102 12.13 19.33 -33.46
N PHE A 1103 11.92 18.18 -34.11
CA PHE A 1103 10.87 17.18 -33.84
C PHE A 1103 10.55 16.92 -32.35
N HIS A 1104 11.58 16.69 -31.52
CA HIS A 1104 11.42 16.33 -30.10
C HIS A 1104 10.76 17.41 -29.24
N ILE A 1105 10.73 18.67 -29.69
CA ILE A 1105 10.04 19.77 -28.99
C ILE A 1105 8.51 19.67 -29.18
N PRO A 1106 7.94 19.72 -30.41
CA PRO A 1106 6.51 19.53 -30.63
C PRO A 1106 6.00 18.12 -30.31
N ALA A 1107 6.83 17.08 -30.46
CA ALA A 1107 6.47 15.70 -30.08
C ALA A 1107 6.65 15.40 -28.58
N ASN A 1108 7.09 16.39 -27.80
CA ASN A 1108 7.26 16.27 -26.35
C ASN A 1108 8.13 15.07 -25.89
N VAL A 1109 9.22 14.81 -26.59
CA VAL A 1109 10.16 13.73 -26.26
C VAL A 1109 11.36 14.31 -25.50
N PRO A 1110 11.63 13.93 -24.23
CA PRO A 1110 12.83 14.34 -23.49
C PRO A 1110 14.12 14.08 -24.27
N TYR A 1111 15.09 15.00 -24.27
CA TYR A 1111 16.26 14.96 -25.15
C TYR A 1111 17.55 14.59 -24.43
N VAL A 1112 17.63 14.83 -23.11
CA VAL A 1112 18.80 14.51 -22.29
C VAL A 1112 19.15 13.02 -22.32
N ARG A 1113 18.18 12.15 -22.66
CA ARG A 1113 18.40 10.73 -22.93
C ARG A 1113 19.52 10.48 -23.94
N TYR A 1114 19.64 11.31 -24.97
CA TYR A 1114 20.67 11.17 -25.98
C TYR A 1114 22.03 11.63 -25.48
N PHE A 1115 22.08 12.70 -24.68
CA PHE A 1115 23.33 13.11 -24.02
C PHE A 1115 23.84 12.00 -23.11
N VAL A 1116 22.98 11.45 -22.24
CA VAL A 1116 23.33 10.33 -21.36
C VAL A 1116 23.76 9.13 -22.18
N SER A 1117 23.02 8.78 -23.23
CA SER A 1117 23.37 7.68 -24.15
C SER A 1117 24.77 7.85 -24.73
N PHE A 1118 25.10 9.04 -25.22
CA PHE A 1118 26.39 9.31 -25.85
C PHE A 1118 27.56 9.22 -24.87
N ILE A 1119 27.31 9.31 -23.56
CA ILE A 1119 28.32 9.00 -22.55
C ILE A 1119 28.39 7.50 -22.29
N ILE A 1120 27.26 6.91 -21.89
CA ILE A 1120 27.26 5.55 -21.35
C ILE A 1120 27.45 4.49 -22.45
N GLN A 1121 27.15 4.78 -23.72
CA GLN A 1121 27.40 3.87 -24.83
C GLN A 1121 28.90 3.52 -24.94
N PHE A 1122 29.82 4.45 -24.64
CA PHE A 1122 31.25 4.16 -24.65
C PHE A 1122 31.69 3.37 -23.41
N GLN A 1123 31.02 3.57 -22.26
CA GLN A 1123 31.24 2.73 -21.09
C GLN A 1123 30.79 1.28 -21.37
N PHE A 1124 29.63 1.11 -22.02
CA PHE A 1124 29.15 -0.19 -22.46
C PHE A 1124 30.09 -0.78 -23.51
N HIS A 1125 30.49 0.00 -24.51
CA HIS A 1125 31.39 -0.46 -25.56
C HIS A 1125 32.70 -0.99 -24.96
N GLN A 1126 33.36 -0.24 -24.07
CA GLN A 1126 34.57 -0.69 -23.39
C GLN A 1126 34.35 -2.00 -22.62
N ALA A 1127 33.27 -2.12 -21.86
CA ALA A 1127 32.96 -3.34 -21.12
C ALA A 1127 32.70 -4.54 -22.04
N LEU A 1128 31.95 -4.35 -23.12
CA LEU A 1128 31.65 -5.39 -24.11
C LEU A 1128 32.89 -5.80 -24.91
N CYS A 1129 33.77 -4.85 -25.24
CA CYS A 1129 35.06 -5.12 -25.88
C CYS A 1129 35.98 -5.94 -24.98
N ASN A 1130 36.01 -5.62 -23.68
CA ASN A 1130 36.74 -6.41 -22.70
C ASN A 1130 36.16 -7.83 -22.60
N ALA A 1131 34.83 -7.98 -22.59
CA ALA A 1131 34.17 -9.28 -22.63
C ALA A 1131 34.43 -10.07 -23.92
N ALA A 1132 34.62 -9.37 -25.05
CA ALA A 1132 35.03 -9.94 -26.33
C ALA A 1132 36.54 -10.24 -26.43
N ASN A 1133 37.32 -9.98 -25.37
CA ASN A 1133 38.78 -10.13 -25.35
C ASN A 1133 39.48 -9.30 -26.44
N HIS A 1134 38.96 -8.12 -26.76
CA HIS A 1134 39.59 -7.21 -27.72
C HIS A 1134 40.96 -6.74 -27.21
N VAL A 1135 41.93 -6.63 -28.12
CA VAL A 1135 43.28 -6.11 -27.85
C VAL A 1135 43.58 -5.00 -28.85
N GLY A 1136 43.95 -3.83 -28.34
CA GLY A 1136 44.29 -2.66 -29.15
C GLY A 1136 43.50 -1.42 -28.72
N PRO A 1137 43.55 -0.34 -29.53
CA PRO A 1137 42.75 0.86 -29.29
C PRO A 1137 41.25 0.53 -29.24
N LEU A 1138 40.51 1.23 -28.39
CA LEU A 1138 39.08 0.95 -28.20
C LEU A 1138 38.27 1.16 -29.50
N HIS A 1139 38.62 2.14 -30.33
CA HIS A 1139 37.92 2.46 -31.58
C HIS A 1139 38.03 1.40 -32.69
N THR A 1140 38.91 0.41 -32.54
CA THR A 1140 39.05 -0.71 -33.49
C THR A 1140 38.31 -1.97 -33.04
N CYS A 1141 37.64 -1.91 -31.89
CA CYS A 1141 36.88 -3.02 -31.35
C CYS A 1141 35.64 -3.32 -32.20
N ASP A 1142 35.44 -4.61 -32.47
CA ASP A 1142 34.21 -5.15 -33.06
C ASP A 1142 33.77 -6.34 -32.22
N ILE A 1143 32.58 -6.23 -31.62
CA ILE A 1143 32.01 -7.28 -30.74
C ILE A 1143 31.28 -8.37 -31.52
N TYR A 1144 31.15 -8.26 -32.85
CA TYR A 1144 30.46 -9.23 -33.70
C TYR A 1144 30.94 -10.67 -33.42
N LYS A 1145 29.98 -11.60 -33.29
CA LYS A 1145 30.21 -13.01 -32.89
C LYS A 1145 30.72 -13.26 -31.47
N SER A 1146 30.76 -12.25 -30.60
CA SER A 1146 31.10 -12.43 -29.18
C SER A 1146 29.86 -12.79 -28.35
N GLU A 1147 29.64 -14.09 -28.14
CA GLU A 1147 28.57 -14.57 -27.25
C GLU A 1147 28.75 -14.10 -25.80
N ALA A 1148 30.00 -13.89 -25.35
CA ALA A 1148 30.29 -13.37 -24.02
C ALA A 1148 29.79 -11.92 -23.85
N ALA A 1149 30.00 -11.07 -24.85
CA ALA A 1149 29.48 -9.70 -24.86
C ALA A 1149 27.95 -9.70 -24.96
N GLY A 1150 27.37 -10.53 -25.83
CA GLY A 1150 25.92 -10.64 -25.96
C GLY A 1150 25.23 -11.16 -24.72
N LYS A 1151 25.81 -12.14 -24.02
CA LYS A 1151 25.28 -12.62 -22.73
C LYS A 1151 25.24 -11.49 -21.70
N LEU A 1152 26.32 -10.73 -21.57
CA LEU A 1152 26.40 -9.59 -20.65
C LEU A 1152 25.32 -8.54 -20.97
N LEU A 1153 25.19 -8.17 -22.25
CA LEU A 1153 24.19 -7.21 -22.72
C LEU A 1153 22.76 -7.71 -22.47
N GLY A 1154 22.47 -8.96 -22.83
CA GLY A 1154 21.17 -9.58 -22.67
C GLY A 1154 20.74 -9.70 -21.21
N ASP A 1155 21.64 -10.08 -20.30
CA ASP A 1155 21.34 -10.20 -18.88
C ASP A 1155 20.99 -8.84 -18.24
N VAL A 1156 21.65 -7.75 -18.67
CA VAL A 1156 21.33 -6.39 -18.22
C VAL A 1156 19.98 -5.92 -18.78
N MET A 1157 19.72 -6.18 -20.07
CA MET A 1157 18.44 -5.81 -20.71
C MET A 1157 17.23 -6.50 -20.08
N LYS A 1158 17.36 -7.75 -19.60
CA LYS A 1158 16.27 -8.49 -18.92
C LYS A 1158 15.76 -7.81 -17.64
N LEU A 1159 16.57 -6.97 -17.00
CA LEU A 1159 16.16 -6.24 -15.79
C LEU A 1159 15.07 -5.21 -16.10
N GLY A 1160 15.06 -4.63 -17.29
CA GLY A 1160 14.24 -3.46 -17.62
C GLY A 1160 14.38 -2.37 -16.55
N PHE A 1161 13.25 -1.88 -16.05
CA PHE A 1161 13.17 -0.88 -14.98
C PHE A 1161 12.96 -1.50 -13.58
N SER A 1162 13.16 -2.81 -13.40
CA SER A 1162 12.90 -3.50 -12.12
C SER A 1162 13.91 -3.16 -11.01
N LYS A 1163 15.07 -2.62 -11.37
CA LYS A 1163 16.16 -2.23 -10.47
C LYS A 1163 16.56 -0.76 -10.70
N PRO A 1164 17.12 -0.08 -9.68
CA PRO A 1164 17.77 1.21 -9.87
C PRO A 1164 18.86 1.13 -10.94
N TRP A 1165 18.94 2.13 -11.82
CA TRP A 1165 19.91 2.13 -12.92
C TRP A 1165 21.40 2.00 -12.50
N PRO A 1166 21.86 2.44 -11.31
CA PRO A 1166 23.25 2.21 -10.90
C PRO A 1166 23.58 0.73 -10.72
N GLU A 1167 22.60 -0.11 -10.35
CA GLU A 1167 22.79 -1.57 -10.27
C GLU A 1167 22.95 -2.19 -11.66
N ALA A 1168 22.13 -1.75 -12.63
CA ALA A 1168 22.26 -2.17 -14.03
C ALA A 1168 23.60 -1.69 -14.64
N MET A 1169 24.04 -0.47 -14.31
CA MET A 1169 25.34 0.07 -14.72
C MET A 1169 26.51 -0.75 -14.15
N ALA A 1170 26.42 -1.13 -12.87
CA ALA A 1170 27.44 -1.95 -12.22
C ALA A 1170 27.49 -3.37 -12.79
N MET A 1171 26.34 -3.93 -13.19
CA MET A 1171 26.28 -5.26 -13.81
C MET A 1171 27.03 -5.31 -15.14
N ILE A 1172 26.93 -4.28 -15.99
CA ILE A 1172 27.62 -4.25 -17.28
C ILE A 1172 29.05 -3.71 -17.18
N THR A 1173 29.28 -2.62 -16.46
CA THR A 1173 30.59 -1.92 -16.45
C THR A 1173 31.48 -2.26 -15.25
N GLY A 1174 30.97 -2.95 -14.24
CA GLY A 1174 31.65 -3.18 -12.97
C GLY A 1174 31.64 -2.00 -11.99
N GLN A 1175 30.98 -0.88 -12.33
CA GLN A 1175 30.88 0.31 -11.47
C GLN A 1175 29.51 1.02 -11.62
N PRO A 1176 29.01 1.79 -10.63
CA PRO A 1176 27.63 2.27 -10.62
C PRO A 1176 27.40 3.67 -11.22
N HIS A 1177 28.42 4.39 -11.67
CA HIS A 1177 28.35 5.80 -12.06
C HIS A 1177 28.44 6.03 -13.58
N MET A 1178 27.97 7.18 -14.04
CA MET A 1178 28.24 7.64 -15.41
C MET A 1178 29.65 8.24 -15.48
N SER A 1179 30.39 7.98 -16.57
CA SER A 1179 31.76 8.45 -16.76
C SER A 1179 32.06 8.74 -18.23
N ALA A 1180 32.64 9.92 -18.49
CA ALA A 1180 33.13 10.30 -19.82
C ALA A 1180 34.49 9.67 -20.18
N LEU A 1181 35.15 8.97 -19.25
CA LEU A 1181 36.51 8.43 -19.46
C LEU A 1181 36.60 7.48 -20.66
N PRO A 1182 35.70 6.48 -20.84
CA PRO A 1182 35.83 5.57 -21.98
C PRO A 1182 35.60 6.26 -23.33
N LEU A 1183 34.77 7.30 -23.37
CA LEU A 1183 34.60 8.15 -24.55
C LEU A 1183 35.90 8.90 -24.85
N MET A 1184 36.52 9.52 -23.84
CA MET A 1184 37.80 10.23 -24.01
C MET A 1184 38.93 9.28 -24.42
N GLU A 1185 38.92 8.04 -23.95
CA GLU A 1185 39.87 7.00 -24.37
C GLU A 1185 39.67 6.59 -25.83
N TYR A 1186 38.42 6.42 -26.26
CA TYR A 1186 38.07 6.13 -27.66
C TYR A 1186 38.65 7.17 -28.62
N PHE A 1187 38.45 8.47 -28.31
CA PHE A 1187 38.89 9.59 -29.14
C PHE A 1187 40.30 10.10 -28.85
N LYS A 1188 41.07 9.42 -27.99
CA LYS A 1188 42.42 9.86 -27.60
C LYS A 1188 43.34 10.12 -28.81
N PRO A 1189 43.41 9.25 -29.84
CA PRO A 1189 44.27 9.50 -31.01
C PRO A 1189 43.87 10.78 -31.76
N LEU A 1190 42.57 11.00 -31.95
CA LEU A 1190 42.04 12.20 -32.61
C LEU A 1190 42.29 13.45 -31.76
N SER A 1191 42.09 13.38 -30.44
CA SER A 1191 42.36 14.52 -29.54
C SER A 1191 43.82 14.96 -29.62
N THR A 1192 44.76 14.02 -29.62
CA THR A 1192 46.18 14.32 -29.79
C THR A 1192 46.44 15.00 -31.13
N TRP A 1193 45.90 14.44 -32.21
CA TRP A 1193 46.07 14.98 -33.55
C TRP A 1193 45.47 16.39 -33.73
N LEU A 1194 44.24 16.61 -33.26
CA LEU A 1194 43.56 17.92 -33.34
C LEU A 1194 44.34 19.00 -32.59
N LYS A 1195 44.90 18.69 -31.41
CA LYS A 1195 45.71 19.65 -30.64
C LYS A 1195 46.98 20.05 -31.38
N GLU A 1196 47.66 19.09 -31.99
CA GLU A 1196 48.86 19.34 -32.79
C GLU A 1196 48.53 20.17 -34.04
N GLU A 1197 47.44 19.83 -34.73
CA GLU A 1197 47.01 20.51 -35.95
C GLU A 1197 46.49 21.93 -35.67
N ASN A 1198 45.70 22.13 -34.61
CA ASN A 1198 45.25 23.46 -34.19
C ASN A 1198 46.43 24.34 -33.77
N LYS A 1199 47.40 23.79 -33.04
CA LYS A 1199 48.63 24.51 -32.68
C LYS A 1199 49.47 24.86 -33.91
N ARG A 1200 49.59 23.95 -34.88
CA ARG A 1200 50.33 24.18 -36.14
C ARG A 1200 49.75 25.35 -36.94
N ASN A 1201 48.43 25.51 -36.93
CA ASN A 1201 47.73 26.57 -37.65
C ASN A 1201 47.43 27.81 -36.80
N GLN A 1202 47.90 27.85 -35.54
CA GLN A 1202 47.71 28.97 -34.61
C GLN A 1202 46.23 29.30 -34.34
N GLU A 1203 45.40 28.27 -34.22
CA GLU A 1203 43.97 28.44 -33.92
C GLU A 1203 43.74 28.95 -32.49
N GLU A 1204 42.74 29.79 -32.32
CA GLU A 1204 42.25 30.22 -31.02
C GLU A 1204 41.06 29.34 -30.62
N LEU A 1205 41.20 28.54 -29.56
CA LEU A 1205 40.15 27.65 -29.10
C LEU A 1205 38.98 28.44 -28.49
N GLY A 1206 37.76 27.99 -28.78
CA GLY A 1206 36.54 28.71 -28.40
C GLY A 1206 36.26 29.90 -29.31
N TRP A 1207 35.33 30.76 -28.89
CA TRP A 1207 34.81 31.88 -29.66
C TRP A 1207 34.83 33.16 -28.81
N PRO A 1208 36.01 33.74 -28.53
CA PRO A 1208 36.11 34.97 -27.73
C PRO A 1208 35.39 36.16 -28.37
N ASP A 1209 35.30 36.19 -29.71
CA ASP A 1209 34.48 37.16 -30.46
C ASP A 1209 33.02 36.66 -30.53
N TYR A 1210 32.41 36.44 -29.37
CA TYR A 1210 31.09 35.79 -29.25
C TYR A 1210 29.93 36.65 -29.79
N ASP A 1211 30.14 37.96 -29.93
CA ASP A 1211 29.19 38.95 -30.47
C ASP A 1211 29.28 39.11 -31.99
N TRP A 1212 30.15 38.34 -32.66
CA TRP A 1212 30.26 38.37 -34.12
C TRP A 1212 29.02 37.75 -34.80
N GLU A 1213 28.51 38.46 -35.81
CA GLU A 1213 27.39 38.03 -36.66
C GLU A 1213 27.77 38.09 -38.16
N PRO A 1214 27.24 37.20 -39.01
CA PRO A 1214 27.46 37.26 -40.46
C PRO A 1214 26.88 38.54 -41.08
N GLN A 1215 27.66 39.27 -41.88
CA GLN A 1215 27.18 40.49 -42.55
C GLN A 1215 26.03 40.19 -43.52
N SER A 1216 24.83 40.70 -43.22
CA SER A 1216 23.76 40.89 -44.20
C SER A 1216 24.02 42.21 -44.96
N LYS A 1217 23.64 42.29 -46.24
CA LYS A 1217 23.64 43.58 -46.96
C LYS A 1217 22.68 44.53 -46.24
N VAL A 1218 23.21 45.37 -45.38
CA VAL A 1218 22.46 46.51 -44.86
C VAL A 1218 22.46 47.56 -45.96
N ASP A 1219 21.31 47.82 -46.58
CA ASP A 1219 21.11 49.05 -47.37
C ASP A 1219 21.16 50.21 -46.38
N VAL A 1220 22.35 50.75 -46.19
CA VAL A 1220 22.57 51.89 -45.30
C VAL A 1220 22.06 53.15 -46.00
N VAL A 1221 21.16 53.88 -45.33
CA VAL A 1221 20.62 55.16 -45.81
C VAL A 1221 21.18 56.30 -44.98
N ASP A 1222 21.47 57.43 -45.63
CA ASP A 1222 21.89 58.65 -44.94
C ASP A 1222 20.67 59.34 -44.32
N PHE A 1223 20.65 59.46 -43.00
CA PHE A 1223 19.63 60.19 -42.25
C PHE A 1223 20.31 61.24 -41.35
N LEU A 1224 20.14 62.53 -41.72
CA LEU A 1224 20.74 63.68 -41.03
C LEU A 1224 22.28 63.61 -40.91
N GLY A 1225 22.98 63.09 -41.93
CA GLY A 1225 24.44 62.97 -41.92
C GLY A 1225 24.95 61.78 -41.11
N MET A 1226 24.05 60.91 -40.66
CA MET A 1226 24.38 59.65 -40.00
C MET A 1226 24.01 58.47 -40.90
N SER A 1227 24.96 57.55 -41.05
CA SER A 1227 24.77 56.30 -41.77
C SER A 1227 23.97 55.33 -40.89
N VAL A 1228 22.69 55.12 -41.19
CA VAL A 1228 21.79 54.28 -40.39
C VAL A 1228 21.05 53.27 -41.28
N ASP A 1229 20.58 52.15 -40.71
CA ASP A 1229 19.72 51.23 -41.45
C ASP A 1229 18.35 51.87 -41.73
N SER A 1230 17.60 51.31 -42.69
CA SER A 1230 16.30 51.84 -43.12
C SER A 1230 15.25 51.91 -41.99
N ALA A 1231 15.31 51.01 -41.01
CA ALA A 1231 14.41 51.02 -39.87
C ALA A 1231 14.80 52.12 -38.86
N GLY A 1232 16.10 52.33 -38.65
CA GLY A 1232 16.66 53.44 -37.88
C GLY A 1232 16.32 54.80 -38.48
N ALA A 1233 16.35 54.93 -39.81
CA ALA A 1233 15.88 56.13 -40.50
C ALA A 1233 14.37 56.36 -40.30
N ALA A 1234 13.55 55.31 -40.41
CA ALA A 1234 12.10 55.41 -40.18
C ALA A 1234 11.76 55.75 -38.71
N ALA A 1235 12.45 55.13 -37.74
CA ALA A 1235 12.32 55.45 -36.33
C ALA A 1235 12.76 56.89 -36.04
N GLY A 1236 13.86 57.33 -36.64
CA GLY A 1236 14.32 58.72 -36.59
C GLY A 1236 13.29 59.70 -37.15
N GLN A 1237 12.62 59.37 -38.26
CA GLN A 1237 11.54 60.19 -38.81
C GLN A 1237 10.34 60.30 -37.85
N TRP A 1238 9.93 59.19 -37.21
CA TRP A 1238 8.86 59.21 -36.20
C TRP A 1238 9.24 60.02 -34.96
N ILE A 1239 10.49 59.91 -34.49
CA ILE A 1239 11.00 60.70 -33.36
C ILE A 1239 11.01 62.19 -33.71
N LEU A 1240 11.46 62.57 -34.91
CA LEU A 1240 11.42 63.96 -35.39
C LEU A 1240 9.98 64.47 -35.53
N LEU A 1241 9.04 63.64 -35.98
CA LEU A 1241 7.62 63.99 -36.05
C LEU A 1241 7.04 64.26 -34.65
N VAL A 1242 7.33 63.39 -33.68
CA VAL A 1242 6.90 63.54 -32.29
C VAL A 1242 7.54 64.77 -31.66
N LEU A 1243 8.86 64.97 -31.82
CA LEU A 1243 9.54 66.16 -31.34
C LEU A 1243 8.99 67.43 -31.99
N GLY A 1244 8.68 67.40 -33.29
CA GLY A 1244 8.05 68.51 -34.01
C GLY A 1244 6.66 68.83 -33.48
N LEU A 1245 5.82 67.82 -33.22
CA LEU A 1245 4.51 67.98 -32.59
C LEU A 1245 4.62 68.54 -31.17
N VAL A 1246 5.56 68.02 -30.36
CA VAL A 1246 5.83 68.53 -29.02
C VAL A 1246 6.30 69.99 -29.08
N PHE A 1247 7.21 70.34 -29.98
CA PHE A 1247 7.67 71.72 -30.16
C PHE A 1247 6.53 72.64 -30.61
N LEU A 1248 5.68 72.19 -31.55
CA LEU A 1248 4.52 72.94 -32.01
C LEU A 1248 3.53 73.20 -30.86
N VAL A 1249 3.17 72.16 -30.10
CA VAL A 1249 2.27 72.27 -28.94
C VAL A 1249 2.88 73.16 -27.86
N THR A 1250 4.18 73.02 -27.59
CA THR A 1250 4.90 73.85 -26.60
C THR A 1250 4.96 75.31 -27.05
N THR A 1251 5.15 75.58 -28.35
CA THR A 1251 5.17 76.93 -28.92
C THR A 1251 3.78 77.57 -28.90
N ILE A 1252 2.73 76.79 -29.20
CA ILE A 1252 1.34 77.22 -29.06
C ILE A 1252 1.01 77.52 -27.59
N TYR A 1253 1.45 76.67 -26.66
CA TYR A 1253 1.25 76.83 -25.23
C TYR A 1253 2.00 78.05 -24.66
N LEU A 1254 3.26 78.26 -25.06
CA LEU A 1254 4.05 79.43 -24.69
C LEU A 1254 3.48 80.71 -25.32
N GLY A 1255 3.04 80.65 -26.59
CA GLY A 1255 2.36 81.75 -27.27
C GLY A 1255 1.03 82.11 -26.61
N TYR A 1256 0.24 81.10 -26.19
CA TYR A 1256 -0.99 81.28 -25.42
C TYR A 1256 -0.69 81.92 -24.06
N ASN A 1257 0.31 81.43 -23.32
CA ASN A 1257 0.68 81.98 -22.02
C ASN A 1257 1.27 83.40 -22.11
N TYR A 1258 2.05 83.70 -23.15
CA TYR A 1258 2.55 85.05 -23.44
C TYR A 1258 1.40 86.02 -23.78
N ARG A 1259 0.38 85.56 -24.52
CA ARG A 1259 -0.81 86.37 -24.82
C ARG A 1259 -1.71 86.54 -23.59
N LYS A 1260 -1.77 85.54 -22.71
CA LYS A 1260 -2.54 85.53 -21.45
C LYS A 1260 -1.91 86.40 -20.36
N SER A 1261 -0.58 86.48 -20.28
CA SER A 1261 0.11 87.35 -19.31
C SER A 1261 0.00 88.84 -19.62
N LYS A 1262 -0.43 89.21 -20.84
CA LYS A 1262 -0.58 90.60 -21.29
C LYS A 1262 -2.02 91.16 -21.20
N LYS A 1263 -3.00 90.40 -20.71
CA LYS A 1263 -4.40 90.85 -20.61
C LYS A 1263 -5.05 90.46 -19.27
N ARG A 1264 -4.90 91.32 -18.26
CA ARG A 1264 -5.85 91.42 -17.15
C ARG A 1264 -5.95 92.86 -16.63
N GLY A 1265 -6.81 93.63 -17.30
CA GLY A 1265 -7.51 94.77 -16.71
C GLY A 1265 -8.95 94.34 -16.40
N LYS A 1266 -9.23 94.18 -15.10
CA LYS A 1266 -10.48 94.35 -14.34
C LYS A 1266 -11.82 93.69 -14.76
N SER A 1267 -12.46 93.17 -13.69
CA SER A 1267 -13.91 93.08 -13.40
C SER A 1267 -14.71 92.04 -14.19
N SER A 1268 -15.70 91.30 -13.69
CA SER A 1268 -16.36 91.11 -12.38
C SER A 1268 -17.32 89.90 -12.55
N SER A 1269 -17.66 89.21 -11.45
CA SER A 1269 -18.88 88.41 -11.20
C SER A 1269 -19.14 87.19 -12.11
N THR A 1270 -19.61 86.01 -11.70
CA THR A 1270 -20.18 85.41 -10.48
C THR A 1270 -20.29 83.91 -10.84
N MET A 1271 -19.86 82.98 -9.99
CA MET A 1271 -20.73 82.13 -9.15
C MET A 1271 -21.65 81.17 -9.94
N GLU A 1272 -21.35 79.86 -9.95
CA GLU A 1272 -22.16 78.81 -9.28
C GLU A 1272 -21.71 77.36 -9.65
N LEU A 1273 -21.36 76.62 -8.61
CA LEU A 1273 -21.58 75.19 -8.31
C LEU A 1273 -21.95 74.21 -9.44
N LYS A 1274 -21.03 73.30 -9.79
CA LYS A 1274 -21.00 71.91 -9.29
C LYS A 1274 -19.65 71.26 -9.58
#